data_AF-A0A1S6HGX2-F1
#
_entry.id   AF-A0A1S6HGX2-F1
#
_cell.length_a   1.000
_cell.length_b   1.000
_cell.length_c   1.000
_cell.angle_alpha   90.00
_cell.angle_beta   90.00
_cell.angle_gamma   90.00
#
_symmetry.space_group_name_H-M   'P 1'
#
loop_
_entity.id
_entity.type
_entity.pdbx_description
1 polymer ?
#
loop_
_entity_poly.entity_id
_entity_poly.type
_entity_poly.pdbx_seq_one_letter_code
_entity_poly.pdbx_strand_id
1 'polypeptide(L)'
;METLIYSKIVYIIGISRMLHKKKSGGDRLRNNQASDKWFILAVLSALISIVLSLYPVSAELNYTTGEAIYGVMTDGSTTNFLNLTFQFATCSSNDCSDASWSATYENATYTSLASLDNASYFQYRASFFTENQNYTPWLFNASISYTYLDTTFPLISYGMGTEENGANKSSSWIYINLSVTEENIANITYNLYNLTSLLNSTILALQSYLNFTNLSDGTYYYNATILDYAGNANSTDTRTITLDTTLPNITLMTPLNNTYSNNTAKNLTLNITDNTALKNYTFYIYNESGIENMTSGELSGTTSTIGIVFDLLEGIKSWFALVFDWSGNLYTSQNYTLTIDTTLPQINFTAPTPPNNSGASGSFVVNLTITETNFANLSYNWNSTIINFNSSNESLTDLGSGSWIFTYTQSDLAVGQSYTYNITVTDSAGNSNATETRTVNGNVVPLFSSVLQDINATDDLDPGINITITLNITDTDSNFDTAILQWKNSTGVFGENNITMLNITEKSLSTILNATLPLPSYESNITYRIFANDTAQGSNYSSNYTIQSFWDCTWTATSSLGQVAGWDQTKHAGNLTINNTGDAQYTNASCSLDFRLTYDLTEGRVYFDSSYYKPSNVYTVAAKANTTININTTFLNEVKEDSLLITITELGGISSSSIQNTSATLVSTTGGPYLYQTIESTPSSLYLTSQNFSLEAYIRNIVGNGSDINTAHNVSFNWSLPSGFLVKDGNASQFYENINDSSLTHNYLNISLNSTNLPSLSPGTYNITLYAQGYNSSGSLIEHAGNQTILTQSAIILLSCYNISDGIYVTACGSLDGDYVAPQASSSSSSSSGGGGGGGSPAEINIENIESSAAFEFVRGDKQSFNLEIENTHKVPLNNITLKVSGINSEYIEIYPKSISHLAPLSSVNVSIRISAPAYFNQGNYTLIFDIEGILFVNNLTTTVIKEKKITTLHILEFSKKEAEAMLEDSREIIKSLLVNNITSKELDRQLENAEKAYNKLDFISLKKSYDLINSIKSKSLESMRIISELKAGIEKSERNGISVIETKQILYLAEIAFSRGDFDLSLERLKEARLTYALEVKGEFNLISTIKNNPVPTASTLLAAVFLSLSSAILIRLQLYKKKLRFLQEEEKLLLELMKVVQRECFEKSRMSMEEYDEAMSQYELKLSKTIEERINVESKIANILKVKGKKKALHMEKERLVSLIKKVQDDYLNKGRLETRIYEKMIRSYSMRLTEIEENLTLIDMEETLQSGKFIHKILRQLRLKK
;
A
#
# COMPACT_ATOMS: atom_id res chain seq x y z
N MET A 1 93.77 6.06 35.32
CA MET A 1 92.53 6.51 34.67
C MET A 1 91.79 5.27 34.23
N GLU A 2 90.57 4.94 34.63
CA GLU A 2 89.67 5.49 35.66
C GLU A 2 88.45 4.52 35.67
N THR A 3 87.97 4.18 36.86
CA THR A 3 86.54 3.99 37.25
C THR A 3 85.56 3.02 36.54
N LEU A 4 84.81 2.29 37.40
CA LEU A 4 83.43 1.78 37.29
C LEU A 4 83.16 0.35 36.77
N ILE A 5 83.57 -0.65 37.55
CA ILE A 5 82.87 -1.94 37.72
C ILE A 5 82.75 -2.24 39.24
N TYR A 6 81.54 -2.09 39.79
CA TYR A 6 81.15 -2.39 41.19
C TYR A 6 79.66 -2.77 41.24
N SER A 7 79.31 -3.87 41.95
CA SER A 7 77.96 -4.36 42.39
C SER A 7 76.97 -4.87 41.32
N LYS A 8 76.54 -6.15 41.17
CA LYS A 8 76.30 -7.33 42.05
C LYS A 8 75.05 -7.23 42.96
N ILE A 9 74.33 -8.36 43.17
CA ILE A 9 73.48 -8.76 44.33
C ILE A 9 71.98 -8.30 44.31
N VAL A 10 70.88 -9.03 44.66
CA VAL A 10 70.58 -10.38 45.24
C VAL A 10 69.03 -10.62 45.38
N TYR A 11 68.62 -11.90 45.30
CA TYR A 11 67.55 -12.69 45.98
C TYR A 11 66.03 -12.37 46.02
N ILE A 12 65.27 -13.42 45.63
CA ILE A 12 64.30 -14.23 46.41
C ILE A 12 63.57 -13.57 47.62
N ILE A 13 62.22 -13.52 47.57
CA ILE A 13 61.22 -14.06 48.53
C ILE A 13 59.83 -13.46 48.22
N GLY A 14 58.78 -14.31 48.22
CA GLY A 14 57.37 -13.85 48.38
C GLY A 14 56.32 -14.72 47.67
N ILE A 15 56.29 -16.03 47.92
CA ILE A 15 55.38 -16.68 48.88
C ILE A 15 53.88 -16.63 48.49
N SER A 16 53.39 -17.79 48.04
CA SER A 16 52.21 -18.52 48.54
C SER A 16 51.28 -17.77 49.52
N ARG A 17 50.06 -17.41 49.09
CA ARG A 17 48.84 -17.50 49.94
C ARG A 17 47.55 -17.31 49.14
N MET A 18 46.56 -18.15 49.49
CA MET A 18 45.25 -18.39 48.84
C MET A 18 45.37 -19.32 47.62
N LEU A 19 45.43 -20.64 47.81
CA LEU A 19 44.25 -21.42 48.19
C LEU A 19 44.64 -22.61 49.09
N HIS A 20 44.58 -22.40 50.41
CA HIS A 20 44.18 -23.45 51.33
C HIS A 20 42.91 -22.97 52.03
N LYS A 21 41.76 -23.45 51.54
CA LYS A 21 40.54 -23.52 52.35
C LYS A 21 39.60 -24.57 51.76
N LYS A 22 39.48 -25.69 52.49
CA LYS A 22 38.30 -26.58 52.63
C LYS A 22 37.74 -27.18 51.32
N LYS A 23 37.59 -28.49 51.18
CA LYS A 23 37.13 -29.56 52.10
C LYS A 23 37.78 -30.87 51.61
N SER A 24 38.42 -31.71 52.43
CA SER A 24 37.92 -32.51 53.57
C SER A 24 36.78 -33.47 53.23
N GLY A 25 37.04 -34.77 53.42
CA GLY A 25 36.08 -35.86 53.37
C GLY A 25 36.05 -36.45 51.97
N GLY A 26 36.72 -37.58 51.73
CA GLY A 26 36.31 -38.87 52.32
C GLY A 26 35.18 -39.39 51.43
N ASP A 27 35.19 -40.60 50.91
CA ASP A 27 35.87 -41.78 51.39
C ASP A 27 35.79 -42.81 50.25
N ARG A 28 36.84 -43.61 50.15
CA ARG A 28 36.78 -45.07 50.00
C ARG A 28 35.80 -45.72 49.00
N LEU A 29 36.42 -46.43 48.05
CA LEU A 29 36.43 -47.90 47.90
C LEU A 29 35.96 -48.45 46.54
N ARG A 30 36.85 -49.34 46.07
CA ARG A 30 36.64 -50.56 45.27
C ARG A 30 36.48 -50.37 43.76
N ASN A 31 37.50 -50.82 43.01
CA ASN A 31 37.68 -52.20 42.48
C ASN A 31 36.63 -52.47 41.39
N ASN A 32 36.90 -53.02 40.22
CA ASN A 32 38.02 -53.71 39.55
C ASN A 32 37.69 -53.52 38.03
N GLN A 33 38.55 -53.69 37.03
CA GLN A 33 39.28 -54.90 36.60
C GLN A 33 40.03 -54.46 35.30
N ALA A 34 41.36 -54.60 35.22
CA ALA A 34 42.09 -55.57 34.37
C ALA A 34 41.96 -55.33 32.84
N SER A 35 42.97 -55.45 31.97
CA SER A 35 44.39 -55.85 32.00
C SER A 35 45.03 -55.34 30.68
N ASP A 36 46.28 -54.90 30.66
CA ASP A 36 47.44 -55.54 29.97
C ASP A 36 48.49 -54.41 29.84
N LYS A 37 49.82 -54.55 29.88
CA LYS A 37 50.80 -55.62 30.10
C LYS A 37 52.15 -54.90 30.39
N TRP A 38 53.01 -55.53 31.18
CA TRP A 38 54.37 -55.11 31.55
C TRP A 38 55.42 -55.43 30.47
N PHE A 39 56.49 -54.62 30.36
CA PHE A 39 57.94 -54.94 30.18
C PHE A 39 58.71 -53.60 29.98
N ILE A 40 59.55 -53.01 30.87
CA ILE A 40 60.89 -53.40 31.43
C ILE A 40 61.96 -53.53 30.32
N LEU A 41 63.18 -52.95 30.31
CA LEU A 41 64.02 -52.19 31.26
C LEU A 41 65.18 -51.50 30.48
N ALA A 42 65.70 -50.40 31.05
CA ALA A 42 67.11 -50.03 31.21
C ALA A 42 67.95 -49.41 30.07
N VAL A 43 68.91 -48.61 30.56
CA VAL A 43 70.21 -48.22 29.95
C VAL A 43 70.11 -46.98 29.04
N LEU A 44 70.82 -45.85 29.21
CA LEU A 44 72.01 -45.50 29.99
C LEU A 44 72.08 -43.97 30.17
N SER A 45 72.51 -43.55 31.36
CA SER A 45 73.31 -42.34 31.56
C SER A 45 74.49 -42.26 30.58
N ALA A 46 74.67 -41.14 29.89
CA ALA A 46 75.94 -40.75 29.30
C ALA A 46 76.02 -39.21 29.40
N LEU A 47 76.64 -38.70 30.44
CA LEU A 47 78.09 -38.47 30.58
C LEU A 47 78.41 -37.02 30.25
N ILE A 48 78.50 -36.22 31.32
CA ILE A 48 79.58 -35.25 31.43
C ILE A 48 80.87 -36.01 31.12
N SER A 49 81.46 -35.70 29.98
CA SER A 49 82.85 -35.97 29.69
C SER A 49 83.28 -34.87 28.73
N ILE A 50 83.68 -33.74 29.31
CA ILE A 50 84.73 -32.94 28.70
C ILE A 50 85.93 -33.87 28.67
N VAL A 51 86.09 -34.56 27.55
CA VAL A 51 87.36 -35.18 27.21
C VAL A 51 88.26 -34.02 26.86
N LEU A 52 88.99 -33.53 27.87
CA LEU A 52 90.21 -32.77 27.67
C LEU A 52 91.23 -33.77 27.14
N SER A 53 91.09 -34.13 25.87
CA SER A 53 92.13 -34.84 25.15
C SER A 53 93.17 -33.83 24.74
N LEU A 54 94.19 -33.70 25.57
CA LEU A 54 95.47 -33.14 25.18
C LEU A 54 96.04 -34.02 24.04
N TYR A 55 96.28 -33.42 22.87
CA TYR A 55 96.78 -34.09 21.67
C TYR A 55 98.02 -33.38 21.08
N PRO A 56 99.00 -34.17 20.59
CA PRO A 56 100.45 -33.91 20.62
C PRO A 56 100.87 -32.63 19.93
N VAL A 57 101.56 -31.76 20.67
CA VAL A 57 102.36 -30.68 20.09
C VAL A 57 103.75 -31.24 19.79
N SER A 58 104.07 -31.46 18.51
CA SER A 58 105.46 -31.70 18.10
C SER A 58 106.15 -30.36 17.84
N ALA A 59 107.16 -30.03 18.63
CA ALA A 59 108.01 -28.88 18.36
C ALA A 59 109.26 -29.31 17.58
N GLU A 60 109.62 -28.56 16.54
CA GLU A 60 110.88 -28.69 15.83
C GLU A 60 111.81 -27.52 16.16
N LEU A 61 113.08 -27.82 16.38
CA LEU A 61 114.12 -26.84 16.70
C LEU A 61 115.15 -26.84 15.55
N ASN A 62 115.15 -25.79 14.74
CA ASN A 62 116.11 -25.61 13.66
C ASN A 62 117.21 -24.64 14.08
N TYR A 63 118.45 -25.13 14.11
CA TYR A 63 119.64 -24.29 14.19
C TYR A 63 120.65 -24.79 13.15
N THR A 64 121.26 -23.88 12.41
CA THR A 64 122.25 -24.20 11.39
C THR A 64 123.59 -24.51 12.07
N THR A 65 123.94 -25.78 12.19
CA THR A 65 125.25 -26.23 12.69
C THR A 65 126.34 -25.88 11.68
N GLY A 66 127.03 -24.77 11.92
CA GLY A 66 128.22 -24.38 11.15
C GLY A 66 128.95 -23.16 11.71
N GLU A 67 128.23 -22.14 12.22
CA GLU A 67 128.85 -20.83 12.54
C GLU A 67 128.21 -20.08 13.74
N ALA A 68 127.62 -20.74 14.74
CA ALA A 68 126.74 -20.04 15.70
C ALA A 68 127.11 -20.10 17.20
N ILE A 69 128.22 -20.76 17.58
CA ILE A 69 128.67 -20.84 18.99
C ILE A 69 130.18 -20.60 19.04
N TYR A 70 130.62 -19.47 19.60
CA TYR A 70 132.04 -19.15 19.79
C TYR A 70 132.30 -18.63 21.20
N GLY A 71 133.48 -18.94 21.76
CA GLY A 71 134.01 -18.27 22.95
C GLY A 71 134.87 -17.07 22.55
N VAL A 72 134.58 -15.89 23.11
CA VAL A 72 135.37 -14.66 22.88
C VAL A 72 136.39 -14.51 24.01
N MET A 73 137.67 -14.36 23.67
CA MET A 73 138.75 -14.05 24.63
C MET A 73 138.77 -12.57 25.00
N THR A 74 139.38 -12.22 26.14
CA THR A 74 139.54 -10.82 26.59
C THR A 74 140.37 -9.95 25.63
N ASP A 75 141.06 -10.55 24.66
CA ASP A 75 141.79 -9.88 23.56
C ASP A 75 140.99 -9.75 22.25
N GLY A 76 139.74 -10.22 22.20
CA GLY A 76 138.83 -10.10 21.06
C GLY A 76 138.90 -11.21 20.01
N SER A 77 139.69 -12.27 20.22
CA SER A 77 139.76 -13.42 19.30
C SER A 77 138.68 -14.49 19.61
N THR A 78 138.17 -15.19 18.59
CA THR A 78 137.09 -16.20 18.68
C THR A 78 137.63 -17.63 18.50
N THR A 79 137.14 -18.59 19.31
CA THR A 79 137.49 -20.02 19.19
C THR A 79 136.26 -20.94 19.32
N ASN A 80 136.31 -22.12 18.65
CA ASN A 80 135.19 -23.06 18.44
C ASN A 80 134.96 -24.09 19.57
N PHE A 81 135.65 -23.98 20.71
CA PHE A 81 135.59 -25.02 21.74
C PHE A 81 134.74 -24.57 22.93
N LEU A 82 133.42 -24.64 22.78
CA LEU A 82 132.44 -24.57 23.88
C LEU A 82 131.37 -25.65 23.67
N ASN A 83 131.04 -26.41 24.71
CA ASN A 83 129.95 -27.37 24.69
C ASN A 83 128.64 -26.68 25.09
N LEU A 84 127.64 -26.71 24.20
CA LEU A 84 126.29 -26.22 24.49
C LEU A 84 125.43 -27.38 24.98
N THR A 85 124.86 -27.22 26.17
CA THR A 85 123.90 -28.16 26.72
C THR A 85 122.48 -27.63 26.59
N PHE A 86 121.57 -28.46 26.06
CA PHE A 86 120.14 -28.16 25.97
C PHE A 86 119.31 -29.13 26.82
N GLN A 87 118.33 -28.57 27.52
CA GLN A 87 117.28 -29.30 28.24
C GLN A 87 115.92 -28.66 27.95
N PHE A 88 114.88 -29.48 27.91
CA PHE A 88 113.50 -29.03 27.74
C PHE A 88 112.61 -29.61 28.83
N ALA A 89 111.51 -28.93 29.14
CA ALA A 89 110.49 -29.40 30.07
C ALA A 89 109.10 -28.99 29.55
N THR A 90 108.14 -29.91 29.66
CA THR A 90 106.74 -29.72 29.26
C THR A 90 105.90 -29.58 30.52
N CYS A 91 104.97 -28.63 30.56
CA CYS A 91 104.28 -28.26 31.80
C CYS A 91 102.77 -28.03 31.59
N SER A 92 101.98 -28.43 32.57
CA SER A 92 100.52 -28.27 32.51
C SER A 92 100.04 -26.92 33.07
N SER A 93 100.84 -26.25 33.92
CA SER A 93 100.59 -24.91 34.44
C SER A 93 101.41 -23.84 33.70
N ASN A 94 100.91 -22.60 33.69
CA ASN A 94 101.59 -21.46 33.06
C ASN A 94 102.90 -21.05 33.77
N ASP A 95 103.12 -21.51 35.00
CA ASP A 95 104.32 -21.24 35.80
C ASP A 95 105.36 -22.39 35.77
N CYS A 96 105.04 -23.51 35.12
CA CYS A 96 105.89 -24.71 34.98
C CYS A 96 106.47 -25.25 36.30
N SER A 97 105.77 -25.07 37.41
CA SER A 97 106.20 -25.55 38.72
C SER A 97 106.14 -27.09 38.87
N ASP A 98 105.42 -27.75 37.97
CA ASP A 98 105.22 -29.20 37.86
C ASP A 98 106.22 -29.90 36.93
N ALA A 99 107.13 -29.14 36.30
CA ALA A 99 107.92 -29.65 35.18
C ALA A 99 109.21 -30.38 35.62
N SER A 100 109.48 -31.53 35.02
CA SER A 100 110.74 -32.27 35.13
C SER A 100 111.61 -31.99 33.91
N TRP A 101 112.87 -31.57 34.09
CA TRP A 101 113.78 -31.32 32.98
C TRP A 101 114.20 -32.62 32.29
N SER A 102 114.28 -32.59 30.96
CA SER A 102 114.82 -33.68 30.14
C SER A 102 116.28 -33.97 30.47
N ALA A 103 116.79 -35.12 30.00
CA ALA A 103 118.22 -35.38 29.99
C ALA A 103 118.99 -34.25 29.29
N THR A 104 120.23 -34.01 29.72
CA THR A 104 121.11 -32.99 29.14
C THR A 104 121.61 -33.45 27.78
N TYR A 105 121.35 -32.69 26.73
CA TYR A 105 121.86 -32.97 25.40
C TYR A 105 123.02 -32.04 25.05
N GLU A 106 124.21 -32.60 24.82
CA GLU A 106 125.41 -31.87 24.38
C GLU A 106 125.42 -31.74 22.85
N ASN A 107 125.52 -30.52 22.32
CA ASN A 107 125.62 -30.23 20.88
C ASN A 107 124.50 -30.87 20.01
N ALA A 108 123.25 -30.79 20.49
CA ALA A 108 122.11 -31.59 20.04
C ALA A 108 121.51 -31.19 18.67
N THR A 109 121.62 -32.05 17.64
CA THR A 109 121.03 -31.83 16.29
C THR A 109 119.52 -32.18 16.22
N TYR A 110 118.83 -31.68 15.17
CA TYR A 110 117.37 -31.77 14.90
C TYR A 110 116.70 -33.11 15.26
N THR A 111 117.37 -34.25 15.05
CA THR A 111 116.81 -35.59 15.33
C THR A 111 116.74 -35.95 16.82
N SER A 112 117.39 -35.17 17.70
CA SER A 112 117.55 -35.48 19.12
C SER A 112 116.41 -34.95 20.01
N LEU A 113 115.50 -34.13 19.46
CA LEU A 113 114.41 -33.46 20.20
C LEU A 113 112.99 -33.87 19.77
N ALA A 114 112.84 -34.93 18.99
CA ALA A 114 111.58 -35.30 18.32
C ALA A 114 110.45 -35.86 19.21
N SER A 115 110.54 -35.75 20.54
CA SER A 115 109.44 -36.17 21.44
C SER A 115 109.28 -35.21 22.62
N LEU A 116 108.55 -34.13 22.39
CA LEU A 116 107.99 -33.30 23.46
C LEU A 116 106.56 -33.79 23.71
N ASP A 117 106.31 -34.26 24.92
CA ASP A 117 105.00 -34.77 25.32
C ASP A 117 103.98 -33.63 25.50
N ASN A 118 102.71 -33.99 25.31
CA ASN A 118 101.54 -33.13 25.30
C ASN A 118 101.38 -32.19 26.51
N ALA A 119 101.70 -30.91 26.34
CA ALA A 119 101.49 -29.93 27.39
C ALA A 119 101.13 -28.55 26.82
N SER A 120 100.30 -27.80 27.56
CA SER A 120 99.83 -26.46 27.18
C SER A 120 100.93 -25.40 27.21
N TYR A 121 102.02 -25.65 27.93
CA TYR A 121 103.18 -24.78 28.04
C TYR A 121 104.48 -25.59 27.92
N PHE A 122 105.53 -24.98 27.36
CA PHE A 122 106.87 -25.56 27.31
C PHE A 122 107.91 -24.55 27.80
N GLN A 123 108.93 -25.05 28.50
CA GLN A 123 110.13 -24.30 28.89
C GLN A 123 111.37 -24.96 28.29
N TYR A 124 112.35 -24.14 27.93
CA TYR A 124 113.65 -24.59 27.46
C TYR A 124 114.76 -23.92 28.27
N ARG A 125 115.86 -24.65 28.47
CA ARG A 125 117.06 -24.16 29.14
C ARG A 125 118.26 -24.50 28.29
N ALA A 126 119.05 -23.48 27.98
CA ALA A 126 120.36 -23.61 27.36
C ALA A 126 121.43 -23.18 28.38
N SER A 127 122.42 -24.03 28.63
CA SER A 127 123.53 -23.72 29.55
C SER A 127 124.86 -23.89 28.84
N PHE A 128 125.72 -22.89 29.00
CA PHE A 128 127.06 -22.82 28.40
C PHE A 128 128.09 -23.18 29.47
N PHE A 129 128.94 -24.15 29.19
CA PHE A 129 130.04 -24.53 30.08
C PHE A 129 131.39 -24.23 29.40
N THR A 130 132.27 -23.56 30.14
CA THR A 130 133.67 -23.34 29.76
C THR A 130 134.57 -23.68 30.95
N GLU A 131 135.61 -24.48 30.74
CA GLU A 131 136.62 -24.77 31.77
C GLU A 131 137.68 -23.65 31.87
N ASN A 132 137.69 -22.72 30.92
CA ASN A 132 138.66 -21.63 30.85
C ASN A 132 138.00 -20.30 31.22
N GLN A 133 138.51 -19.67 32.29
CA GLN A 133 137.99 -18.43 32.88
C GLN A 133 138.07 -17.20 31.97
N ASN A 134 138.81 -17.29 30.84
CA ASN A 134 138.98 -16.19 29.90
C ASN A 134 137.92 -16.14 28.78
N TYR A 135 136.98 -17.09 28.72
CA TYR A 135 135.93 -17.10 27.70
C TYR A 135 134.58 -16.61 28.25
N THR A 136 133.95 -15.67 27.53
CA THR A 136 132.53 -15.33 27.73
C THR A 136 131.67 -15.95 26.61
N PRO A 137 130.69 -16.81 26.91
CA PRO A 137 129.84 -17.43 25.89
C PRO A 137 128.75 -16.47 25.36
N TRP A 138 128.46 -16.50 24.06
CA TRP A 138 127.41 -15.71 23.40
C TRP A 138 126.64 -16.57 22.38
N LEU A 139 125.29 -16.52 22.40
CA LEU A 139 124.38 -17.15 21.43
C LEU A 139 123.76 -16.12 20.49
N PHE A 140 123.73 -16.41 19.18
CA PHE A 140 123.15 -15.55 18.15
C PHE A 140 122.05 -16.28 17.35
N ASN A 141 120.85 -15.69 17.29
CA ASN A 141 119.71 -16.07 16.43
C ASN A 141 119.08 -17.46 16.67
N ALA A 142 118.13 -17.57 17.61
CA ALA A 142 117.30 -18.76 17.83
C ALA A 142 115.81 -18.45 17.54
N SER A 143 115.15 -19.29 16.73
CA SER A 143 113.72 -19.18 16.41
C SER A 143 112.99 -20.52 16.61
N ILE A 144 111.71 -20.46 17.01
CA ILE A 144 110.82 -21.61 17.25
C ILE A 144 109.54 -21.40 16.42
N SER A 145 109.09 -22.41 15.65
CA SER A 145 107.86 -22.34 14.81
C SER A 145 106.88 -23.47 15.16
N TYR A 146 105.55 -23.21 15.14
CA TYR A 146 104.48 -24.17 15.48
C TYR A 146 103.28 -24.09 14.49
N THR A 147 102.55 -25.18 14.28
CA THR A 147 101.32 -25.24 13.44
C THR A 147 100.19 -26.03 14.12
N TYR A 148 98.93 -25.61 13.92
CA TYR A 148 97.71 -26.24 14.47
C TYR A 148 97.07 -27.16 13.41
N LEU A 149 96.63 -28.36 13.81
CA LEU A 149 95.87 -29.29 12.96
C LEU A 149 94.47 -29.50 13.54
N ASP A 150 93.45 -29.05 12.80
CA ASP A 150 92.03 -29.22 13.17
C ASP A 150 91.54 -30.61 12.74
N THR A 151 90.94 -31.36 13.67
CA THR A 151 90.41 -32.73 13.42
C THR A 151 88.93 -32.86 13.80
N THR A 152 88.28 -31.76 14.20
CA THR A 152 86.86 -31.78 14.57
C THR A 152 85.99 -31.61 13.35
N PHE A 153 85.03 -32.52 13.14
CA PHE A 153 84.02 -32.36 12.09
C PHE A 153 82.98 -31.31 12.51
N PRO A 154 82.55 -30.40 11.61
CA PRO A 154 81.48 -29.46 11.87
C PRO A 154 80.18 -30.16 12.28
N LEU A 155 79.40 -29.59 13.20
CA LEU A 155 78.05 -30.05 13.51
C LEU A 155 77.01 -29.16 12.83
N ILE A 156 76.11 -29.80 12.08
CA ILE A 156 75.07 -29.16 11.28
C ILE A 156 73.72 -29.83 11.50
N SER A 157 72.67 -29.03 11.67
CA SER A 157 71.28 -29.49 11.76
C SER A 157 70.32 -28.43 11.23
N TYR A 158 69.07 -28.80 10.93
CA TYR A 158 68.05 -27.83 10.54
C TYR A 158 67.59 -26.99 11.74
N GLY A 159 67.64 -25.67 11.61
CA GLY A 159 67.20 -24.71 12.61
C GLY A 159 65.70 -24.39 12.54
N MET A 160 65.22 -23.56 13.48
CA MET A 160 63.83 -23.09 13.49
C MET A 160 63.49 -22.33 12.21
N GLY A 161 62.30 -22.61 11.65
CA GLY A 161 61.81 -22.00 10.42
C GLY A 161 61.99 -22.88 9.18
N THR A 162 62.81 -23.93 9.23
CA THR A 162 62.85 -24.95 8.17
C THR A 162 61.71 -25.95 8.35
N GLU A 163 61.00 -26.23 7.26
CA GLU A 163 59.87 -27.16 7.27
C GLU A 163 60.30 -28.61 7.57
N GLU A 164 59.43 -29.37 8.23
CA GLU A 164 59.65 -30.79 8.53
C GLU A 164 59.78 -31.65 7.27
N ASN A 165 60.40 -32.82 7.41
CA ASN A 165 60.53 -33.75 6.27
C ASN A 165 59.15 -34.24 5.80
N GLY A 166 58.86 -34.12 4.51
CA GLY A 166 57.59 -34.51 3.90
C GLY A 166 56.49 -33.46 4.01
N ALA A 167 56.83 -32.19 4.28
CA ALA A 167 55.86 -31.12 4.34
C ALA A 167 55.26 -30.80 2.97
N ASN A 168 53.97 -30.41 2.96
CA ASN A 168 53.26 -29.90 1.80
C ASN A 168 52.96 -28.41 2.01
N LYS A 169 53.25 -27.56 1.02
CA LYS A 169 53.14 -26.10 1.16
C LYS A 169 52.61 -25.43 -0.09
N SER A 170 51.67 -24.51 0.13
CA SER A 170 51.29 -23.49 -0.83
C SER A 170 52.28 -22.32 -0.86
N SER A 171 53.44 -22.56 -1.46
CA SER A 171 54.46 -21.53 -1.69
C SER A 171 55.28 -21.84 -2.93
N SER A 172 55.75 -20.79 -3.62
CA SER A 172 56.70 -20.89 -4.73
C SER A 172 58.16 -20.75 -4.26
N TRP A 173 58.42 -21.07 -2.98
CA TRP A 173 59.71 -20.89 -2.35
C TRP A 173 59.95 -21.90 -1.21
N ILE A 174 61.23 -22.20 -0.95
CA ILE A 174 61.70 -23.09 0.12
C ILE A 174 62.74 -22.34 0.95
N TYR A 175 62.42 -22.13 2.22
CA TYR A 175 63.33 -21.53 3.19
C TYR A 175 64.04 -22.61 4.00
N ILE A 176 65.37 -22.51 4.06
CA ILE A 176 66.24 -23.40 4.81
C ILE A 176 67.04 -22.56 5.79
N ASN A 177 66.91 -22.86 7.07
CA ASN A 177 67.72 -22.34 8.16
C ASN A 177 68.48 -23.49 8.83
N LEU A 178 69.74 -23.25 9.17
CA LEU A 178 70.64 -24.23 9.75
C LEU A 178 71.10 -23.76 11.13
N SER A 179 71.18 -24.70 12.06
CA SER A 179 71.90 -24.55 13.31
C SER A 179 73.26 -25.23 13.15
N VAL A 180 74.31 -24.40 13.16
CA VAL A 180 75.70 -24.80 12.91
C VAL A 180 76.53 -24.50 14.15
N THR A 181 77.40 -25.43 14.56
CA THR A 181 78.45 -25.17 15.55
C THR A 181 79.80 -25.56 14.96
N GLU A 182 80.55 -24.56 14.51
CA GLU A 182 81.88 -24.65 13.90
C GLU A 182 82.57 -23.28 14.02
N GLU A 183 83.85 -23.24 14.39
CA GLU A 183 84.64 -22.01 14.55
C GLU A 183 85.39 -21.63 13.26
N ASN A 184 85.71 -22.59 12.40
CA ASN A 184 86.55 -22.43 11.20
C ASN A 184 85.80 -22.66 9.87
N ILE A 185 84.58 -22.16 9.73
CA ILE A 185 83.73 -22.37 8.54
C ILE A 185 84.42 -21.82 7.28
N ALA A 186 84.70 -22.69 6.30
CA ALA A 186 85.14 -22.28 4.97
C ALA A 186 83.96 -21.95 4.06
N ASN A 187 82.98 -22.86 3.97
CA ASN A 187 81.71 -22.61 3.28
C ASN A 187 80.59 -23.58 3.67
N ILE A 188 79.36 -23.19 3.35
CA ILE A 188 78.13 -23.98 3.44
C ILE A 188 77.53 -24.07 2.04
N THR A 189 77.34 -25.29 1.55
CA THR A 189 76.73 -25.60 0.27
C THR A 189 75.29 -26.05 0.48
N TYR A 190 74.32 -25.30 -0.04
CA TYR A 190 72.91 -25.70 -0.07
C TYR A 190 72.58 -26.31 -1.43
N ASN A 191 72.06 -27.53 -1.43
CA ASN A 191 71.64 -28.20 -2.65
C ASN A 191 70.12 -28.36 -2.67
N LEU A 192 69.53 -28.02 -3.81
CA LEU A 192 68.13 -28.27 -4.15
C LEU A 192 68.08 -29.21 -5.34
N TYR A 193 67.34 -30.30 -5.20
CA TYR A 193 67.14 -31.31 -6.22
C TYR A 193 65.66 -31.41 -6.57
N ASN A 194 65.37 -31.81 -7.81
CA ASN A 194 64.13 -32.49 -8.16
C ASN A 194 64.38 -34.01 -8.22
N LEU A 195 63.36 -34.79 -8.55
CA LEU A 195 63.45 -36.25 -8.65
C LEU A 195 64.59 -36.77 -9.54
N THR A 196 65.04 -36.01 -10.54
CA THR A 196 65.95 -36.49 -11.59
C THR A 196 67.30 -35.77 -11.65
N SER A 197 67.45 -34.62 -11.00
CA SER A 197 68.59 -33.72 -11.19
C SER A 197 68.76 -32.70 -10.06
N LEU A 198 70.00 -32.26 -9.87
CA LEU A 198 70.32 -31.09 -9.06
C LEU A 198 69.83 -29.82 -9.78
N LEU A 199 68.95 -29.06 -9.14
CA LEU A 199 68.39 -27.83 -9.68
C LEU A 199 69.22 -26.59 -9.32
N ASN A 200 69.70 -26.54 -8.09
CA ASN A 200 70.47 -25.40 -7.60
C ASN A 200 71.48 -25.86 -6.55
N SER A 201 72.71 -25.34 -6.63
CA SER A 201 73.74 -25.51 -5.61
C SER A 201 74.37 -24.17 -5.34
N THR A 202 74.14 -23.63 -4.15
CA THR A 202 74.65 -22.31 -3.73
C THR A 202 75.63 -22.47 -2.59
N ILE A 203 76.82 -21.88 -2.74
CA ILE A 203 77.90 -21.92 -1.75
C ILE A 203 77.99 -20.56 -1.07
N LEU A 204 77.88 -20.53 0.26
CA LEU A 204 77.91 -19.31 1.08
C LEU A 204 78.90 -19.47 2.24
N ALA A 205 79.73 -18.46 2.51
CA ALA A 205 80.81 -18.59 3.51
C ALA A 205 80.33 -18.48 4.97
N LEU A 206 79.40 -17.56 5.27
CA LEU A 206 79.01 -17.23 6.66
C LEU A 206 77.48 -17.24 6.88
N GLN A 207 76.68 -17.55 5.87
CA GLN A 207 75.22 -17.44 5.95
C GLN A 207 74.58 -18.81 6.20
N SER A 208 74.05 -18.99 7.42
CA SER A 208 73.39 -20.23 7.87
C SER A 208 71.90 -20.32 7.48
N TYR A 209 71.44 -19.49 6.54
CA TYR A 209 70.10 -19.58 5.99
C TYR A 209 70.07 -19.24 4.50
N LEU A 210 69.14 -19.84 3.76
CA LEU A 210 68.91 -19.58 2.35
C LEU A 210 67.41 -19.68 2.03
N ASN A 211 66.94 -18.89 1.06
CA ASN A 211 65.61 -19.01 0.51
C ASN A 211 65.68 -19.26 -1.00
N PHE A 212 65.23 -20.42 -1.47
CA PHE A 212 65.04 -20.70 -2.89
C PHE A 212 63.70 -20.14 -3.32
N THR A 213 63.67 -19.15 -4.22
CA THR A 213 62.45 -18.51 -4.72
C THR A 213 62.17 -18.86 -6.18
N ASN A 214 60.98 -18.50 -6.67
CA ASN A 214 60.53 -18.74 -8.06
C ASN A 214 60.54 -20.23 -8.46
N LEU A 215 60.18 -21.10 -7.52
CA LEU A 215 60.00 -22.53 -7.77
C LEU A 215 58.58 -22.79 -8.29
N SER A 216 58.45 -23.70 -9.25
CA SER A 216 57.17 -24.21 -9.74
C SER A 216 56.60 -25.26 -8.77
N ASP A 217 55.34 -25.63 -8.96
CA ASP A 217 54.75 -26.74 -8.22
C ASP A 217 55.48 -28.06 -8.53
N GLY A 218 55.66 -28.89 -7.51
CA GLY A 218 56.37 -30.16 -7.59
C GLY A 218 57.02 -30.60 -6.28
N THR A 219 57.59 -31.81 -6.30
CA THR A 219 58.32 -32.36 -5.16
C THR A 219 59.81 -32.04 -5.28
N TYR A 220 60.35 -31.42 -4.24
CA TYR A 220 61.74 -31.02 -4.12
C TYR A 220 62.44 -31.74 -2.97
N TYR A 221 63.74 -31.94 -3.13
CA TYR A 221 64.61 -32.51 -2.11
C TYR A 221 65.71 -31.51 -1.82
N TYR A 222 66.06 -31.30 -0.56
CA TYR A 222 67.10 -30.35 -0.20
C TYR A 222 67.96 -30.86 0.94
N ASN A 223 69.26 -30.54 0.88
CA ASN A 223 70.21 -30.77 1.96
C ASN A 223 71.23 -29.62 1.99
N ALA A 224 71.96 -29.52 3.10
CA ALA A 224 73.07 -28.60 3.23
C ALA A 224 74.32 -29.33 3.71
N THR A 225 75.49 -28.93 3.19
CA THR A 225 76.80 -29.47 3.58
C THR A 225 77.69 -28.33 4.03
N ILE A 226 78.28 -28.45 5.20
CA ILE A 226 79.27 -27.51 5.71
C ILE A 226 80.68 -28.08 5.53
N LEU A 227 81.63 -27.21 5.18
CA LEU A 227 83.05 -27.49 5.00
C LEU A 227 83.87 -26.49 5.81
N ASP A 228 84.85 -26.97 6.59
CA ASP A 228 85.83 -26.13 7.29
C ASP A 228 87.11 -25.88 6.45
N TYR A 229 88.01 -25.02 6.94
CA TYR A 229 89.28 -24.74 6.25
C TYR A 229 90.30 -25.90 6.30
N ALA A 230 90.09 -26.89 7.17
CA ALA A 230 90.92 -28.10 7.26
C ALA A 230 90.44 -29.22 6.31
N GLY A 231 89.28 -29.04 5.68
CA GLY A 231 88.69 -29.99 4.74
C GLY A 231 87.72 -30.98 5.38
N ASN A 232 87.38 -30.84 6.67
CA ASN A 232 86.35 -31.66 7.30
C ASN A 232 84.96 -31.17 6.86
N ALA A 233 84.09 -32.11 6.50
CA ALA A 233 82.76 -31.80 6.00
C ALA A 233 81.68 -32.65 6.68
N ASN A 234 80.51 -32.05 6.88
CA ASN A 234 79.33 -32.75 7.39
C ASN A 234 78.06 -32.24 6.69
N SER A 235 77.05 -33.10 6.53
CA SER A 235 75.82 -32.77 5.79
C SER A 235 74.58 -33.01 6.65
N THR A 236 73.53 -32.23 6.41
CA THR A 236 72.20 -32.53 6.93
C THR A 236 71.59 -33.74 6.22
N ASP A 237 70.61 -34.38 6.86
CA ASP A 237 69.72 -35.32 6.17
C ASP A 237 69.02 -34.63 4.99
N THR A 238 68.72 -35.39 3.92
CA THR A 238 67.92 -34.87 2.80
C THR A 238 66.44 -34.82 3.21
N ARG A 239 65.86 -33.61 3.24
CA ARG A 239 64.42 -33.40 3.45
C ARG A 239 63.67 -33.30 2.13
N THR A 240 62.43 -33.76 2.16
CA THR A 240 61.46 -33.68 1.07
C THR A 240 60.42 -32.60 1.35
N ILE A 241 60.02 -31.87 0.33
CA ILE A 241 58.93 -30.88 0.40
C ILE A 241 58.15 -30.89 -0.91
N THR A 242 56.82 -30.88 -0.84
CA THR A 242 55.97 -30.71 -2.01
C THR A 242 55.42 -29.30 -2.04
N LEU A 243 55.69 -28.57 -3.11
CA LEU A 243 55.13 -27.26 -3.38
C LEU A 243 53.92 -27.40 -4.30
N ASP A 244 52.81 -26.80 -3.91
CA ASP A 244 51.59 -26.76 -4.71
C ASP A 244 50.84 -25.47 -4.44
N THR A 245 50.79 -24.60 -5.45
CA THR A 245 50.11 -23.30 -5.38
C THR A 245 48.75 -23.33 -6.08
N THR A 246 48.35 -24.46 -6.66
CA THR A 246 47.07 -24.60 -7.32
C THR A 246 45.94 -24.87 -6.34
N LEU A 247 44.79 -24.24 -6.58
CA LEU A 247 43.60 -24.41 -5.75
C LEU A 247 42.87 -25.69 -6.18
N PRO A 248 42.28 -26.46 -5.24
CA PRO A 248 41.34 -27.51 -5.59
C PRO A 248 40.11 -26.90 -6.30
N ASN A 249 39.40 -27.70 -7.09
CA ASN A 249 38.21 -27.28 -7.82
C ASN A 249 36.98 -28.06 -7.33
N ILE A 250 35.84 -27.36 -7.19
CA ILE A 250 34.57 -27.93 -6.76
C ILE A 250 33.50 -27.64 -7.81
N THR A 251 32.74 -28.67 -8.17
CA THR A 251 31.53 -28.56 -8.99
C THR A 251 30.33 -29.07 -8.19
N LEU A 252 29.33 -28.20 -8.00
CA LEU A 252 28.08 -28.55 -7.33
C LEU A 252 27.16 -29.26 -8.33
N MET A 253 26.67 -30.46 -7.97
CA MET A 253 25.95 -31.34 -8.90
C MET A 253 24.45 -31.30 -8.68
N THR A 254 23.99 -31.70 -7.48
CA THR A 254 22.56 -31.78 -7.17
C THR A 254 22.32 -31.37 -5.72
N PRO A 255 21.19 -30.68 -5.41
CA PRO A 255 20.24 -30.09 -6.35
C PRO A 255 20.87 -28.92 -7.12
N LEU A 256 20.28 -28.59 -8.28
CA LEU A 256 20.71 -27.43 -9.06
C LEU A 256 20.37 -26.13 -8.31
N ASN A 257 21.01 -25.03 -8.68
CA ASN A 257 20.72 -23.73 -8.10
C ASN A 257 19.25 -23.32 -8.32
N ASN A 258 18.60 -22.73 -7.32
CA ASN A 258 17.18 -22.36 -7.29
C ASN A 258 16.20 -23.54 -7.45
N THR A 259 16.55 -24.71 -6.91
CA THR A 259 15.62 -25.86 -6.90
C THR A 259 14.53 -25.66 -5.86
N TYR A 260 13.29 -26.03 -6.19
CA TYR A 260 12.16 -26.12 -5.25
C TYR A 260 11.84 -27.58 -4.95
N SER A 261 11.38 -27.86 -3.74
CA SER A 261 11.00 -29.22 -3.35
C SER A 261 10.08 -29.29 -2.15
N ASN A 262 9.15 -30.24 -2.22
CA ASN A 262 8.29 -30.64 -1.11
C ASN A 262 8.83 -31.73 -0.18
N ASN A 263 9.94 -32.37 -0.54
CA ASN A 263 10.64 -33.32 0.33
C ASN A 263 11.73 -32.62 1.15
N THR A 264 11.67 -32.76 2.48
CA THR A 264 12.65 -32.25 3.45
C THR A 264 13.99 -32.99 3.38
N ALA A 265 14.00 -34.25 2.96
CA ALA A 265 15.22 -35.05 2.82
C ALA A 265 15.87 -34.78 1.45
N LYS A 266 17.01 -34.06 1.45
CA LYS A 266 17.74 -33.69 0.22
C LYS A 266 19.18 -34.15 0.20
N ASN A 267 19.52 -34.84 -0.88
CA ASN A 267 20.88 -35.24 -1.18
C ASN A 267 21.65 -34.09 -1.84
N LEU A 268 22.61 -33.51 -1.11
CA LEU A 268 23.54 -32.52 -1.65
C LEU A 268 24.79 -33.24 -2.14
N THR A 269 25.03 -33.16 -3.45
CA THR A 269 26.13 -33.84 -4.13
C THR A 269 27.07 -32.84 -4.80
N LEU A 270 28.38 -33.06 -4.63
CA LEU A 270 29.43 -32.29 -5.27
C LEU A 270 30.54 -33.20 -5.79
N ASN A 271 31.29 -32.71 -6.77
CA ASN A 271 32.46 -33.36 -7.30
C ASN A 271 33.68 -32.45 -7.14
N ILE A 272 34.75 -33.01 -6.61
CA ILE A 272 35.97 -32.31 -6.20
C ILE A 272 37.13 -32.88 -6.99
N THR A 273 37.99 -32.00 -7.50
CA THR A 273 39.21 -32.39 -8.19
C THR A 273 40.37 -31.52 -7.75
N ASP A 274 41.56 -32.11 -7.67
CA ASP A 274 42.82 -31.43 -7.38
C ASP A 274 43.92 -32.08 -8.23
N ASN A 275 45.00 -31.35 -8.50
CA ASN A 275 46.13 -31.86 -9.28
C ASN A 275 47.07 -32.75 -8.46
N THR A 276 47.15 -32.58 -7.13
CA THR A 276 48.06 -33.35 -6.27
C THR A 276 47.32 -34.27 -5.30
N ALA A 277 46.59 -33.73 -4.32
CA ALA A 277 45.89 -34.51 -3.30
C ALA A 277 44.92 -33.68 -2.46
N LEU A 278 43.69 -34.18 -2.35
CA LEU A 278 42.65 -33.65 -1.47
C LEU A 278 42.86 -34.07 -0.01
N LYS A 279 42.49 -33.19 0.93
CA LYS A 279 42.60 -33.43 2.38
C LYS A 279 41.25 -33.54 3.07
N ASN A 280 40.41 -32.52 2.98
CA ASN A 280 39.10 -32.53 3.60
C ASN A 280 38.13 -31.55 2.92
N TYR A 281 36.85 -31.71 3.23
CA TYR A 281 35.79 -30.78 2.82
C TYR A 281 34.94 -30.37 4.02
N THR A 282 34.23 -29.25 3.89
CA THR A 282 33.19 -28.81 4.83
C THR A 282 31.99 -28.28 4.05
N PHE A 283 30.81 -28.88 4.24
CA PHE A 283 29.54 -28.31 3.81
C PHE A 283 29.05 -27.28 4.80
N TYR A 284 28.53 -26.18 4.27
CA TYR A 284 27.74 -25.23 5.02
C TYR A 284 26.34 -25.13 4.43
N ILE A 285 25.34 -25.18 5.29
CA ILE A 285 23.94 -24.94 4.96
C ILE A 285 23.46 -23.81 5.86
N TYR A 286 22.98 -22.74 5.23
CA TYR A 286 22.48 -21.55 5.87
C TYR A 286 20.97 -21.42 5.64
N ASN A 287 20.29 -20.91 6.65
CA ASN A 287 18.96 -20.33 6.53
C ASN A 287 19.02 -18.84 6.91
N GLU A 288 17.87 -18.16 6.93
CA GLU A 288 17.80 -16.74 7.28
C GLU A 288 18.27 -16.42 8.71
N SER A 289 18.23 -17.41 9.62
CA SER A 289 18.67 -17.27 11.01
C SER A 289 20.17 -17.57 11.22
N GLY A 290 20.88 -18.03 10.18
CA GLY A 290 22.30 -18.36 10.21
C GLY A 290 22.61 -19.79 9.75
N ILE A 291 23.63 -20.41 10.35
CA ILE A 291 24.07 -21.77 9.99
C ILE A 291 23.03 -22.77 10.52
N GLU A 292 22.41 -23.53 9.62
CA GLU A 292 21.52 -24.64 9.95
C GLU A 292 22.30 -25.94 10.14
N ASN A 293 23.27 -26.22 9.26
CA ASN A 293 24.12 -27.40 9.37
C ASN A 293 25.55 -27.11 8.86
N MET A 294 26.54 -27.71 9.52
CA MET A 294 27.93 -27.69 9.12
C MET A 294 28.50 -29.11 9.29
N THR A 295 28.91 -29.73 8.18
CA THR A 295 29.41 -31.11 8.17
C THR A 295 30.75 -31.17 7.45
N SER A 296 31.78 -31.72 8.11
CA SER A 296 33.10 -31.92 7.53
C SER A 296 33.43 -33.40 7.35
N GLY A 297 34.28 -33.71 6.38
CA GLY A 297 34.74 -35.07 6.11
C GLY A 297 36.14 -35.08 5.51
N GLU A 298 36.83 -36.20 5.65
CA GLU A 298 38.18 -36.41 5.10
C GLU A 298 38.10 -36.88 3.65
N LEU A 299 39.11 -36.52 2.86
CA LEU A 299 39.25 -36.89 1.45
C LEU A 299 40.60 -37.58 1.24
N SER A 300 40.66 -38.39 0.19
CA SER A 300 41.90 -39.04 -0.26
C SER A 300 41.95 -39.09 -1.78
N GLY A 301 43.13 -38.91 -2.36
CA GLY A 301 43.35 -38.92 -3.81
C GLY A 301 43.12 -37.56 -4.47
N THR A 302 43.14 -37.53 -5.80
CA THR A 302 43.02 -36.32 -6.63
C THR A 302 41.58 -36.00 -7.05
N THR A 303 40.66 -36.95 -6.94
CA THR A 303 39.25 -36.76 -7.31
C THR A 303 38.33 -37.41 -6.28
N SER A 304 37.21 -36.78 -5.96
CA SER A 304 36.22 -37.33 -5.03
C SER A 304 34.82 -36.80 -5.33
N THR A 305 33.82 -37.67 -5.24
CA THR A 305 32.41 -37.29 -5.33
C THR A 305 31.74 -37.56 -3.99
N ILE A 306 31.12 -36.54 -3.42
CA ILE A 306 30.48 -36.60 -2.10
C ILE A 306 29.00 -36.32 -2.25
N GLY A 307 28.15 -37.20 -1.73
CA GLY A 307 26.70 -37.01 -1.65
C GLY A 307 26.21 -37.28 -0.22
N ILE A 308 25.58 -36.28 0.41
CA ILE A 308 25.06 -36.38 1.78
C ILE A 308 23.58 -36.01 1.78
N VAL A 309 22.76 -36.86 2.38
CA VAL A 309 21.34 -36.58 2.61
C VAL A 309 21.19 -35.77 3.91
N PHE A 310 20.57 -34.61 3.79
CA PHE A 310 20.22 -33.74 4.91
C PHE A 310 18.70 -33.64 5.05
N ASP A 311 18.20 -33.70 6.29
CA ASP A 311 16.83 -33.36 6.62
C ASP A 311 16.75 -31.85 6.89
N LEU A 312 16.21 -31.11 5.92
CA LEU A 312 16.14 -29.66 5.92
C LEU A 312 14.74 -29.20 6.32
N LEU A 313 14.67 -28.19 7.18
CA LEU A 313 13.39 -27.58 7.55
C LEU A 313 12.84 -26.71 6.42
N GLU A 314 11.58 -26.31 6.53
CA GLU A 314 10.95 -25.40 5.57
C GLU A 314 11.72 -24.08 5.43
N GLY A 315 11.61 -23.46 4.26
CA GLY A 315 12.18 -22.17 3.90
C GLY A 315 13.36 -22.27 2.94
N ILE A 316 13.94 -21.10 2.65
CA ILE A 316 15.06 -20.97 1.73
C ILE A 316 16.36 -21.37 2.42
N LYS A 317 17.09 -22.29 1.78
CA LYS A 317 18.42 -22.78 2.21
C LYS A 317 19.47 -22.36 1.19
N SER A 318 20.55 -21.78 1.67
CA SER A 318 21.74 -21.49 0.87
C SER A 318 22.86 -22.43 1.30
N TRP A 319 23.49 -23.12 0.36
CA TRP A 319 24.54 -24.07 0.67
C TRP A 319 25.75 -23.91 -0.23
N PHE A 320 26.92 -24.17 0.34
CA PHE A 320 28.20 -24.19 -0.36
C PHE A 320 29.17 -25.13 0.35
N ALA A 321 30.28 -25.43 -0.30
CA ALA A 321 31.33 -26.28 0.25
C ALA A 321 32.69 -25.59 0.21
N LEU A 322 33.49 -25.88 1.24
CA LEU A 322 34.91 -25.56 1.33
C LEU A 322 35.71 -26.84 1.14
N VAL A 323 36.79 -26.78 0.38
CA VAL A 323 37.73 -27.90 0.24
C VAL A 323 39.14 -27.42 0.49
N PHE A 324 39.88 -28.25 1.24
CA PHE A 324 41.30 -28.09 1.45
C PHE A 324 42.06 -29.25 0.81
N ASP A 325 43.19 -28.93 0.21
CA ASP A 325 44.21 -29.90 -0.19
C ASP A 325 45.21 -30.15 0.97
N TRP A 326 46.23 -30.98 0.72
CA TRP A 326 47.29 -31.23 1.72
C TRP A 326 48.29 -30.08 1.88
N SER A 327 48.37 -29.18 0.90
CA SER A 327 49.28 -28.03 0.85
C SER A 327 48.71 -26.77 1.52
N GLY A 328 47.44 -26.81 1.92
CA GLY A 328 46.72 -25.73 2.60
C GLY A 328 45.96 -24.79 1.66
N ASN A 329 45.87 -25.12 0.37
CA ASN A 329 45.06 -24.38 -0.60
C ASN A 329 43.57 -24.60 -0.31
N LEU A 330 42.82 -23.50 -0.25
CA LEU A 330 41.39 -23.48 0.08
C LEU A 330 40.59 -22.97 -1.11
N TYR A 331 39.65 -23.78 -1.58
CA TYR A 331 38.65 -23.33 -2.54
C TYR A 331 37.25 -23.30 -1.91
N THR A 332 36.51 -22.22 -2.20
CA THR A 332 35.12 -22.02 -1.79
C THR A 332 34.22 -22.09 -3.01
N SER A 333 33.24 -22.99 -3.00
CA SER A 333 32.26 -23.06 -4.09
C SER A 333 31.35 -21.82 -4.10
N GLN A 334 30.60 -21.65 -5.19
CA GLN A 334 29.47 -20.72 -5.22
C GLN A 334 28.36 -21.19 -4.28
N ASN A 335 27.48 -20.26 -3.88
CA ASN A 335 26.29 -20.56 -3.09
C ASN A 335 25.17 -21.04 -4.00
N TYR A 336 24.64 -22.23 -3.76
CA TYR A 336 23.41 -22.70 -4.39
C TYR A 336 22.23 -22.53 -3.43
N THR A 337 21.11 -22.08 -3.96
CA THR A 337 19.86 -21.93 -3.22
C THR A 337 18.95 -23.13 -3.48
N LEU A 338 18.24 -23.54 -2.43
CA LEU A 338 17.25 -24.61 -2.43
C LEU A 338 16.10 -24.15 -1.54
N THR A 339 14.88 -24.17 -2.05
CA THR A 339 13.69 -23.85 -1.25
C THR A 339 12.98 -25.15 -0.89
N ILE A 340 12.87 -25.42 0.41
CA ILE A 340 12.01 -26.49 0.93
C ILE A 340 10.66 -25.86 1.22
N ASP A 341 9.62 -26.35 0.54
CA ASP A 341 8.25 -25.88 0.71
C ASP A 341 7.35 -27.09 0.91
N THR A 342 6.86 -27.29 2.13
CA THR A 342 5.96 -28.41 2.45
C THR A 342 4.51 -27.96 2.57
N THR A 343 4.23 -26.67 2.34
CA THR A 343 2.91 -26.12 2.50
C THR A 343 2.05 -26.39 1.27
N LEU A 344 0.80 -26.78 1.50
CA LEU A 344 -0.17 -26.90 0.42
C LEU A 344 -0.77 -25.51 0.13
N PRO A 345 -0.99 -25.15 -1.15
CA PRO A 345 -1.71 -23.93 -1.50
C PRO A 345 -3.08 -23.90 -0.82
N GLN A 346 -3.44 -22.79 -0.17
CA GLN A 346 -4.82 -22.62 0.32
C GLN A 346 -5.66 -21.90 -0.70
N ILE A 347 -6.84 -22.45 -0.99
CA ILE A 347 -7.73 -21.97 -2.05
C ILE A 347 -9.12 -21.83 -1.45
N ASN A 348 -9.76 -20.68 -1.64
CA ASN A 348 -11.14 -20.46 -1.22
C ASN A 348 -11.94 -19.69 -2.27
N PHE A 349 -13.18 -20.11 -2.51
CA PHE A 349 -14.09 -19.39 -3.37
C PHE A 349 -14.59 -18.11 -2.68
N THR A 350 -14.60 -17.01 -3.40
CA THR A 350 -15.11 -15.72 -2.92
C THR A 350 -16.20 -15.19 -3.84
N ALA A 351 -17.04 -14.29 -3.32
CA ALA A 351 -18.01 -13.57 -4.15
C ALA A 351 -17.26 -12.78 -5.25
N PRO A 352 -17.78 -12.71 -6.48
CA PRO A 352 -19.12 -13.09 -6.93
C PRO A 352 -19.28 -14.55 -7.42
N THR A 353 -18.42 -15.49 -7.03
CA THR A 353 -18.55 -16.89 -7.47
C THR A 353 -19.89 -17.51 -7.03
N PRO A 354 -20.63 -18.13 -7.95
CA PRO A 354 -21.88 -18.80 -7.60
C PRO A 354 -21.67 -19.95 -6.59
N PRO A 355 -22.59 -20.15 -5.64
CA PRO A 355 -22.61 -21.31 -4.76
C PRO A 355 -22.71 -22.64 -5.54
N ASN A 356 -22.37 -23.76 -4.90
CA ASN A 356 -22.54 -25.08 -5.52
C ASN A 356 -24.04 -25.37 -5.82
N ASN A 357 -24.33 -25.94 -6.98
CA ASN A 357 -25.67 -26.23 -7.51
C ASN A 357 -26.55 -24.97 -7.74
N SER A 358 -25.95 -23.82 -8.04
CA SER A 358 -26.69 -22.59 -8.38
C SER A 358 -26.91 -22.43 -9.88
N GLY A 359 -27.93 -21.65 -10.25
CA GLY A 359 -28.23 -21.28 -11.63
C GLY A 359 -27.51 -20.00 -12.08
N ALA A 360 -27.05 -19.95 -13.33
CA ALA A 360 -26.50 -18.75 -13.94
C ALA A 360 -26.97 -18.58 -15.40
N SER A 361 -27.22 -17.34 -15.82
CA SER A 361 -27.71 -17.00 -17.15
C SER A 361 -26.59 -16.52 -18.07
N GLY A 362 -26.29 -17.29 -19.12
CA GLY A 362 -25.32 -16.92 -20.16
C GLY A 362 -23.86 -17.02 -19.71
N SER A 363 -23.45 -16.30 -18.67
CA SER A 363 -22.10 -16.33 -18.11
C SER A 363 -22.10 -16.18 -16.58
N PHE A 364 -21.01 -16.60 -15.94
CA PHE A 364 -20.75 -16.32 -14.54
C PHE A 364 -19.26 -16.10 -14.29
N VAL A 365 -18.94 -15.44 -13.18
CA VAL A 365 -17.57 -15.16 -12.78
C VAL A 365 -17.13 -16.17 -11.73
N VAL A 366 -16.00 -16.80 -11.97
CA VAL A 366 -15.28 -17.64 -11.01
C VAL A 366 -14.22 -16.77 -10.35
N ASN A 367 -14.34 -16.58 -9.04
CA ASN A 367 -13.46 -15.76 -8.22
C ASN A 367 -12.91 -16.55 -7.02
N LEU A 368 -11.58 -16.60 -6.89
CA LEU A 368 -10.92 -17.29 -5.78
C LEU A 368 -9.83 -16.45 -5.16
N THR A 369 -9.71 -16.59 -3.84
CA THR A 369 -8.52 -16.18 -3.11
C THR A 369 -7.61 -17.38 -2.95
N ILE A 370 -6.35 -17.21 -3.33
CA ILE A 370 -5.30 -18.22 -3.21
C ILE A 370 -4.21 -17.63 -2.31
N THR A 371 -3.77 -18.39 -1.31
CA THR A 371 -2.58 -18.03 -0.54
C THR A 371 -1.50 -19.06 -0.82
N GLU A 372 -0.51 -18.63 -1.61
CA GLU A 372 0.65 -19.41 -2.04
C GLU A 372 1.83 -18.47 -2.34
N THR A 373 2.95 -18.66 -1.65
CA THR A 373 4.16 -17.85 -1.80
C THR A 373 5.02 -18.23 -3.02
N ASN A 374 5.00 -19.49 -3.43
CA ASN A 374 5.80 -20.04 -4.53
C ASN A 374 4.92 -20.53 -5.69
N PHE A 375 3.87 -19.77 -6.02
CA PHE A 375 2.87 -20.13 -7.03
C PHE A 375 3.49 -20.50 -8.38
N ALA A 376 3.13 -21.66 -8.93
CA ALA A 376 3.59 -22.08 -10.25
C ALA A 376 2.48 -21.96 -11.30
N ASN A 377 1.37 -22.67 -11.10
CA ASN A 377 0.24 -22.67 -12.04
C ASN A 377 -1.09 -22.99 -11.36
N LEU A 378 -2.16 -22.68 -12.09
CA LEU A 378 -3.53 -23.00 -11.75
C LEU A 378 -4.17 -23.71 -12.94
N SER A 379 -4.78 -24.86 -12.71
CA SER A 379 -5.56 -25.58 -13.71
C SER A 379 -7.05 -25.45 -13.40
N TYR A 380 -7.79 -24.83 -14.30
CA TYR A 380 -9.24 -24.76 -14.27
C TYR A 380 -9.81 -25.89 -15.13
N ASN A 381 -10.49 -26.83 -14.51
CA ASN A 381 -11.16 -27.92 -15.19
C ASN A 381 -12.65 -27.59 -15.32
N TRP A 382 -13.07 -27.25 -16.53
CA TRP A 382 -14.46 -26.96 -16.91
C TRP A 382 -15.03 -28.13 -17.72
N ASN A 383 -15.96 -28.88 -17.14
CA ASN A 383 -16.64 -30.02 -17.74
C ASN A 383 -15.69 -31.00 -18.46
N SER A 384 -14.61 -31.40 -17.78
CA SER A 384 -13.53 -32.26 -18.30
C SER A 384 -12.56 -31.60 -19.30
N THR A 385 -12.65 -30.29 -19.52
CA THR A 385 -11.69 -29.51 -20.31
C THR A 385 -10.79 -28.73 -19.37
N ILE A 386 -9.47 -28.93 -19.47
CA ILE A 386 -8.49 -28.28 -18.59
C ILE A 386 -7.88 -27.08 -19.28
N ILE A 387 -7.97 -25.91 -18.62
CA ILE A 387 -7.32 -24.66 -19.01
C ILE A 387 -6.26 -24.36 -17.95
N ASN A 388 -5.01 -24.13 -18.37
CA ASN A 388 -3.92 -23.81 -17.46
C ASN A 388 -3.61 -22.32 -17.48
N PHE A 389 -3.45 -21.75 -16.30
CA PHE A 389 -3.09 -20.36 -16.04
C PHE A 389 -1.75 -20.33 -15.30
N ASN A 390 -0.87 -19.42 -15.72
CA ASN A 390 0.39 -19.10 -15.06
C ASN A 390 0.32 -17.70 -14.44
N SER A 391 1.35 -17.31 -13.70
CA SER A 391 1.42 -16.00 -13.02
C SER A 391 1.38 -14.78 -13.95
N SER A 392 1.49 -14.96 -15.28
CA SER A 392 1.43 -13.87 -16.26
C SER A 392 0.06 -13.69 -16.91
N ASN A 393 -0.89 -14.58 -16.66
CA ASN A 393 -2.25 -14.46 -17.20
C ASN A 393 -3.04 -13.35 -16.51
N GLU A 394 -3.78 -12.53 -17.27
CA GLU A 394 -4.62 -11.43 -16.75
C GLU A 394 -5.70 -11.89 -15.75
N SER A 395 -6.13 -13.16 -15.83
CA SER A 395 -7.08 -13.77 -14.90
C SER A 395 -6.50 -14.02 -13.50
N LEU A 396 -5.19 -13.84 -13.30
CA LEU A 396 -4.51 -13.95 -12.02
C LEU A 396 -3.92 -12.58 -11.65
N THR A 397 -4.21 -12.13 -10.43
CA THR A 397 -3.69 -10.88 -9.89
C THR A 397 -2.92 -11.17 -8.62
N ASP A 398 -1.65 -10.73 -8.57
CA ASP A 398 -0.80 -10.81 -7.39
C ASP A 398 -1.05 -9.60 -6.50
N LEU A 399 -1.48 -9.82 -5.26
CA LEU A 399 -1.67 -8.77 -4.24
C LEU A 399 -0.41 -8.56 -3.39
N GLY A 400 0.64 -9.35 -3.61
CA GLY A 400 1.86 -9.38 -2.81
C GLY A 400 1.79 -10.35 -1.64
N SER A 401 2.97 -10.69 -1.10
CA SER A 401 3.14 -11.58 0.05
C SER A 401 2.48 -12.96 -0.10
N GLY A 402 2.40 -13.49 -1.32
CA GLY A 402 1.81 -14.79 -1.61
C GLY A 402 0.28 -14.82 -1.59
N SER A 403 -0.39 -13.68 -1.72
CA SER A 403 -1.85 -13.61 -1.88
C SER A 403 -2.21 -13.33 -3.33
N TRP A 404 -2.99 -14.22 -3.94
CA TRP A 404 -3.43 -14.12 -5.32
C TRP A 404 -4.95 -14.11 -5.42
N ILE A 405 -5.48 -13.36 -6.37
CA ILE A 405 -6.87 -13.45 -6.77
C ILE A 405 -6.94 -14.00 -8.18
N PHE A 406 -7.69 -15.10 -8.34
CA PHE A 406 -8.07 -15.62 -9.64
C PHE A 406 -9.47 -15.16 -9.99
N THR A 407 -9.64 -14.48 -11.13
CA THR A 407 -10.94 -14.06 -11.65
C THR A 407 -11.06 -14.49 -13.12
N TYR A 408 -12.04 -15.33 -13.42
CA TYR A 408 -12.29 -15.83 -14.77
C TYR A 408 -13.79 -15.84 -15.08
N THR A 409 -14.17 -15.26 -16.22
CA THR A 409 -15.57 -15.25 -16.67
C THR A 409 -15.83 -16.42 -17.59
N GLN A 410 -16.65 -17.37 -17.14
CA GLN A 410 -17.10 -18.50 -17.96
C GLN A 410 -18.36 -18.10 -18.72
N SER A 411 -18.33 -18.21 -20.05
CA SER A 411 -19.46 -17.90 -20.95
C SER A 411 -20.13 -19.16 -21.50
N ASP A 412 -21.21 -18.94 -22.26
CA ASP A 412 -21.90 -19.93 -23.09
C ASP A 412 -22.59 -21.05 -22.32
N LEU A 413 -23.23 -20.72 -21.19
CA LEU A 413 -24.09 -21.65 -20.47
C LEU A 413 -25.41 -21.83 -21.23
N ALA A 414 -25.66 -23.05 -21.72
CA ALA A 414 -26.93 -23.41 -22.32
C ALA A 414 -28.00 -23.65 -21.25
N VAL A 415 -29.19 -23.07 -21.45
CA VAL A 415 -30.35 -23.19 -20.55
C VAL A 415 -30.71 -24.67 -20.35
N GLY A 416 -30.92 -25.08 -19.10
CA GLY A 416 -31.30 -26.44 -18.71
C GLY A 416 -30.16 -27.48 -18.69
N GLN A 417 -28.91 -27.09 -18.98
CA GLN A 417 -27.74 -27.97 -18.87
C GLN A 417 -26.98 -27.75 -17.56
N SER A 418 -26.37 -28.81 -17.02
CA SER A 418 -25.51 -28.73 -15.84
C SER A 418 -24.05 -28.88 -16.22
N TYR A 419 -23.21 -28.00 -15.70
CA TYR A 419 -21.77 -27.98 -15.93
C TYR A 419 -21.04 -28.17 -14.61
N THR A 420 -19.97 -28.94 -14.62
CA THR A 420 -19.13 -29.17 -13.43
C THR A 420 -17.78 -28.47 -13.60
N TYR A 421 -17.26 -27.92 -12.51
CA TYR A 421 -15.92 -27.38 -12.51
C TYR A 421 -15.19 -27.55 -11.19
N ASN A 422 -13.87 -27.68 -11.27
CA ASN A 422 -12.98 -27.57 -10.13
C ASN A 422 -11.67 -26.89 -10.54
N ILE A 423 -10.97 -26.35 -9.55
CA ILE A 423 -9.72 -25.64 -9.75
C ILE A 423 -8.65 -26.30 -8.91
N THR A 424 -7.51 -26.58 -9.53
CA THR A 424 -6.32 -27.11 -8.86
C THR A 424 -5.20 -26.09 -8.94
N VAL A 425 -4.65 -25.69 -7.80
CA VAL A 425 -3.46 -24.83 -7.75
C VAL A 425 -2.26 -25.68 -7.40
N THR A 426 -1.15 -25.45 -8.10
CA THR A 426 0.13 -26.13 -7.88
C THR A 426 1.22 -25.08 -7.65
N ASP A 427 2.04 -25.30 -6.62
CA ASP A 427 3.22 -24.48 -6.35
C ASP A 427 4.45 -24.96 -7.16
N SER A 428 5.57 -24.25 -7.01
CA SER A 428 6.84 -24.57 -7.68
C SER A 428 7.53 -25.81 -7.11
N ALA A 429 7.17 -26.25 -5.90
CA ALA A 429 7.66 -27.45 -5.25
C ALA A 429 6.86 -28.72 -5.61
N GLY A 430 5.76 -28.58 -6.34
CA GLY A 430 4.85 -29.64 -6.75
C GLY A 430 3.74 -29.97 -5.74
N ASN A 431 3.59 -29.18 -4.68
CA ASN A 431 2.43 -29.27 -3.80
C ASN A 431 1.20 -28.75 -4.54
N SER A 432 0.11 -29.52 -4.48
CA SER A 432 -1.14 -29.12 -5.11
C SER A 432 -2.30 -29.30 -4.17
N ASN A 433 -3.27 -28.40 -4.30
CA ASN A 433 -4.55 -28.48 -3.64
C ASN A 433 -5.66 -28.20 -4.64
N ALA A 434 -6.83 -28.79 -4.41
CA ALA A 434 -7.98 -28.68 -5.29
C ALA A 434 -9.16 -28.11 -4.53
N THR A 435 -9.96 -27.28 -5.21
CA THR A 435 -11.26 -26.88 -4.69
C THR A 435 -12.22 -28.07 -4.69
N GLU A 436 -13.32 -27.94 -3.94
CA GLU A 436 -14.49 -28.77 -4.18
C GLU A 436 -14.94 -28.65 -5.66
N THR A 437 -15.49 -29.75 -6.21
CA THR A 437 -16.16 -29.71 -7.50
C THR A 437 -17.52 -29.06 -7.32
N ARG A 438 -17.74 -27.94 -8.04
CA ARG A 438 -19.01 -27.25 -8.08
C ARG A 438 -19.77 -27.56 -9.35
N THR A 439 -21.09 -27.66 -9.24
CA THR A 439 -22.01 -27.72 -10.37
C THR A 439 -22.69 -26.36 -10.53
N VAL A 440 -22.76 -25.86 -11.76
CA VAL A 440 -23.57 -24.69 -12.13
C VAL A 440 -24.51 -25.09 -13.26
N ASN A 441 -25.77 -24.67 -13.13
CA ASN A 441 -26.82 -24.97 -14.08
C ASN A 441 -27.08 -23.74 -14.95
N GLY A 442 -27.20 -23.91 -16.27
CA GLY A 442 -27.68 -22.84 -17.14
C GLY A 442 -29.14 -22.54 -16.82
N ASN A 443 -29.43 -21.31 -16.38
CA ASN A 443 -30.72 -20.88 -15.85
C ASN A 443 -31.16 -19.55 -16.47
N VAL A 444 -32.46 -19.29 -16.57
CA VAL A 444 -33.00 -17.98 -16.94
C VAL A 444 -33.88 -17.46 -15.81
N VAL A 445 -33.68 -16.22 -15.39
CA VAL A 445 -34.50 -15.64 -14.32
C VAL A 445 -35.96 -15.49 -14.75
N PRO A 446 -36.94 -15.65 -13.85
CA PRO A 446 -38.35 -15.46 -14.18
C PRO A 446 -38.64 -14.05 -14.73
N LEU A 447 -39.43 -13.98 -15.80
CA LEU A 447 -39.78 -12.74 -16.49
C LEU A 447 -41.26 -12.39 -16.28
N PHE A 448 -41.52 -11.13 -15.91
CA PHE A 448 -42.87 -10.60 -15.71
C PHE A 448 -43.51 -10.28 -17.07
N SER A 449 -44.49 -11.07 -17.51
CA SER A 449 -45.21 -10.81 -18.76
C SER A 449 -46.29 -9.73 -18.58
N SER A 450 -47.02 -9.76 -17.47
CA SER A 450 -47.99 -8.72 -17.12
C SER A 450 -48.34 -8.74 -15.63
N VAL A 451 -48.57 -7.56 -15.05
CA VAL A 451 -49.11 -7.38 -13.70
C VAL A 451 -50.39 -6.56 -13.83
N LEU A 452 -51.52 -7.14 -13.44
CA LEU A 452 -52.85 -6.53 -13.55
C LEU A 452 -53.47 -6.38 -12.16
N GLN A 453 -54.16 -5.28 -11.94
CA GLN A 453 -54.91 -4.99 -10.73
C GLN A 453 -56.40 -4.91 -11.05
N ASP A 454 -57.25 -5.46 -10.19
CA ASP A 454 -58.71 -5.43 -10.35
C ASP A 454 -59.27 -4.13 -9.74
N ILE A 455 -59.14 -3.01 -10.47
CA ILE A 455 -59.64 -1.69 -10.07
C ILE A 455 -60.43 -1.12 -11.24
N ASN A 456 -61.71 -0.81 -11.03
CA ASN A 456 -62.61 -0.32 -12.08
C ASN A 456 -62.82 1.20 -12.02
N ALA A 457 -62.72 1.82 -10.83
CA ALA A 457 -62.75 3.27 -10.65
C ALA A 457 -61.85 3.73 -9.49
N THR A 458 -61.52 5.02 -9.45
CA THR A 458 -60.81 5.64 -8.31
C THR A 458 -61.61 5.54 -7.01
N ASP A 459 -62.94 5.54 -7.13
CA ASP A 459 -63.90 5.47 -6.03
C ASP A 459 -63.90 4.09 -5.31
N ASP A 460 -63.20 3.10 -5.86
CA ASP A 460 -63.05 1.77 -5.24
C ASP A 460 -61.79 1.68 -4.33
N LEU A 461 -60.98 2.74 -4.25
CA LEU A 461 -59.66 2.76 -3.60
C LEU A 461 -59.69 3.28 -2.16
N ASP A 462 -60.60 2.74 -1.36
CA ASP A 462 -60.79 3.16 0.03
C ASP A 462 -59.85 2.45 1.03
N PRO A 463 -59.42 3.14 2.11
CA PRO A 463 -58.72 2.51 3.22
C PRO A 463 -59.51 1.32 3.81
N GLY A 464 -58.87 0.14 3.88
CA GLY A 464 -59.46 -1.08 4.43
C GLY A 464 -60.10 -2.03 3.41
N ILE A 465 -60.07 -1.72 2.11
CA ILE A 465 -60.53 -2.59 1.03
C ILE A 465 -59.42 -3.56 0.57
N ASN A 466 -59.83 -4.73 0.08
CA ASN A 466 -58.93 -5.76 -0.44
C ASN A 466 -58.85 -5.66 -1.97
N ILE A 467 -57.64 -5.46 -2.51
CA ILE A 467 -57.39 -5.42 -3.96
C ILE A 467 -56.76 -6.73 -4.41
N THR A 468 -57.25 -7.32 -5.50
CA THR A 468 -56.63 -8.52 -6.08
C THR A 468 -55.65 -8.13 -7.18
N ILE A 469 -54.42 -8.64 -7.08
CA ILE A 469 -53.36 -8.44 -8.07
C ILE A 469 -53.10 -9.78 -8.75
N THR A 470 -53.18 -9.78 -10.08
CA THR A 470 -52.94 -10.95 -10.93
C THR A 470 -51.63 -10.76 -11.70
N LEU A 471 -50.78 -11.78 -11.65
CA LEU A 471 -49.46 -11.82 -12.26
C LEU A 471 -49.41 -12.92 -13.32
N ASN A 472 -48.90 -12.60 -14.52
CA ASN A 472 -48.47 -13.61 -15.48
C ASN A 472 -46.94 -13.60 -15.55
N ILE A 473 -46.33 -14.72 -15.16
CA ILE A 473 -44.87 -14.91 -15.19
C ILE A 473 -44.48 -15.97 -16.21
N THR A 474 -43.41 -15.73 -16.93
CA THR A 474 -42.83 -16.68 -17.89
C THR A 474 -41.44 -17.09 -17.45
N ASP A 475 -41.16 -18.38 -17.54
CA ASP A 475 -39.91 -19.01 -17.13
C ASP A 475 -39.58 -20.07 -18.17
N THR A 476 -38.55 -19.82 -18.96
CA THR A 476 -38.22 -20.62 -20.16
C THR A 476 -37.76 -22.05 -19.83
N ASP A 477 -37.31 -22.25 -18.61
CA ASP A 477 -36.76 -23.47 -18.04
C ASP A 477 -37.80 -24.21 -17.18
N SER A 478 -38.99 -23.63 -17.03
CA SER A 478 -40.13 -24.20 -16.28
C SER A 478 -39.77 -24.55 -14.83
N ASN A 479 -38.85 -23.81 -14.24
CA ASN A 479 -38.32 -24.08 -12.90
C ASN A 479 -38.71 -23.01 -11.86
N PHE A 480 -39.66 -22.14 -12.22
CA PHE A 480 -40.31 -21.14 -11.36
C PHE A 480 -40.77 -21.73 -10.01
N ASP A 481 -40.34 -21.09 -8.92
CA ASP A 481 -40.63 -21.54 -7.57
C ASP A 481 -41.73 -20.73 -6.89
N THR A 482 -41.46 -19.46 -6.55
CA THR A 482 -42.41 -18.62 -5.83
C THR A 482 -42.44 -17.18 -6.33
N ALA A 483 -43.59 -16.53 -6.17
CA ALA A 483 -43.69 -15.08 -6.27
C ALA A 483 -44.28 -14.50 -4.98
N ILE A 484 -43.69 -13.40 -4.52
CA ILE A 484 -44.02 -12.71 -3.29
C ILE A 484 -44.35 -11.27 -3.64
N LEU A 485 -45.58 -10.87 -3.38
CA LEU A 485 -46.01 -9.48 -3.43
C LEU A 485 -45.49 -8.78 -2.16
N GLN A 486 -44.65 -7.77 -2.35
CA GLN A 486 -44.14 -6.92 -1.28
C GLN A 486 -44.78 -5.53 -1.38
N TRP A 487 -45.34 -5.02 -0.30
CA TRP A 487 -45.92 -3.68 -0.29
C TRP A 487 -45.46 -2.87 0.92
N LYS A 488 -45.51 -1.55 0.78
CA LYS A 488 -45.18 -0.60 1.82
C LYS A 488 -46.09 0.63 1.76
N ASN A 489 -46.26 1.28 2.91
CA ASN A 489 -46.84 2.61 2.99
C ASN A 489 -45.79 3.69 2.67
N SER A 490 -46.16 4.96 2.74
CA SER A 490 -45.29 6.10 2.40
C SER A 490 -44.00 6.20 3.24
N THR A 491 -43.98 5.64 4.45
CA THR A 491 -42.85 5.71 5.39
C THR A 491 -42.09 4.38 5.56
N GLY A 492 -42.61 3.28 5.02
CA GLY A 492 -42.08 1.93 5.21
C GLY A 492 -40.99 1.51 4.22
N VAL A 493 -40.48 0.30 4.42
CA VAL A 493 -39.45 -0.32 3.56
C VAL A 493 -40.04 -1.59 2.92
N PHE A 494 -39.67 -1.88 1.66
CA PHE A 494 -40.09 -3.11 1.00
C PHE A 494 -39.55 -4.33 1.74
N GLY A 495 -40.39 -5.34 1.93
CA GLY A 495 -40.04 -6.59 2.61
C GLY A 495 -40.65 -6.77 4.00
N GLU A 496 -41.22 -5.71 4.59
CA GLU A 496 -41.93 -5.80 5.89
C GLU A 496 -43.31 -6.45 5.74
N ASN A 497 -44.05 -6.12 4.67
CA ASN A 497 -45.35 -6.73 4.36
C ASN A 497 -45.25 -7.56 3.08
N ASN A 498 -45.17 -8.87 3.25
CA ASN A 498 -45.03 -9.84 2.17
C ASN A 498 -46.26 -10.75 2.09
N ILE A 499 -46.77 -10.93 0.88
CA ILE A 499 -47.91 -11.81 0.60
C ILE A 499 -47.46 -12.78 -0.49
N THR A 500 -47.42 -14.07 -0.18
CA THR A 500 -47.11 -15.11 -1.16
C THR A 500 -48.26 -15.23 -2.16
N MET A 501 -47.96 -15.12 -3.44
CA MET A 501 -48.97 -15.29 -4.50
C MET A 501 -49.29 -16.77 -4.69
N LEU A 502 -50.56 -17.05 -5.00
CA LEU A 502 -51.07 -18.41 -5.25
C LEU A 502 -51.12 -18.68 -6.75
N ASN A 503 -50.69 -19.87 -7.16
CA ASN A 503 -50.75 -20.29 -8.55
C ASN A 503 -52.20 -20.59 -8.95
N ILE A 504 -52.65 -19.98 -10.04
CA ILE A 504 -53.95 -20.25 -10.67
C ILE A 504 -53.82 -21.34 -11.74
N THR A 505 -52.67 -21.40 -12.42
CA THR A 505 -52.36 -22.41 -13.44
C THR A 505 -51.29 -23.39 -12.94
N GLU A 506 -51.18 -24.56 -13.58
CA GLU A 506 -50.05 -25.47 -13.35
C GLU A 506 -48.73 -24.77 -13.69
N LYS A 507 -47.68 -25.05 -12.90
CA LYS A 507 -46.34 -24.50 -13.13
C LYS A 507 -45.80 -25.01 -14.46
N SER A 508 -45.61 -24.10 -15.42
CA SER A 508 -45.11 -24.40 -16.75
C SER A 508 -44.32 -23.19 -17.29
N LEU A 509 -44.05 -23.16 -18.60
CA LEU A 509 -43.41 -22.03 -19.30
C LEU A 509 -44.05 -20.67 -19.01
N SER A 510 -45.37 -20.66 -18.75
CA SER A 510 -46.11 -19.50 -18.27
C SER A 510 -46.97 -19.92 -17.08
N THR A 511 -46.89 -19.17 -15.99
CA THR A 511 -47.65 -19.41 -14.77
C THR A 511 -48.40 -18.14 -14.39
N ILE A 512 -49.71 -18.26 -14.16
CA ILE A 512 -50.54 -17.17 -13.69
C ILE A 512 -50.71 -17.30 -12.18
N LEU A 513 -50.48 -16.22 -11.45
CA LEU A 513 -50.59 -16.15 -10.00
C LEU A 513 -51.53 -15.02 -9.57
N ASN A 514 -52.14 -15.14 -8.40
CA ASN A 514 -52.85 -14.02 -7.77
C ASN A 514 -52.51 -13.85 -6.29
N ALA A 515 -52.66 -12.62 -5.79
CA ALA A 515 -52.66 -12.33 -4.37
C ALA A 515 -53.65 -11.21 -4.07
N THR A 516 -54.21 -11.26 -2.87
CA THR A 516 -55.06 -10.20 -2.33
C THR A 516 -54.23 -9.30 -1.43
N LEU A 517 -54.14 -8.02 -1.77
CA LEU A 517 -53.51 -6.96 -1.00
C LEU A 517 -54.58 -6.28 -0.11
N PRO A 518 -54.55 -6.48 1.22
CA PRO A 518 -55.40 -5.72 2.13
C PRO A 518 -54.84 -4.31 2.29
N LEU A 519 -55.59 -3.29 1.88
CA LEU A 519 -55.19 -1.91 2.11
C LEU A 519 -55.28 -1.58 3.61
N PRO A 520 -54.34 -0.80 4.16
CA PRO A 520 -54.42 -0.33 5.53
C PRO A 520 -55.71 0.46 5.79
N SER A 521 -56.21 0.42 7.02
CA SER A 521 -57.41 1.17 7.43
C SER A 521 -57.18 2.68 7.60
N TYR A 522 -56.05 3.21 7.11
CA TYR A 522 -55.65 4.61 7.18
C TYR A 522 -55.16 5.09 5.83
N GLU A 523 -55.23 6.40 5.63
CA GLU A 523 -54.86 7.04 4.37
C GLU A 523 -53.35 7.01 4.12
N SER A 524 -52.95 6.49 2.96
CA SER A 524 -51.55 6.46 2.56
C SER A 524 -51.37 6.16 1.08
N ASN A 525 -50.24 6.61 0.53
CA ASN A 525 -49.73 6.10 -0.73
C ASN A 525 -49.12 4.71 -0.47
N ILE A 526 -49.72 3.68 -1.04
CA ILE A 526 -49.26 2.29 -0.95
C ILE A 526 -48.48 1.95 -2.21
N THR A 527 -47.19 1.64 -2.05
CA THR A 527 -46.37 1.15 -3.17
C THR A 527 -46.15 -0.34 -3.03
N TYR A 528 -46.45 -1.12 -4.07
CA TYR A 528 -46.18 -2.55 -4.13
C TYR A 528 -45.25 -2.91 -5.30
N ARG A 529 -44.57 -4.04 -5.15
CA ARG A 529 -43.76 -4.71 -6.17
C ARG A 529 -43.83 -6.22 -5.97
N ILE A 530 -43.46 -6.98 -6.98
CA ILE A 530 -43.45 -8.45 -6.91
C ILE A 530 -42.01 -8.92 -7.02
N PHE A 531 -41.61 -9.78 -6.09
CA PHE A 531 -40.38 -10.54 -6.13
C PHE A 531 -40.69 -11.94 -6.63
N ALA A 532 -40.00 -12.41 -7.66
CA ALA A 532 -40.14 -13.78 -8.16
C ALA A 532 -38.79 -14.49 -8.12
N ASN A 533 -38.80 -15.77 -7.75
CA ASN A 533 -37.62 -16.61 -7.76
C ASN A 533 -37.91 -18.00 -8.35
N ASP A 534 -36.88 -18.61 -8.91
CA ASP A 534 -36.87 -19.99 -9.38
C ASP A 534 -36.17 -20.93 -8.39
N THR A 535 -36.24 -22.22 -8.68
CA THR A 535 -35.59 -23.29 -7.89
C THR A 535 -34.06 -23.30 -8.00
N ALA A 536 -33.49 -22.57 -8.96
CA ALA A 536 -32.06 -22.42 -9.19
C ALA A 536 -31.48 -21.11 -8.61
N GLN A 537 -32.26 -20.41 -7.77
CA GLN A 537 -31.92 -19.13 -7.10
C GLN A 537 -31.80 -17.92 -8.04
N GLY A 538 -32.25 -18.03 -9.28
CA GLY A 538 -32.51 -16.86 -10.12
C GLY A 538 -33.69 -16.09 -9.57
N SER A 539 -33.56 -14.76 -9.47
CA SER A 539 -34.63 -13.91 -8.96
C SER A 539 -34.71 -12.58 -9.68
N ASN A 540 -35.91 -12.02 -9.70
CA ASN A 540 -36.21 -10.78 -10.39
C ASN A 540 -37.28 -9.97 -9.63
N TYR A 541 -37.31 -8.67 -9.86
CA TYR A 541 -38.30 -7.76 -9.29
C TYR A 541 -39.13 -7.10 -10.39
N SER A 542 -40.43 -6.96 -10.17
CA SER A 542 -41.28 -6.14 -11.03
C SER A 542 -40.99 -4.64 -10.86
N SER A 543 -41.55 -3.82 -11.75
CA SER A 543 -41.67 -2.38 -11.51
C SER A 543 -42.44 -2.08 -10.23
N ASN A 544 -42.25 -0.87 -9.70
CA ASN A 544 -42.99 -0.38 -8.53
C ASN A 544 -44.33 0.22 -8.98
N TYR A 545 -45.42 -0.21 -8.36
CA TYR A 545 -46.78 0.28 -8.62
C TYR A 545 -47.28 1.03 -7.39
N THR A 546 -47.80 2.25 -7.55
CA THR A 546 -48.30 3.07 -6.42
C THR A 546 -49.80 3.27 -6.53
N ILE A 547 -50.50 2.95 -5.44
CA ILE A 547 -51.93 3.13 -5.24
C ILE A 547 -52.13 4.22 -4.20
N GLN A 548 -53.04 5.15 -4.47
CA GLN A 548 -53.41 6.22 -3.54
C GLN A 548 -54.68 5.79 -2.80
N SER A 549 -54.55 5.32 -1.56
CA SER A 549 -55.69 4.90 -0.74
C SER A 549 -56.08 6.06 0.19
N PHE A 550 -57.06 6.85 -0.24
CA PHE A 550 -57.57 8.03 0.47
C PHE A 550 -59.09 8.04 0.41
N TRP A 551 -59.74 8.54 1.46
CA TRP A 551 -61.16 8.86 1.39
C TRP A 551 -61.33 10.07 0.47
N ASP A 552 -62.30 10.01 -0.44
CA ASP A 552 -62.56 11.11 -1.34
C ASP A 552 -63.99 11.66 -1.20
N CYS A 553 -64.19 12.85 -1.77
CA CYS A 553 -65.50 13.47 -1.84
C CYS A 553 -65.79 13.90 -3.28
N THR A 554 -66.33 12.95 -4.03
CA THR A 554 -66.66 13.08 -5.45
C THR A 554 -68.19 13.05 -5.64
N TRP A 555 -68.65 13.61 -6.75
CA TRP A 555 -70.05 13.52 -7.15
C TRP A 555 -70.18 13.62 -8.67
N THR A 556 -71.28 13.09 -9.19
CA THR A 556 -71.60 13.12 -10.61
C THR A 556 -73.04 13.59 -10.81
N ALA A 557 -73.28 14.40 -11.83
CA ALA A 557 -74.63 14.72 -12.29
C ALA A 557 -74.88 14.06 -13.64
N THR A 558 -75.97 13.31 -13.72
CA THR A 558 -76.48 12.73 -14.96
C THR A 558 -77.82 13.36 -15.27
N SER A 559 -78.04 13.77 -16.51
CA SER A 559 -79.30 14.36 -16.93
C SER A 559 -79.91 13.57 -18.09
N SER A 560 -81.23 13.49 -18.12
CA SER A 560 -81.98 12.98 -19.28
C SER A 560 -82.40 14.12 -20.21
N LEU A 561 -81.75 15.27 -20.10
CA LEU A 561 -82.09 16.46 -20.87
C LEU A 561 -81.58 16.30 -22.29
N GLY A 562 -82.46 16.54 -23.25
CA GLY A 562 -82.13 16.46 -24.68
C GLY A 562 -82.79 17.60 -25.44
N GLN A 563 -83.36 17.28 -26.60
CA GLN A 563 -84.10 18.23 -27.41
C GLN A 563 -85.59 18.05 -27.21
N VAL A 564 -86.28 19.13 -26.85
CA VAL A 564 -87.72 19.12 -26.57
C VAL A 564 -88.40 20.22 -27.36
N ALA A 565 -89.54 19.90 -27.97
CA ALA A 565 -90.35 20.85 -28.73
C ALA A 565 -91.69 21.18 -28.04
N GLY A 566 -92.14 22.42 -28.22
CA GLY A 566 -93.43 22.94 -27.76
C GLY A 566 -93.83 24.27 -28.42
N TRP A 567 -95.03 24.75 -28.14
CA TRP A 567 -95.53 26.05 -28.62
C TRP A 567 -96.34 26.72 -27.51
N ASP A 568 -95.90 27.91 -27.08
CA ASP A 568 -96.62 28.76 -26.10
C ASP A 568 -97.18 27.98 -24.89
N GLN A 569 -96.39 27.05 -24.34
CA GLN A 569 -96.79 26.16 -23.25
C GLN A 569 -95.61 25.82 -22.34
N THR A 570 -95.89 25.43 -21.09
CA THR A 570 -94.91 24.80 -20.20
C THR A 570 -95.01 23.28 -20.33
N LYS A 571 -93.89 22.62 -20.63
CA LYS A 571 -93.83 21.16 -20.83
C LYS A 571 -92.65 20.58 -20.05
N HIS A 572 -92.77 19.31 -19.67
CA HIS A 572 -91.69 18.57 -19.06
C HIS A 572 -90.53 18.39 -20.05
N ALA A 573 -89.31 18.72 -19.61
CA ALA A 573 -88.10 18.68 -20.43
C ALA A 573 -87.19 17.49 -20.12
N GLY A 574 -87.18 17.02 -18.87
CA GLY A 574 -86.42 15.84 -18.44
C GLY A 574 -86.09 15.91 -16.94
N ASN A 575 -85.29 14.95 -16.48
CA ASN A 575 -84.84 14.85 -15.10
C ASN A 575 -83.32 15.05 -15.00
N LEU A 576 -82.86 15.61 -13.88
CA LEU A 576 -81.46 15.74 -13.53
C LEU A 576 -81.21 15.00 -12.22
N THR A 577 -80.37 13.96 -12.25
CA THR A 577 -79.99 13.19 -11.07
C THR A 577 -78.58 13.57 -10.63
N ILE A 578 -78.46 14.07 -9.42
CA ILE A 578 -77.18 14.32 -8.75
C ILE A 578 -76.88 13.12 -7.85
N ASN A 579 -75.76 12.45 -8.08
CA ASN A 579 -75.30 11.31 -7.33
C ASN A 579 -74.00 11.68 -6.59
N ASN A 580 -74.05 11.67 -5.26
CA ASN A 580 -72.89 11.91 -4.42
C ASN A 580 -72.17 10.57 -4.19
N THR A 581 -71.01 10.39 -4.84
CA THR A 581 -70.22 9.16 -4.83
C THR A 581 -69.22 9.09 -3.69
N GLY A 582 -68.91 10.22 -3.06
CA GLY A 582 -67.91 10.32 -2.00
C GLY A 582 -68.28 9.65 -0.67
N ASP A 583 -67.29 9.60 0.22
CA ASP A 583 -67.35 8.81 1.45
C ASP A 583 -67.80 9.60 2.68
N ALA A 584 -68.59 8.95 3.53
CA ALA A 584 -69.01 9.51 4.81
C ALA A 584 -67.85 9.75 5.78
N GLN A 585 -66.74 9.04 5.58
CA GLN A 585 -65.49 9.09 6.34
C GLN A 585 -64.59 10.25 5.90
N TYR A 586 -64.93 10.96 4.82
CA TYR A 586 -64.21 12.15 4.39
C TYR A 586 -64.22 13.22 5.49
N THR A 587 -63.05 13.81 5.75
CA THR A 587 -62.78 14.64 6.93
C THR A 587 -63.64 15.92 7.00
N ASN A 588 -64.04 16.46 5.85
CA ASN A 588 -64.87 17.67 5.78
C ASN A 588 -66.35 17.31 5.62
N ALA A 589 -67.14 17.61 6.67
CA ALA A 589 -68.61 17.51 6.69
C ALA A 589 -69.18 16.14 6.28
N SER A 590 -68.42 15.05 6.44
CA SER A 590 -68.81 13.68 6.06
C SER A 590 -69.27 13.57 4.59
N CYS A 591 -68.65 14.37 3.71
CA CYS A 591 -69.03 14.49 2.30
C CYS A 591 -70.54 14.72 2.08
N SER A 592 -71.22 15.46 2.96
CA SER A 592 -72.57 15.95 2.69
C SER A 592 -72.49 17.20 1.82
N LEU A 593 -73.01 17.13 0.59
CA LEU A 593 -72.85 18.19 -0.41
C LEU A 593 -74.15 18.98 -0.62
N ASP A 594 -74.02 20.30 -0.69
CA ASP A 594 -75.12 21.23 -0.94
C ASP A 594 -75.03 21.80 -2.37
N PHE A 595 -76.02 21.50 -3.19
CA PHE A 595 -76.07 21.90 -4.60
C PHE A 595 -77.04 23.04 -4.84
N ARG A 596 -76.65 23.95 -5.74
CA ARG A 596 -77.50 25.02 -6.26
C ARG A 596 -77.45 25.07 -7.77
N LEU A 597 -78.62 25.12 -8.40
CA LEU A 597 -78.75 25.12 -9.84
C LEU A 597 -79.03 26.54 -10.33
N THR A 598 -78.32 26.93 -11.38
CA THR A 598 -78.59 28.14 -12.15
C THR A 598 -78.83 27.76 -13.61
N TYR A 599 -79.46 28.68 -14.37
CA TYR A 599 -79.62 28.53 -15.81
C TYR A 599 -79.43 29.86 -16.52
N ASP A 600 -79.12 29.85 -17.82
CA ASP A 600 -78.80 31.04 -18.61
C ASP A 600 -80.03 31.80 -19.15
N LEU A 601 -81.15 31.13 -19.42
CA LEU A 601 -82.40 31.73 -19.90
C LEU A 601 -83.07 32.71 -18.90
N THR A 602 -84.00 33.54 -19.38
CA THR A 602 -84.76 34.50 -18.53
C THR A 602 -85.57 33.79 -17.44
N GLU A 603 -85.69 34.40 -16.26
CA GLU A 603 -86.44 33.84 -15.13
C GLU A 603 -87.89 33.50 -15.53
N GLY A 604 -88.41 32.35 -15.09
CA GLY A 604 -89.72 31.83 -15.49
C GLY A 604 -89.72 30.97 -16.77
N ARG A 605 -88.57 30.80 -17.44
CA ARG A 605 -88.42 29.86 -18.58
C ARG A 605 -88.14 28.42 -18.16
N VAL A 606 -87.55 28.22 -16.98
CA VAL A 606 -87.14 26.90 -16.48
C VAL A 606 -87.61 26.75 -15.04
N TYR A 607 -88.14 25.57 -14.72
CA TYR A 607 -88.67 25.22 -13.40
C TYR A 607 -87.96 23.96 -12.90
N PHE A 608 -87.39 24.02 -11.70
CA PHE A 608 -86.84 22.88 -10.96
C PHE A 608 -87.86 22.42 -9.92
N ASP A 609 -88.34 21.18 -10.01
CA ASP A 609 -89.39 20.62 -9.14
C ASP A 609 -90.62 21.53 -8.99
N SER A 610 -91.02 22.18 -10.09
CA SER A 610 -92.11 23.17 -10.17
C SER A 610 -91.81 24.57 -9.60
N SER A 611 -90.58 24.85 -9.16
CA SER A 611 -90.12 26.17 -8.72
C SER A 611 -89.38 26.92 -9.83
N TYR A 612 -89.69 28.20 -10.06
CA TYR A 612 -89.08 29.02 -11.11
C TYR A 612 -87.92 29.90 -10.65
N TYR A 613 -87.54 29.85 -9.37
CA TYR A 613 -86.52 30.73 -8.80
C TYR A 613 -85.16 30.56 -9.52
N LYS A 614 -84.52 31.69 -9.83
CA LYS A 614 -83.16 31.75 -10.38
C LYS A 614 -82.26 32.56 -9.44
N PRO A 615 -81.31 31.94 -8.71
CA PRO A 615 -80.97 30.52 -8.60
C PRO A 615 -82.00 29.65 -7.86
N SER A 616 -81.92 28.32 -8.03
CA SER A 616 -82.81 27.35 -7.38
C SER A 616 -82.70 27.33 -5.85
N ASN A 617 -83.60 26.56 -5.21
CA ASN A 617 -83.42 26.09 -3.84
C ASN A 617 -82.17 25.21 -3.72
N VAL A 618 -81.66 25.08 -2.50
CA VAL A 618 -80.50 24.23 -2.20
C VAL A 618 -80.95 22.77 -2.09
N TYR A 619 -80.20 21.88 -2.71
CA TYR A 619 -80.39 20.43 -2.67
C TYR A 619 -79.24 19.79 -1.90
N THR A 620 -79.50 19.32 -0.68
CA THR A 620 -78.50 18.61 0.15
C THR A 620 -78.53 17.11 -0.16
N VAL A 621 -77.36 16.55 -0.48
CA VAL A 621 -77.19 15.12 -0.78
C VAL A 621 -76.11 14.54 0.13
N ALA A 622 -76.49 13.59 0.98
CA ALA A 622 -75.54 12.88 1.83
C ALA A 622 -74.58 12.00 1.00
N ALA A 623 -73.45 11.62 1.59
CA ALA A 623 -72.50 10.67 1.00
C ALA A 623 -73.20 9.36 0.57
N LYS A 624 -72.80 8.80 -0.58
CA LYS A 624 -73.37 7.59 -1.21
C LYS A 624 -74.90 7.62 -1.41
N ALA A 625 -75.47 8.82 -1.59
CA ALA A 625 -76.87 9.02 -1.90
C ALA A 625 -77.05 9.81 -3.20
N ASN A 626 -78.25 9.73 -3.78
CA ASN A 626 -78.61 10.50 -4.96
C ASN A 626 -79.92 11.27 -4.74
N THR A 627 -80.11 12.32 -5.53
CA THR A 627 -81.36 13.08 -5.63
C THR A 627 -81.70 13.32 -7.08
N THR A 628 -82.98 13.33 -7.42
CA THR A 628 -83.47 13.57 -8.78
C THR A 628 -84.38 14.79 -8.81
N ILE A 629 -84.08 15.72 -9.71
CA ILE A 629 -84.72 17.02 -9.88
C ILE A 629 -85.47 17.01 -11.21
N ASN A 630 -86.77 17.29 -11.17
CA ASN A 630 -87.61 17.35 -12.37
C ASN A 630 -87.52 18.73 -13.02
N ILE A 631 -87.26 18.78 -14.34
CA ILE A 631 -87.06 20.03 -15.08
C ILE A 631 -88.22 20.24 -16.06
N ASN A 632 -88.96 21.34 -15.90
CA ASN A 632 -90.00 21.77 -16.82
C ASN A 632 -89.60 23.10 -17.48
N THR A 633 -89.93 23.29 -18.76
CA THR A 633 -89.53 24.48 -19.52
C THR A 633 -90.70 25.12 -20.26
N THR A 634 -90.69 26.44 -20.37
CA THR A 634 -91.70 27.23 -21.08
C THR A 634 -91.22 27.59 -22.49
N PHE A 635 -92.04 27.26 -23.50
CA PHE A 635 -91.80 27.50 -24.92
C PHE A 635 -92.35 28.86 -25.36
N LEU A 636 -91.73 29.46 -26.36
CA LEU A 636 -92.10 30.78 -26.89
C LEU A 636 -93.26 30.67 -27.89
N ASN A 637 -93.83 31.82 -28.23
CA ASN A 637 -94.86 32.00 -29.26
C ASN A 637 -94.27 32.44 -30.62
N GLU A 638 -92.99 32.15 -30.85
CA GLU A 638 -92.26 32.38 -32.10
C GLU A 638 -91.44 31.13 -32.45
N VAL A 639 -91.16 30.92 -33.75
CA VAL A 639 -90.33 29.78 -34.18
C VAL A 639 -88.88 30.08 -33.86
N LYS A 640 -88.33 29.41 -32.85
CA LYS A 640 -86.99 29.68 -32.32
C LYS A 640 -86.38 28.46 -31.66
N GLU A 641 -85.07 28.33 -31.80
CA GLU A 641 -84.25 27.34 -31.11
C GLU A 641 -83.40 28.04 -30.04
N ASP A 642 -83.66 27.73 -28.76
CA ASP A 642 -82.89 28.24 -27.61
C ASP A 642 -82.03 27.08 -27.04
N SER A 643 -80.77 27.38 -26.71
CA SER A 643 -79.93 26.48 -25.91
C SER A 643 -80.11 26.81 -24.43
N LEU A 644 -80.43 25.81 -23.61
CA LEU A 644 -80.52 25.91 -22.16
C LEU A 644 -79.24 25.34 -21.57
N LEU A 645 -78.49 26.15 -20.83
CA LEU A 645 -77.38 25.68 -20.00
C LEU A 645 -77.80 25.72 -18.53
N ILE A 646 -77.79 24.57 -17.86
CA ILE A 646 -77.98 24.46 -16.42
C ILE A 646 -76.62 24.20 -15.77
N THR A 647 -76.26 25.09 -14.85
CA THR A 647 -75.03 25.00 -14.07
C THR A 647 -75.35 24.53 -12.66
N ILE A 648 -74.78 23.40 -12.27
CA ILE A 648 -74.92 22.78 -10.96
C ILE A 648 -73.67 23.15 -10.17
N THR A 649 -73.86 23.94 -9.12
CA THR A 649 -72.77 24.44 -8.28
C THR A 649 -72.86 23.82 -6.89
N GLU A 650 -71.76 23.22 -6.46
CA GLU A 650 -71.55 22.80 -5.07
C GLU A 650 -71.12 24.02 -4.25
N LEU A 651 -71.86 24.32 -3.17
CA LEU A 651 -71.73 25.59 -2.44
C LEU A 651 -70.64 25.58 -1.35
N GLY A 652 -70.29 24.41 -0.83
CA GLY A 652 -69.36 24.22 0.28
C GLY A 652 -67.89 24.12 -0.13
N GLY A 653 -67.59 23.89 -1.42
CA GLY A 653 -66.23 23.65 -1.91
C GLY A 653 -65.58 22.42 -1.28
N ILE A 654 -66.40 21.46 -0.84
CA ILE A 654 -65.97 20.24 -0.14
C ILE A 654 -65.48 19.21 -1.16
N SER A 655 -66.07 19.21 -2.35
CA SER A 655 -65.75 18.26 -3.43
C SER A 655 -64.65 18.75 -4.35
N SER A 656 -63.99 17.83 -5.05
CA SER A 656 -62.94 18.15 -6.04
C SER A 656 -63.48 18.89 -7.28
N SER A 657 -64.74 18.64 -7.64
CA SER A 657 -65.44 19.27 -8.76
C SER A 657 -66.51 20.22 -8.25
N SER A 658 -66.24 21.51 -8.23
CA SER A 658 -67.18 22.50 -7.68
C SER A 658 -68.38 22.81 -8.59
N ILE A 659 -68.25 22.53 -9.90
CA ILE A 659 -69.25 22.88 -10.90
C ILE A 659 -69.35 21.77 -11.96
N GLN A 660 -70.58 21.34 -12.27
CA GLN A 660 -70.89 20.56 -13.48
C GLN A 660 -72.00 21.25 -14.28
N ASN A 661 -71.91 21.16 -15.60
CA ASN A 661 -72.88 21.76 -16.51
C ASN A 661 -73.62 20.68 -17.26
N THR A 662 -74.92 20.88 -17.45
CA THR A 662 -75.75 20.10 -18.37
C THR A 662 -76.47 21.05 -19.30
N SER A 663 -76.72 20.64 -20.54
CA SER A 663 -77.46 21.45 -21.53
C SER A 663 -78.70 20.74 -22.05
N ALA A 664 -79.62 21.52 -22.60
CA ALA A 664 -80.79 21.05 -23.33
C ALA A 664 -81.07 21.98 -24.51
N THR A 665 -81.74 21.51 -25.55
CA THR A 665 -82.18 22.36 -26.67
C THR A 665 -83.70 22.49 -26.64
N LEU A 666 -84.19 23.72 -26.59
CA LEU A 666 -85.62 24.05 -26.57
C LEU A 666 -86.05 24.57 -27.93
N VAL A 667 -86.90 23.82 -28.63
CA VAL A 667 -87.41 24.20 -29.95
C VAL A 667 -88.86 24.68 -29.82
N SER A 668 -89.08 25.97 -30.05
CA SER A 668 -90.42 26.55 -30.15
C SER A 668 -90.90 26.46 -31.59
N THR A 669 -91.98 25.71 -31.88
CA THR A 669 -92.49 25.49 -33.26
C THR A 669 -94.00 25.26 -33.30
N THR A 670 -94.68 25.75 -34.33
CA THR A 670 -96.15 25.69 -34.50
C THR A 670 -96.68 24.31 -34.91
N GLY A 671 -95.80 23.37 -35.29
CA GLY A 671 -96.15 22.00 -35.73
C GLY A 671 -95.58 21.65 -37.12
N GLY A 672 -95.62 20.35 -37.49
CA GLY A 672 -94.93 19.80 -38.65
C GLY A 672 -93.60 19.10 -38.28
N PRO A 673 -92.97 18.35 -39.19
CA PRO A 673 -91.70 17.70 -38.91
C PRO A 673 -90.61 18.74 -38.63
N TYR A 674 -89.77 18.51 -37.61
CA TYR A 674 -88.62 19.36 -37.30
C TYR A 674 -87.41 18.47 -37.08
N LEU A 675 -86.43 18.56 -37.97
CA LEU A 675 -85.22 17.76 -37.89
C LEU A 675 -84.21 18.42 -36.95
N TYR A 676 -83.53 17.60 -36.17
CA TYR A 676 -82.40 18.02 -35.37
C TYR A 676 -81.27 17.02 -35.58
N GLN A 677 -80.08 17.55 -35.87
CA GLN A 677 -78.86 16.78 -35.98
C GLN A 677 -77.87 17.21 -34.90
N THR A 678 -77.13 16.27 -34.35
CA THR A 678 -75.92 16.59 -33.60
C THR A 678 -74.81 15.58 -33.87
N ILE A 679 -73.58 16.06 -33.83
CA ILE A 679 -72.37 15.25 -33.68
C ILE A 679 -72.26 14.85 -32.19
N GLU A 680 -72.21 13.56 -31.88
CA GLU A 680 -72.12 13.01 -30.52
C GLU A 680 -70.69 12.84 -30.05
N SER A 681 -69.85 12.24 -30.91
CA SER A 681 -68.48 11.89 -30.57
C SER A 681 -67.55 12.12 -31.75
N THR A 682 -66.53 12.93 -31.50
CA THR A 682 -65.38 13.14 -32.40
C THR A 682 -64.13 13.33 -31.56
N PRO A 683 -62.97 12.76 -31.94
CA PRO A 683 -61.73 13.01 -31.23
C PRO A 683 -61.28 14.46 -31.44
N SER A 684 -60.92 15.15 -30.35
CA SER A 684 -60.45 16.54 -30.39
C SER A 684 -59.02 16.67 -30.92
N SER A 685 -58.16 15.70 -30.62
CA SER A 685 -56.82 15.59 -31.17
C SER A 685 -56.42 14.14 -31.43
N LEU A 686 -55.56 13.92 -32.43
CA LEU A 686 -55.05 12.61 -32.83
C LEU A 686 -53.57 12.73 -33.21
N TYR A 687 -52.77 11.71 -32.85
CA TYR A 687 -51.40 11.58 -33.35
C TYR A 687 -51.37 10.92 -34.74
N LEU A 688 -50.44 11.33 -35.58
CA LEU A 688 -50.19 10.75 -36.91
C LEU A 688 -49.44 9.41 -36.79
N THR A 689 -50.12 8.39 -36.26
CA THR A 689 -49.67 6.99 -36.18
C THR A 689 -50.79 6.06 -36.66
N SER A 690 -50.50 4.76 -36.82
CA SER A 690 -51.48 3.78 -37.26
C SER A 690 -52.56 3.55 -36.19
N GLN A 691 -53.76 4.07 -36.42
CA GLN A 691 -54.89 3.97 -35.49
C GLN A 691 -56.24 4.08 -36.18
N ASN A 692 -57.31 3.64 -35.51
CA ASN A 692 -58.69 3.81 -35.98
C ASN A 692 -59.46 4.68 -34.97
N PHE A 693 -60.38 5.51 -35.45
CA PHE A 693 -61.26 6.32 -34.59
C PHE A 693 -62.66 6.43 -35.20
N SER A 694 -63.69 6.60 -34.35
CA SER A 694 -65.08 6.74 -34.79
C SER A 694 -65.53 8.21 -34.86
N LEU A 695 -66.45 8.48 -35.79
CA LEU A 695 -67.28 9.67 -35.84
C LEU A 695 -68.72 9.23 -35.66
N GLU A 696 -69.39 9.81 -34.68
CA GLU A 696 -70.76 9.43 -34.32
C GLU A 696 -71.65 10.67 -34.34
N ALA A 697 -72.77 10.58 -35.05
CA ALA A 697 -73.78 11.61 -35.08
C ALA A 697 -75.16 10.98 -35.20
N TYR A 698 -76.21 11.70 -34.80
CA TYR A 698 -77.58 11.29 -35.09
C TYR A 698 -78.40 12.42 -35.70
N ILE A 699 -79.47 12.00 -36.34
CA ILE A 699 -80.59 12.84 -36.72
C ILE A 699 -81.87 12.30 -36.09
N ARG A 700 -82.78 13.20 -35.71
CA ARG A 700 -84.11 12.84 -35.20
C ARG A 700 -85.13 13.87 -35.63
N ASN A 701 -86.40 13.47 -35.66
CA ASN A 701 -87.51 14.38 -35.83
C ASN A 701 -88.15 14.70 -34.47
N ILE A 702 -87.87 15.87 -33.90
CA ILE A 702 -88.25 16.19 -32.50
C ILE A 702 -89.79 16.22 -32.32
N VAL A 703 -90.54 16.55 -33.39
CA VAL A 703 -92.01 16.64 -33.37
C VAL A 703 -92.67 15.33 -33.85
N GLY A 704 -91.87 14.34 -34.26
CA GLY A 704 -92.31 13.05 -34.76
C GLY A 704 -93.12 12.28 -33.71
N ASN A 705 -94.37 11.97 -34.04
CA ASN A 705 -95.32 11.23 -33.19
C ASN A 705 -96.06 10.11 -33.94
N GLY A 706 -95.54 9.70 -35.10
CA GLY A 706 -96.12 8.68 -35.98
C GLY A 706 -97.24 9.19 -36.89
N SER A 707 -97.55 10.49 -36.90
CA SER A 707 -98.53 11.10 -37.81
C SER A 707 -97.88 11.57 -39.11
N ASP A 708 -98.57 11.41 -40.25
CA ASP A 708 -98.07 11.83 -41.57
C ASP A 708 -97.75 13.33 -41.64
N ILE A 709 -98.53 14.18 -40.96
CA ILE A 709 -98.29 15.64 -40.91
C ILE A 709 -97.02 16.02 -40.14
N ASN A 710 -96.53 15.16 -39.26
CA ASN A 710 -95.30 15.36 -38.49
C ASN A 710 -94.17 14.46 -38.97
N THR A 711 -94.33 13.77 -40.11
CA THR A 711 -93.29 12.87 -40.66
C THR A 711 -92.37 13.63 -41.59
N ALA A 712 -91.05 13.45 -41.42
CA ALA A 712 -90.05 13.98 -42.34
C ALA A 712 -89.80 12.95 -43.44
N HIS A 713 -89.99 13.33 -44.70
CA HIS A 713 -89.81 12.48 -45.88
C HIS A 713 -88.49 12.78 -46.60
N ASN A 714 -87.90 11.76 -47.25
CA ASN A 714 -86.70 11.88 -48.08
C ASN A 714 -85.56 12.63 -47.37
N VAL A 715 -85.21 12.19 -46.17
CA VAL A 715 -84.19 12.81 -45.34
C VAL A 715 -82.80 12.32 -45.77
N SER A 716 -81.96 13.23 -46.25
CA SER A 716 -80.53 12.94 -46.48
C SER A 716 -79.73 13.33 -45.23
N PHE A 717 -78.78 12.48 -44.82
CA PHE A 717 -77.92 12.70 -43.67
C PHE A 717 -76.47 12.30 -44.00
N ASN A 718 -75.62 13.31 -44.22
CA ASN A 718 -74.33 13.11 -44.88
C ASN A 718 -73.17 13.77 -44.12
N TRP A 719 -72.02 13.10 -44.15
CA TRP A 719 -70.74 13.59 -43.67
C TRP A 719 -69.87 14.07 -44.85
N SER A 720 -69.18 15.18 -44.66
CA SER A 720 -68.11 15.67 -45.52
C SER A 720 -66.77 15.52 -44.79
N LEU A 721 -65.94 14.59 -45.25
CA LEU A 721 -64.66 14.24 -44.65
C LEU A 721 -63.48 14.92 -45.39
N PRO A 722 -62.40 15.31 -44.68
CA PRO A 722 -61.18 15.80 -45.31
C PRO A 722 -60.47 14.75 -46.17
N SER A 723 -59.67 15.21 -47.15
CA SER A 723 -58.86 14.34 -48.00
C SER A 723 -57.81 13.56 -47.18
N GLY A 724 -57.75 12.23 -47.38
CA GLY A 724 -56.82 11.32 -46.70
C GLY A 724 -57.46 10.47 -45.60
N PHE A 725 -58.67 10.81 -45.15
CA PHE A 725 -59.43 10.02 -44.17
C PHE A 725 -60.09 8.84 -44.89
N LEU A 726 -59.70 7.61 -44.54
CA LEU A 726 -60.26 6.39 -45.13
C LEU A 726 -61.36 5.82 -44.23
N VAL A 727 -62.59 5.72 -44.76
CA VAL A 727 -63.70 5.04 -44.06
C VAL A 727 -63.44 3.53 -44.11
N LYS A 728 -63.26 2.93 -42.94
CA LYS A 728 -63.08 1.49 -42.76
C LYS A 728 -64.42 0.77 -42.64
N ASP A 729 -65.32 1.30 -41.80
CA ASP A 729 -66.67 0.78 -41.58
C ASP A 729 -67.68 1.95 -41.53
N GLY A 730 -68.90 1.75 -42.03
CA GLY A 730 -69.95 2.78 -42.09
C GLY A 730 -70.07 3.47 -43.46
N ASN A 731 -71.09 4.32 -43.63
CA ASN A 731 -71.36 5.02 -44.90
C ASN A 731 -71.50 6.53 -44.68
N ALA A 732 -70.64 7.32 -45.35
CA ALA A 732 -70.60 8.77 -45.21
C ALA A 732 -71.86 9.47 -45.76
N SER A 733 -72.68 8.79 -46.56
CA SER A 733 -73.96 9.32 -47.04
C SER A 733 -75.09 8.35 -46.75
N GLN A 734 -76.04 8.78 -45.91
CA GLN A 734 -77.22 7.99 -45.57
C GLN A 734 -78.49 8.70 -46.05
N PHE A 735 -79.46 7.89 -46.46
CA PHE A 735 -80.75 8.37 -46.93
C PHE A 735 -81.87 7.59 -46.25
N TYR A 736 -82.85 8.33 -45.73
CA TYR A 736 -84.01 7.80 -45.02
C TYR A 736 -85.29 8.21 -45.75
N GLU A 737 -86.10 7.24 -46.13
CA GLU A 737 -87.37 7.49 -46.83
C GLU A 737 -88.35 8.27 -45.95
N ASN A 738 -88.46 7.89 -44.67
CA ASN A 738 -89.24 8.60 -43.67
C ASN A 738 -88.62 8.52 -42.26
N ILE A 739 -88.72 9.62 -41.49
CA ILE A 739 -88.44 9.67 -40.05
C ILE A 739 -89.74 10.15 -39.37
N ASN A 740 -90.52 9.19 -38.87
CA ASN A 740 -91.90 9.37 -38.42
C ASN A 740 -92.05 9.57 -36.90
N ASP A 741 -91.08 9.11 -36.12
CA ASP A 741 -91.04 9.25 -34.67
C ASP A 741 -89.86 10.12 -34.22
N SER A 742 -89.74 10.30 -32.92
CA SER A 742 -88.70 11.10 -32.30
C SER A 742 -87.47 10.28 -31.87
N SER A 743 -87.32 9.05 -32.34
CA SER A 743 -86.18 8.18 -32.04
C SER A 743 -84.88 8.72 -32.66
N LEU A 744 -83.75 8.36 -32.05
CA LEU A 744 -82.43 8.74 -32.53
C LEU A 744 -82.02 7.82 -33.67
N THR A 745 -81.74 8.40 -34.83
CA THR A 745 -81.19 7.68 -35.98
C THR A 745 -79.71 7.98 -36.10
N HIS A 746 -78.87 7.05 -35.67
CA HIS A 746 -77.41 7.24 -35.62
C HIS A 746 -76.73 6.89 -36.96
N ASN A 747 -75.70 7.65 -37.30
CA ASN A 747 -74.74 7.36 -38.35
C ASN A 747 -73.33 7.23 -37.74
N TYR A 748 -72.80 6.01 -37.78
CA TYR A 748 -71.48 5.66 -37.27
C TYR A 748 -70.49 5.50 -38.42
N LEU A 749 -69.38 6.24 -38.38
CA LEU A 749 -68.25 6.08 -39.30
C LEU A 749 -67.00 5.68 -38.53
N ASN A 750 -66.36 4.59 -38.91
CA ASN A 750 -65.06 4.20 -38.42
C ASN A 750 -64.00 4.61 -39.44
N ILE A 751 -63.09 5.52 -39.08
CA ILE A 751 -62.01 6.02 -39.94
C ILE A 751 -60.71 5.33 -39.56
N SER A 752 -59.93 4.91 -40.55
CA SER A 752 -58.62 4.26 -40.37
C SER A 752 -57.49 5.15 -40.88
N LEU A 753 -56.48 5.33 -40.03
CA LEU A 753 -55.15 5.84 -40.37
C LEU A 753 -54.20 4.65 -40.39
N ASN A 754 -53.65 4.34 -41.56
CA ASN A 754 -52.75 3.21 -41.77
C ASN A 754 -51.60 3.60 -42.70
N SER A 755 -50.67 2.69 -42.95
CA SER A 755 -49.45 2.94 -43.74
C SER A 755 -49.70 3.42 -45.18
N THR A 756 -50.93 3.32 -45.69
CA THR A 756 -51.27 3.77 -47.06
C THR A 756 -51.74 5.23 -47.14
N ASN A 757 -52.36 5.78 -46.09
CA ASN A 757 -52.86 7.16 -46.08
C ASN A 757 -52.11 8.11 -45.15
N LEU A 758 -51.44 7.60 -44.10
CA LEU A 758 -50.63 8.39 -43.17
C LEU A 758 -49.59 9.30 -43.85
N PRO A 759 -48.83 8.84 -44.87
CA PRO A 759 -47.83 9.68 -45.53
C PRO A 759 -48.40 10.88 -46.28
N SER A 760 -49.71 10.87 -46.60
CA SER A 760 -50.40 11.93 -47.32
C SER A 760 -51.04 13.00 -46.41
N LEU A 761 -51.06 12.76 -45.10
CA LEU A 761 -51.64 13.66 -44.11
C LEU A 761 -50.56 14.60 -43.54
N SER A 762 -50.98 15.81 -43.18
CA SER A 762 -50.12 16.82 -42.56
C SER A 762 -50.62 17.18 -41.17
N PRO A 763 -49.74 17.49 -40.20
CA PRO A 763 -50.17 18.00 -38.90
C PRO A 763 -50.91 19.33 -39.08
N GLY A 764 -52.00 19.52 -38.34
CA GLY A 764 -52.84 20.70 -38.46
C GLY A 764 -54.31 20.43 -38.13
N THR A 765 -55.12 21.45 -38.36
CA THR A 765 -56.53 21.49 -37.98
C THR A 765 -57.41 21.11 -39.17
N TYR A 766 -58.24 20.09 -39.01
CA TYR A 766 -59.15 19.57 -40.04
C TYR A 766 -60.60 19.77 -39.63
N ASN A 767 -61.43 20.23 -40.56
CA ASN A 767 -62.86 20.46 -40.32
C ASN A 767 -63.70 19.34 -40.95
N ILE A 768 -64.55 18.72 -40.16
CA ILE A 768 -65.54 17.72 -40.60
C ILE A 768 -66.91 18.36 -40.52
N THR A 769 -67.69 18.27 -41.59
CA THR A 769 -69.03 18.85 -41.62
C THR A 769 -70.09 17.79 -41.79
N LEU A 770 -71.14 17.89 -40.98
CA LEU A 770 -72.35 17.06 -41.02
C LEU A 770 -73.48 17.91 -41.58
N TYR A 771 -74.22 17.41 -42.56
CA TYR A 771 -75.35 18.13 -43.12
C TYR A 771 -76.56 17.23 -43.40
N ALA A 772 -77.74 17.81 -43.21
CA ALA A 772 -79.01 17.14 -43.42
C ALA A 772 -80.07 18.04 -44.04
N GLN A 773 -81.00 17.43 -44.77
CA GLN A 773 -82.20 18.08 -45.30
C GLN A 773 -83.32 17.04 -45.43
N GLY A 774 -84.56 17.48 -45.38
CA GLY A 774 -85.73 16.63 -45.54
C GLY A 774 -86.93 17.41 -46.04
N TYR A 775 -88.00 16.71 -46.37
CA TYR A 775 -89.22 17.25 -46.96
C TYR A 775 -90.43 16.98 -46.06
N ASN A 776 -91.38 17.90 -46.04
CA ASN A 776 -92.66 17.70 -45.37
C ASN A 776 -93.64 16.90 -46.25
N SER A 777 -94.83 16.59 -45.73
CA SER A 777 -95.87 15.83 -46.45
C SER A 777 -96.38 16.51 -47.73
N SER A 778 -96.16 17.81 -47.91
CA SER A 778 -96.48 18.56 -49.14
C SER A 778 -95.34 18.59 -50.16
N GLY A 779 -94.21 17.94 -49.89
CA GLY A 779 -93.04 17.89 -50.78
C GLY A 779 -92.19 19.17 -50.78
N SER A 780 -92.42 20.09 -49.82
CA SER A 780 -91.56 21.26 -49.59
C SER A 780 -90.45 20.93 -48.61
N LEU A 781 -89.30 21.62 -48.71
CA LEU A 781 -88.21 21.46 -47.74
C LEU A 781 -88.69 21.86 -46.34
N ILE A 782 -88.22 21.12 -45.32
CA ILE A 782 -88.51 21.44 -43.92
C ILE A 782 -87.75 22.72 -43.54
N GLU A 783 -88.50 23.75 -43.13
CA GLU A 783 -87.94 25.01 -42.65
C GLU A 783 -87.73 24.95 -41.13
N HIS A 784 -86.51 25.26 -40.69
CA HIS A 784 -86.11 25.31 -39.28
C HIS A 784 -86.00 26.75 -38.80
N ALA A 785 -85.66 26.94 -37.52
CA ALA A 785 -85.44 28.28 -36.96
C ALA A 785 -84.44 29.08 -37.80
N GLY A 786 -84.77 30.34 -38.12
CA GLY A 786 -83.93 31.20 -38.98
C GLY A 786 -84.05 30.93 -40.50
N ASN A 787 -85.12 30.26 -40.96
CA ASN A 787 -85.38 29.92 -42.36
C ASN A 787 -84.30 29.00 -42.98
N GLN A 788 -83.69 28.13 -42.18
CA GLN A 788 -82.72 27.14 -42.66
C GLN A 788 -83.43 25.89 -43.19
N THR A 789 -83.10 25.49 -44.42
CA THR A 789 -83.62 24.27 -45.06
C THR A 789 -82.59 23.14 -45.14
N ILE A 790 -81.31 23.47 -44.95
CA ILE A 790 -80.20 22.54 -44.84
C ILE A 790 -79.57 22.76 -43.46
N LEU A 791 -79.59 21.74 -42.63
CA LEU A 791 -78.92 21.72 -41.34
C LEU A 791 -77.44 21.45 -41.56
N THR A 792 -76.56 22.24 -40.95
CA THR A 792 -75.10 22.04 -41.04
C THR A 792 -74.47 22.18 -39.67
N GLN A 793 -73.61 21.23 -39.30
CA GLN A 793 -72.79 21.29 -38.09
C GLN A 793 -71.35 20.91 -38.43
N SER A 794 -70.38 21.48 -37.72
CA SER A 794 -68.96 21.27 -37.99
C SER A 794 -68.21 20.90 -36.71
N ALA A 795 -67.27 19.97 -36.81
CA ALA A 795 -66.36 19.57 -35.74
C ALA A 795 -64.92 19.68 -36.22
N ILE A 796 -64.02 20.07 -35.32
CA ILE A 796 -62.62 20.31 -35.63
C ILE A 796 -61.76 19.23 -34.98
N ILE A 797 -60.87 18.61 -35.77
CA ILE A 797 -59.88 17.62 -35.30
C ILE A 797 -58.47 18.18 -35.49
N LEU A 798 -57.64 18.13 -34.45
CA LEU A 798 -56.22 18.50 -34.50
C LEU A 798 -55.33 17.27 -34.71
N LEU A 799 -54.62 17.20 -35.84
CA LEU A 799 -53.60 16.17 -36.10
C LEU A 799 -52.22 16.64 -35.64
N SER A 800 -51.53 15.85 -34.82
CA SER A 800 -50.21 16.13 -34.26
C SER A 800 -49.17 15.07 -34.65
N CYS A 801 -47.90 15.46 -34.73
CA CYS A 801 -46.82 14.53 -35.04
C CYS A 801 -46.56 13.54 -33.90
N TYR A 802 -46.21 12.30 -34.25
CA TYR A 802 -45.90 11.23 -33.31
C TYR A 802 -44.38 11.10 -33.15
N ASN A 803 -43.87 11.25 -31.92
CA ASN A 803 -42.43 11.36 -31.64
C ASN A 803 -41.77 10.03 -31.24
N ILE A 804 -42.49 8.91 -31.35
CA ILE A 804 -42.01 7.55 -31.04
C ILE A 804 -41.90 6.79 -32.36
N SER A 805 -40.80 6.05 -32.54
CA SER A 805 -40.57 5.22 -33.73
C SER A 805 -41.65 4.13 -33.85
N ASP A 806 -42.41 4.16 -34.94
CA ASP A 806 -43.47 3.19 -35.26
C ASP A 806 -43.27 2.50 -36.62
N GLY A 807 -42.16 2.81 -37.30
CA GLY A 807 -41.78 2.27 -38.60
C GLY A 807 -42.41 3.00 -39.78
N ILE A 808 -43.13 4.11 -39.57
CA ILE A 808 -43.82 4.86 -40.61
C ILE A 808 -43.43 6.34 -40.53
N TYR A 809 -42.57 6.77 -41.45
CA TYR A 809 -42.17 8.17 -41.53
C TYR A 809 -43.23 9.05 -42.23
N VAL A 810 -43.82 9.98 -41.47
CA VAL A 810 -44.73 11.01 -42.00
C VAL A 810 -43.92 12.22 -42.46
N THR A 811 -43.78 12.37 -43.78
CA THR A 811 -42.90 13.39 -44.41
C THR A 811 -43.17 14.83 -43.93
N ALA A 812 -44.43 15.17 -43.64
CA ALA A 812 -44.82 16.50 -43.17
C ALA A 812 -44.38 16.80 -41.72
N CYS A 813 -44.03 15.79 -40.93
CA CYS A 813 -43.59 15.92 -39.53
C CYS A 813 -42.07 16.13 -39.38
N GLY A 814 -41.28 15.77 -40.40
CA GLY A 814 -39.83 16.02 -40.40
C GLY A 814 -39.15 15.47 -39.14
N SER A 815 -38.32 16.28 -38.48
CA SER A 815 -37.61 15.90 -37.24
C SER A 815 -38.48 15.68 -36.00
N LEU A 816 -39.79 15.94 -36.09
CA LEU A 816 -40.74 15.68 -35.00
C LEU A 816 -41.30 14.26 -35.06
N ASP A 817 -41.02 13.53 -36.13
CA ASP A 817 -41.34 12.11 -36.30
C ASP A 817 -40.22 11.25 -35.71
N GLY A 818 -40.60 10.21 -34.95
CA GLY A 818 -39.66 9.29 -34.31
C GLY A 818 -38.77 8.49 -35.28
N ASP A 819 -39.17 8.40 -36.55
CA ASP A 819 -38.48 7.67 -37.62
C ASP A 819 -37.70 8.58 -38.58
N TYR A 820 -37.50 9.86 -38.23
CA TYR A 820 -36.72 10.80 -39.03
C TYR A 820 -35.23 10.47 -39.07
N VAL A 821 -34.71 10.21 -40.28
CA VAL A 821 -33.28 10.03 -40.55
C VAL A 821 -32.75 11.24 -41.33
N ALA A 822 -31.86 12.02 -40.70
CA ALA A 822 -31.27 13.22 -41.33
C ALA A 822 -30.44 12.85 -42.59
N PRO A 823 -30.62 13.53 -43.74
CA PRO A 823 -29.80 13.29 -44.92
C PRO A 823 -28.34 13.74 -44.71
N GLN A 824 -27.37 12.87 -45.04
CA GLN A 824 -25.95 13.23 -45.05
C GLN A 824 -25.65 14.29 -46.11
N ALA A 825 -25.03 15.40 -45.68
CA ALA A 825 -24.72 16.54 -46.53
C ALA A 825 -23.53 16.25 -47.47
N SER A 826 -23.80 16.18 -48.77
CA SER A 826 -22.79 16.28 -49.83
C SER A 826 -22.66 17.73 -50.30
N SER A 827 -21.43 18.24 -50.28
CA SER A 827 -21.02 19.55 -50.77
C SER A 827 -21.10 19.65 -52.30
N SER A 828 -21.78 20.68 -52.83
CA SER A 828 -21.50 21.19 -54.17
C SER A 828 -21.95 22.64 -54.34
N SER A 829 -21.04 23.43 -54.90
CA SER A 829 -21.16 24.83 -55.30
C SER A 829 -21.92 25.00 -56.63
N SER A 830 -22.67 26.09 -56.79
CA SER A 830 -22.60 26.97 -57.99
C SER A 830 -23.60 28.15 -57.97
N SER A 831 -23.04 29.31 -58.31
CA SER A 831 -23.55 30.55 -58.95
C SER A 831 -25.03 30.73 -59.36
N SER A 832 -25.55 31.95 -59.14
CA SER A 832 -26.22 32.71 -60.20
C SER A 832 -26.23 34.23 -59.96
N SER A 833 -26.17 34.95 -61.07
CA SER A 833 -25.95 36.37 -61.32
C SER A 833 -27.18 37.29 -61.24
N GLY A 834 -26.96 38.58 -60.96
CA GLY A 834 -27.36 39.65 -61.90
C GLY A 834 -28.32 40.77 -61.42
N GLY A 835 -27.78 42.00 -61.33
CA GLY A 835 -28.47 43.30 -61.54
C GLY A 835 -28.98 44.00 -60.26
N GLY A 836 -28.81 45.30 -60.01
CA GLY A 836 -28.14 46.40 -60.71
C GLY A 836 -28.52 47.74 -60.02
N GLY A 837 -27.59 48.69 -59.99
CA GLY A 837 -27.87 50.14 -59.92
C GLY A 837 -28.02 50.80 -58.53
N GLY A 838 -27.27 51.90 -58.33
CA GLY A 838 -27.63 52.97 -57.39
C GLY A 838 -26.49 53.44 -56.47
N GLY A 839 -25.80 54.52 -56.85
CA GLY A 839 -24.76 55.14 -56.04
C GLY A 839 -25.28 55.94 -54.84
N GLY A 840 -24.41 56.07 -53.83
CA GLY A 840 -24.61 56.96 -52.68
C GLY A 840 -23.48 56.78 -51.66
N SER A 841 -22.54 57.73 -51.63
CA SER A 841 -21.54 57.90 -50.56
C SER A 841 -22.18 58.54 -49.31
N PRO A 842 -21.50 58.56 -48.15
CA PRO A 842 -21.99 58.01 -46.87
C PRO A 842 -22.74 59.01 -45.99
N ALA A 843 -23.62 58.50 -45.13
CA ALA A 843 -24.08 59.21 -43.94
C ALA A 843 -23.38 58.62 -42.70
N GLU A 844 -22.56 59.44 -42.05
CA GLU A 844 -21.93 59.17 -40.76
C GLU A 844 -23.00 58.78 -39.72
N ILE A 845 -22.88 57.57 -39.18
CA ILE A 845 -23.60 57.17 -37.96
C ILE A 845 -22.67 57.51 -36.79
N ASN A 846 -23.09 58.43 -35.94
CA ASN A 846 -22.41 58.72 -34.67
C ASN A 846 -22.52 57.48 -33.77
N ILE A 847 -21.39 56.89 -33.42
CA ILE A 847 -21.29 55.74 -32.51
C ILE A 847 -20.84 56.28 -31.13
N GLU A 848 -21.70 56.18 -30.13
CA GLU A 848 -21.33 56.42 -28.73
C GLU A 848 -20.87 55.08 -28.12
N ASN A 849 -19.62 55.03 -27.65
CA ASN A 849 -19.04 53.89 -26.92
C ASN A 849 -18.98 54.23 -25.43
N ILE A 850 -19.58 53.41 -24.58
CA ILE A 850 -19.59 53.58 -23.11
C ILE A 850 -18.99 52.32 -22.47
N GLU A 851 -18.10 52.49 -21.48
CA GLU A 851 -17.48 51.40 -20.73
C GLU A 851 -17.91 51.42 -19.26
N SER A 852 -18.39 50.29 -18.73
CA SER A 852 -18.82 50.11 -17.33
C SER A 852 -18.23 48.83 -16.73
N SER A 853 -17.94 48.78 -15.42
CA SER A 853 -17.22 47.65 -14.78
C SER A 853 -17.94 47.00 -13.58
N ALA A 854 -17.93 45.67 -13.49
CA ALA A 854 -18.50 44.88 -12.39
C ALA A 854 -17.60 43.69 -11.98
N ALA A 855 -17.77 43.13 -10.78
CA ALA A 855 -16.99 41.97 -10.31
C ALA A 855 -17.86 40.92 -9.59
N PHE A 856 -17.64 39.63 -9.85
CA PHE A 856 -18.41 38.51 -9.28
C PHE A 856 -17.52 37.32 -8.88
N GLU A 857 -17.89 36.63 -7.80
CA GLU A 857 -17.14 35.50 -7.20
C GLU A 857 -17.86 34.16 -7.47
N PHE A 858 -17.11 33.11 -7.83
CA PHE A 858 -17.63 31.79 -8.24
C PHE A 858 -16.83 30.63 -7.65
N VAL A 859 -17.50 29.50 -7.37
CA VAL A 859 -16.87 28.28 -6.85
C VAL A 859 -16.74 27.24 -7.98
N ARG A 860 -15.58 26.58 -8.07
CA ARG A 860 -15.28 25.59 -9.12
C ARG A 860 -16.22 24.38 -9.07
N GLY A 861 -16.70 23.92 -10.23
CA GLY A 861 -17.47 22.68 -10.37
C GLY A 861 -18.99 22.83 -10.21
N ASP A 862 -19.46 23.98 -9.73
CA ASP A 862 -20.89 24.26 -9.53
C ASP A 862 -21.48 25.16 -10.63
N LYS A 863 -22.75 24.92 -10.97
CA LYS A 863 -23.54 25.80 -11.85
C LYS A 863 -24.09 26.96 -11.04
N GLN A 864 -23.64 28.19 -11.32
CA GLN A 864 -24.08 29.39 -10.59
C GLN A 864 -24.57 30.48 -11.56
N SER A 865 -25.49 31.32 -11.09
CA SER A 865 -26.09 32.40 -11.88
C SER A 865 -26.03 33.72 -11.13
N PHE A 866 -25.79 34.82 -11.86
CA PHE A 866 -25.83 36.19 -11.33
C PHE A 866 -26.65 37.09 -12.25
N ASN A 867 -27.15 38.21 -11.72
CA ASN A 867 -27.93 39.16 -12.49
C ASN A 867 -27.03 40.32 -12.95
N LEU A 868 -26.99 40.57 -14.26
CA LEU A 868 -26.37 41.74 -14.87
C LEU A 868 -27.46 42.78 -15.13
N GLU A 869 -27.38 43.91 -14.44
CA GLU A 869 -28.30 45.03 -14.64
C GLU A 869 -27.91 45.83 -15.88
N ILE A 870 -28.89 46.07 -16.77
CA ILE A 870 -28.78 46.93 -17.95
C ILE A 870 -29.66 48.15 -17.73
N GLU A 871 -29.07 49.34 -17.76
CA GLU A 871 -29.77 50.59 -17.47
C GLU A 871 -29.90 51.44 -18.75
N ASN A 872 -31.12 51.92 -19.04
CA ASN A 872 -31.32 52.96 -20.04
C ASN A 872 -31.16 54.34 -19.40
N THR A 873 -29.95 54.89 -19.46
CA THR A 873 -29.63 56.22 -18.92
C THR A 873 -30.21 57.38 -19.76
N HIS A 874 -30.81 57.08 -20.92
CA HIS A 874 -31.38 58.09 -21.82
C HIS A 874 -32.86 58.36 -21.54
N LYS A 875 -33.30 59.59 -21.85
CA LYS A 875 -34.69 60.05 -21.67
C LYS A 875 -35.67 59.54 -22.74
N VAL A 876 -35.25 58.62 -23.60
CA VAL A 876 -36.01 58.03 -24.71
C VAL A 876 -35.89 56.50 -24.68
N PRO A 877 -36.89 55.75 -25.20
CA PRO A 877 -36.91 54.29 -25.09
C PRO A 877 -35.83 53.62 -25.94
N LEU A 878 -35.25 52.56 -25.40
CA LEU A 878 -34.25 51.73 -26.07
C LEU A 878 -34.90 50.42 -26.54
N ASN A 879 -34.85 50.14 -27.84
CA ASN A 879 -35.51 48.99 -28.47
C ASN A 879 -34.51 48.02 -29.09
N ASN A 880 -34.90 46.75 -29.20
CA ASN A 880 -34.08 45.66 -29.77
C ASN A 880 -32.67 45.59 -29.16
N ILE A 881 -32.60 45.50 -27.84
CA ILE A 881 -31.35 45.34 -27.11
C ILE A 881 -30.88 43.90 -27.26
N THR A 882 -29.69 43.71 -27.80
CA THR A 882 -29.04 42.40 -27.96
C THR A 882 -27.75 42.35 -27.15
N LEU A 883 -27.50 41.22 -26.50
CA LEU A 883 -26.32 41.01 -25.67
C LEU A 883 -25.44 39.92 -26.27
N LYS A 884 -24.15 40.22 -26.40
CA LYS A 884 -23.10 39.27 -26.78
C LYS A 884 -22.04 39.25 -25.70
N VAL A 885 -21.62 38.07 -25.27
CA VAL A 885 -20.51 37.91 -24.33
C VAL A 885 -19.26 37.47 -25.07
N SER A 886 -18.14 38.13 -24.80
CA SER A 886 -16.83 37.83 -25.35
C SER A 886 -15.78 37.81 -24.22
N GLY A 887 -14.65 37.14 -24.43
CA GLY A 887 -13.62 36.90 -23.40
C GLY A 887 -13.28 35.43 -23.26
N ILE A 888 -12.29 35.14 -22.41
CA ILE A 888 -11.89 33.76 -22.09
C ILE A 888 -13.11 33.03 -21.51
N ASN A 889 -13.44 31.86 -22.07
CA ASN A 889 -14.45 30.94 -21.55
C ASN A 889 -15.93 31.37 -21.75
N SER A 890 -16.21 32.25 -22.72
CA SER A 890 -17.57 32.65 -23.13
C SER A 890 -18.48 31.48 -23.59
N GLU A 891 -17.89 30.35 -23.99
CA GLU A 891 -18.61 29.11 -24.38
C GLU A 891 -19.38 28.45 -23.22
N TYR A 892 -19.04 28.76 -21.96
CA TYR A 892 -19.67 28.20 -20.76
C TYR A 892 -20.71 29.14 -20.12
N ILE A 893 -21.09 30.20 -20.83
CA ILE A 893 -21.95 31.29 -20.33
C ILE A 893 -23.23 31.37 -21.15
N GLU A 894 -24.37 31.23 -20.47
CA GLU A 894 -25.71 31.39 -21.05
C GLU A 894 -26.37 32.67 -20.54
N ILE A 895 -26.95 33.46 -21.45
CA ILE A 895 -27.63 34.73 -21.15
C ILE A 895 -29.15 34.53 -21.30
N TYR A 896 -29.93 34.90 -20.28
CA TYR A 896 -31.39 34.80 -20.29
C TYR A 896 -32.06 36.09 -19.76
N PRO A 897 -32.93 36.76 -20.54
CA PRO A 897 -33.27 36.52 -21.96
C PRO A 897 -32.17 37.00 -22.93
N LYS A 898 -32.06 36.37 -24.11
CA LYS A 898 -31.04 36.69 -25.14
C LYS A 898 -31.23 38.05 -25.83
N SER A 899 -32.43 38.60 -25.77
CA SER A 899 -32.78 39.90 -26.35
C SER A 899 -33.91 40.55 -25.57
N ILE A 900 -33.87 41.88 -25.45
CA ILE A 900 -34.90 42.67 -24.78
C ILE A 900 -35.54 43.57 -25.83
N SER A 901 -36.84 43.40 -26.06
CA SER A 901 -37.56 44.09 -27.14
C SER A 901 -37.72 45.59 -26.87
N HIS A 902 -37.91 45.98 -25.60
CA HIS A 902 -38.18 47.35 -25.19
C HIS A 902 -37.71 47.63 -23.76
N LEU A 903 -37.02 48.76 -23.55
CA LEU A 903 -36.64 49.29 -22.24
C LEU A 903 -37.04 50.76 -22.14
N ALA A 904 -37.87 51.09 -21.14
CA ALA A 904 -38.41 52.44 -20.96
C ALA A 904 -37.30 53.45 -20.59
N PRO A 905 -37.52 54.77 -20.81
CA PRO A 905 -36.59 55.81 -20.39
C PRO A 905 -36.24 55.74 -18.90
N LEU A 906 -34.97 55.91 -18.54
CA LEU A 906 -34.49 55.94 -17.14
C LEU A 906 -34.86 54.69 -16.32
N SER A 907 -34.99 53.54 -16.98
CA SER A 907 -35.32 52.25 -16.34
C SER A 907 -34.21 51.24 -16.53
N SER A 908 -34.07 50.32 -15.57
CA SER A 908 -33.13 49.21 -15.63
C SER A 908 -33.84 47.87 -15.69
N VAL A 909 -33.17 46.87 -16.28
CA VAL A 909 -33.65 45.50 -16.38
C VAL A 909 -32.53 44.53 -16.03
N ASN A 910 -32.85 43.54 -15.20
CA ASN A 910 -31.91 42.50 -14.79
C ASN A 910 -31.92 41.35 -15.80
N VAL A 911 -30.75 41.02 -16.35
CA VAL A 911 -30.53 39.86 -17.21
C VAL A 911 -29.81 38.79 -16.40
N SER A 912 -30.34 37.57 -16.38
CA SER A 912 -29.70 36.48 -15.66
C SER A 912 -28.62 35.84 -16.52
N ILE A 913 -27.41 35.76 -15.96
CA ILE A 913 -26.24 35.16 -16.59
C ILE A 913 -25.91 33.88 -15.83
N ARG A 914 -25.96 32.75 -16.53
CA ARG A 914 -25.67 31.43 -15.98
C ARG A 914 -24.31 30.96 -16.47
N ILE A 915 -23.42 30.61 -15.54
CA ILE A 915 -22.09 30.08 -15.85
C ILE A 915 -22.03 28.62 -15.41
N SER A 916 -21.64 27.72 -16.32
CA SER A 916 -21.40 26.31 -16.04
C SER A 916 -19.91 26.01 -16.14
N ALA A 917 -19.14 26.21 -15.06
CA ALA A 917 -17.69 26.02 -15.06
C ALA A 917 -17.29 24.56 -14.70
N PRO A 918 -16.63 23.81 -15.61
CA PRO A 918 -16.11 22.47 -15.33
C PRO A 918 -15.10 22.39 -14.17
N ALA A 919 -14.98 21.21 -13.55
CA ALA A 919 -14.09 20.94 -12.41
C ALA A 919 -12.57 21.11 -12.71
N TYR A 920 -12.16 21.24 -13.96
CA TYR A 920 -10.76 21.40 -14.39
C TYR A 920 -10.33 22.87 -14.60
N PHE A 921 -11.18 23.86 -14.31
CA PHE A 921 -10.83 25.28 -14.46
C PHE A 921 -9.72 25.69 -13.48
N ASN A 922 -8.73 26.47 -13.93
CA ASN A 922 -7.69 26.99 -13.04
C ASN A 922 -8.20 28.15 -12.16
N GLN A 923 -7.67 28.29 -10.94
CA GLN A 923 -7.97 29.43 -10.07
C GLN A 923 -7.40 30.71 -10.68
N GLY A 924 -8.18 31.80 -10.73
CA GLY A 924 -7.71 33.06 -11.29
C GLY A 924 -8.82 34.08 -11.50
N ASN A 925 -8.40 35.27 -11.94
CA ASN A 925 -9.28 36.36 -12.32
C ASN A 925 -9.46 36.31 -13.83
N TYR A 926 -10.71 36.19 -14.28
CA TYR A 926 -11.05 36.14 -15.70
C TYR A 926 -11.87 37.35 -16.07
N THR A 927 -11.61 37.94 -17.24
CA THR A 927 -12.34 39.12 -17.70
C THR A 927 -13.34 38.72 -18.77
N LEU A 928 -14.61 39.04 -18.54
CA LEU A 928 -15.72 38.90 -19.47
C LEU A 928 -16.12 40.28 -19.98
N ILE A 929 -16.41 40.39 -21.27
CA ILE A 929 -16.80 41.63 -21.93
C ILE A 929 -18.20 41.39 -22.51
N PHE A 930 -19.19 42.15 -22.05
CA PHE A 930 -20.54 42.12 -22.59
C PHE A 930 -20.70 43.29 -23.56
N ASP A 931 -20.85 42.96 -24.84
CA ASP A 931 -21.21 43.90 -25.89
C ASP A 931 -22.74 44.01 -25.95
N ILE A 932 -23.27 45.17 -25.59
CA ILE A 932 -24.71 45.48 -25.57
C ILE A 932 -25.01 46.42 -26.73
N GLU A 933 -25.81 45.96 -27.69
CA GLU A 933 -26.22 46.75 -28.86
C GLU A 933 -27.72 47.06 -28.78
N GLY A 934 -28.10 48.34 -28.81
CA GLY A 934 -29.49 48.78 -28.73
C GLY A 934 -29.80 49.92 -29.70
N ILE A 935 -31.06 50.01 -30.16
CA ILE A 935 -31.50 51.05 -31.10
C ILE A 935 -32.29 52.10 -30.33
N LEU A 936 -31.80 53.33 -30.37
CA LEU A 936 -32.44 54.48 -29.75
C LEU A 936 -33.25 55.23 -30.81
N PHE A 937 -34.54 55.42 -30.53
CA PHE A 937 -35.47 56.10 -31.43
C PHE A 937 -35.66 57.55 -30.98
N VAL A 938 -35.06 58.49 -31.71
CA VAL A 938 -35.36 59.91 -31.55
C VAL A 938 -36.39 60.31 -32.62
N ASN A 939 -37.54 60.83 -32.19
CA ASN A 939 -38.59 61.42 -33.05
C ASN A 939 -39.03 60.56 -34.26
N ASN A 940 -39.30 59.27 -34.07
CA ASN A 940 -39.86 58.33 -35.07
C ASN A 940 -39.13 58.20 -36.43
N LEU A 941 -37.98 58.86 -36.66
CA LEU A 941 -37.30 58.88 -37.96
C LEU A 941 -35.76 58.84 -37.89
N THR A 942 -35.13 59.05 -36.72
CA THR A 942 -33.66 58.93 -36.57
C THR A 942 -33.29 57.77 -35.65
N THR A 943 -32.55 56.80 -36.19
CA THR A 943 -32.03 55.62 -35.50
C THR A 943 -30.55 55.83 -35.15
N THR A 944 -30.25 55.94 -33.86
CA THR A 944 -28.86 55.90 -33.37
C THR A 944 -28.62 54.54 -32.74
N VAL A 945 -27.59 53.83 -33.20
CA VAL A 945 -27.18 52.53 -32.65
C VAL A 945 -26.22 52.81 -31.50
N ILE A 946 -26.58 52.39 -30.30
CA ILE A 946 -25.73 52.49 -29.11
C ILE A 946 -25.00 51.17 -28.94
N LYS A 947 -23.70 51.25 -28.66
CA LYS A 947 -22.87 50.11 -28.29
C LYS A 947 -22.25 50.38 -26.92
N GLU A 948 -22.71 49.66 -25.92
CA GLU A 948 -22.10 49.67 -24.59
C GLU A 948 -21.23 48.43 -24.41
N LYS A 949 -20.04 48.62 -23.83
CA LYS A 949 -19.16 47.52 -23.42
C LYS A 949 -19.10 47.46 -21.90
N LYS A 950 -19.61 46.38 -21.32
CA LYS A 950 -19.57 46.15 -19.88
C LYS A 950 -18.52 45.10 -19.53
N ILE A 951 -17.44 45.52 -18.86
CA ILE A 951 -16.31 44.67 -18.48
C ILE A 951 -16.56 44.08 -17.09
N THR A 952 -16.66 42.76 -17.00
CA THR A 952 -16.94 42.05 -15.75
C THR A 952 -15.77 41.16 -15.37
N THR A 953 -15.27 41.27 -14.14
CA THR A 953 -14.21 40.39 -13.62
C THR A 953 -14.81 39.24 -12.82
N LEU A 954 -14.48 38.02 -13.21
CA LEU A 954 -14.88 36.76 -12.59
C LEU A 954 -13.75 36.23 -11.72
N HIS A 955 -13.99 36.10 -10.41
CA HIS A 955 -13.06 35.46 -9.47
C HIS A 955 -13.45 34.01 -9.26
N ILE A 956 -12.63 33.07 -9.72
CA ILE A 956 -12.86 31.64 -9.53
C ILE A 956 -12.12 31.18 -8.28
N LEU A 957 -12.87 30.71 -7.28
CA LEU A 957 -12.41 30.26 -5.96
C LEU A 957 -12.51 28.72 -5.87
N GLU A 958 -11.60 28.10 -5.11
CA GLU A 958 -11.60 26.64 -4.89
C GLU A 958 -12.60 26.20 -3.80
N PHE A 959 -12.79 27.03 -2.78
CA PHE A 959 -13.74 26.82 -1.69
C PHE A 959 -14.66 28.03 -1.57
N SER A 960 -15.89 27.82 -1.11
CA SER A 960 -16.77 28.94 -0.79
C SER A 960 -16.23 29.71 0.41
N LYS A 961 -16.48 31.03 0.46
CA LYS A 961 -16.13 31.86 1.62
C LYS A 961 -16.74 31.32 2.93
N LYS A 962 -17.94 30.73 2.84
CA LYS A 962 -18.64 30.09 3.96
C LYS A 962 -17.88 28.87 4.50
N GLU A 963 -17.32 28.05 3.62
CA GLU A 963 -16.49 26.90 4.03
C GLU A 963 -15.15 27.36 4.61
N ALA A 964 -14.52 28.36 4.00
CA ALA A 964 -13.27 28.95 4.52
C ALA A 964 -13.47 29.58 5.90
N GLU A 965 -14.61 30.24 6.14
CA GLU A 965 -15.00 30.78 7.44
C GLU A 965 -15.25 29.68 8.46
N ALA A 966 -15.94 28.59 8.07
CA ALA A 966 -16.13 27.42 8.93
C ALA A 966 -14.80 26.77 9.34
N MET A 967 -13.83 26.65 8.42
CA MET A 967 -12.49 26.11 8.71
C MET A 967 -11.71 27.02 9.67
N LEU A 968 -11.86 28.34 9.55
CA LEU A 968 -11.21 29.29 10.45
C LEU A 968 -11.84 29.24 11.84
N GLU A 969 -13.17 29.17 11.94
CA GLU A 969 -13.86 29.07 13.23
C GLU A 969 -13.58 27.74 13.93
N ASP A 970 -13.59 26.63 13.18
CA ASP A 970 -13.19 25.32 13.70
C ASP A 970 -11.73 25.32 14.17
N SER A 971 -10.81 26.01 13.46
CA SER A 971 -9.43 26.21 13.93
C SER A 971 -9.38 26.92 15.30
N ARG A 972 -10.20 27.95 15.51
CA ARG A 972 -10.31 28.66 16.79
C ARG A 972 -10.86 27.76 17.88
N GLU A 973 -11.91 26.99 17.59
CA GLU A 973 -12.49 26.03 18.54
C GLU A 973 -11.52 24.93 18.91
N ILE A 974 -10.78 24.38 17.95
CA ILE A 974 -9.73 23.39 18.17
C ILE A 974 -8.69 23.92 19.14
N ILE A 975 -8.14 25.11 18.89
CA ILE A 975 -7.13 25.72 19.77
C ILE A 975 -7.71 25.98 21.16
N LYS A 976 -8.94 26.49 21.26
CA LYS A 976 -9.63 26.69 22.54
C LYS A 976 -9.81 25.38 23.30
N SER A 977 -10.17 24.29 22.63
CA SER A 977 -10.33 22.96 23.23
C SER A 977 -9.00 22.39 23.75
N LEU A 978 -7.89 22.66 23.06
CA LEU A 978 -6.55 22.24 23.48
C LEU A 978 -6.06 23.05 24.69
N LEU A 979 -6.37 24.36 24.75
CA LEU A 979 -6.08 25.22 25.90
C LEU A 979 -6.81 24.77 27.16
N VAL A 980 -8.07 24.33 27.05
CA VAL A 980 -8.84 23.77 28.19
C VAL A 980 -8.17 22.51 28.75
N ASN A 981 -7.52 21.71 27.90
CA ASN A 981 -6.76 20.52 28.29
C ASN A 981 -5.32 20.82 28.72
N ASN A 982 -4.97 22.10 28.93
CA ASN A 982 -3.65 22.58 29.35
C ASN A 982 -2.53 22.27 28.34
N ILE A 983 -2.87 22.15 27.05
CA ILE A 983 -1.94 21.90 25.95
C ILE A 983 -1.67 23.24 25.24
N THR A 984 -0.44 23.77 25.38
CA THR A 984 -0.03 25.05 24.79
C THR A 984 1.11 24.84 23.77
N SER A 985 0.97 25.36 22.55
CA SER A 985 2.03 25.34 21.54
C SER A 985 2.12 26.67 20.79
N LYS A 986 3.32 27.27 20.75
CA LYS A 986 3.59 28.48 19.96
C LYS A 986 3.37 28.27 18.46
N GLU A 987 3.46 27.03 18.01
CA GLU A 987 3.25 26.67 16.61
C GLU A 987 1.76 26.72 16.22
N LEU A 988 0.85 26.37 17.15
CA LEU A 988 -0.60 26.47 16.91
C LEU A 988 -1.03 27.93 16.72
N ASP A 989 -0.54 28.83 17.58
CA ASP A 989 -0.83 30.26 17.47
C ASP A 989 -0.31 30.85 16.15
N ARG A 990 0.89 30.43 15.73
CA ARG A 990 1.50 30.83 14.46
C ARG A 990 0.68 30.36 13.26
N GLN A 991 0.16 29.12 13.29
CA GLN A 991 -0.65 28.60 12.20
C GLN A 991 -2.03 29.24 12.13
N LEU A 992 -2.62 29.58 13.28
CA LEU A 992 -3.86 30.35 13.30
C LEU A 992 -3.66 31.74 12.71
N GLU A 993 -2.56 32.43 13.06
CA GLU A 993 -2.22 33.74 12.47
C GLU A 993 -2.02 33.65 10.95
N ASN A 994 -1.39 32.58 10.47
CA ASN A 994 -1.23 32.33 9.03
C ASN A 994 -2.59 32.06 8.35
N ALA A 995 -3.47 31.29 8.99
CA ALA A 995 -4.81 31.02 8.49
C ALA A 995 -5.66 32.31 8.40
N GLU A 996 -5.58 33.18 9.41
CA GLU A 996 -6.25 34.49 9.43
C GLU A 996 -5.71 35.42 8.32
N LYS A 997 -4.39 35.45 8.12
CA LYS A 997 -3.76 36.21 7.03
C LYS A 997 -4.17 35.68 5.66
N ALA A 998 -4.27 34.36 5.50
CA ALA A 998 -4.68 33.71 4.26
C ALA A 998 -6.16 33.99 3.94
N TYR A 999 -7.04 33.94 4.96
CA TYR A 999 -8.45 34.31 4.84
C TYR A 999 -8.63 35.75 4.34
N ASN A 1000 -7.91 36.71 4.95
CA ASN A 1000 -7.98 38.13 4.59
C ASN A 1000 -7.46 38.43 3.17
N LYS A 1001 -6.62 37.53 2.61
CA LYS A 1001 -6.09 37.63 1.23
C LYS A 1001 -6.89 36.81 0.21
N LEU A 1002 -7.98 36.15 0.61
CA LEU A 1002 -8.75 35.21 -0.21
C LEU A 1002 -7.92 34.02 -0.75
N ASP A 1003 -6.83 33.65 -0.05
CA ASP A 1003 -6.01 32.49 -0.37
C ASP A 1003 -6.45 31.27 0.46
N PHE A 1004 -7.53 30.64 0.00
CA PHE A 1004 -8.14 29.52 0.73
C PHE A 1004 -7.32 28.23 0.70
N ILE A 1005 -6.36 28.09 -0.23
CA ILE A 1005 -5.43 26.96 -0.27
C ILE A 1005 -4.46 27.05 0.90
N SER A 1006 -3.87 28.23 1.12
CA SER A 1006 -2.97 28.45 2.26
C SER A 1006 -3.73 28.34 3.58
N LEU A 1007 -4.98 28.79 3.64
CA LEU A 1007 -5.86 28.61 4.79
C LEU A 1007 -6.09 27.12 5.10
N LYS A 1008 -6.44 26.33 4.08
CA LYS A 1008 -6.63 24.88 4.22
C LYS A 1008 -5.35 24.19 4.69
N LYS A 1009 -4.18 24.56 4.16
CA LYS A 1009 -2.89 24.00 4.62
C LYS A 1009 -2.63 24.27 6.11
N SER A 1010 -2.91 25.49 6.56
CA SER A 1010 -2.78 25.82 7.99
C SER A 1010 -3.84 25.09 8.84
N TYR A 1011 -5.08 24.96 8.35
CA TYR A 1011 -6.14 24.17 8.99
C TYR A 1011 -5.77 22.69 9.14
N ASP A 1012 -5.30 22.05 8.08
CA ASP A 1012 -4.88 20.64 8.06
C ASP A 1012 -3.72 20.40 9.05
N LEU A 1013 -2.79 21.35 9.15
CA LEU A 1013 -1.68 21.28 10.10
C LEU A 1013 -2.17 21.44 11.56
N ILE A 1014 -3.12 22.34 11.83
CA ILE A 1014 -3.76 22.48 13.15
C ILE A 1014 -4.48 21.17 13.54
N ASN A 1015 -5.21 20.56 12.61
CA ASN A 1015 -5.87 19.26 12.82
C ASN A 1015 -4.88 18.11 13.06
N SER A 1016 -3.75 18.12 12.34
CA SER A 1016 -2.67 17.15 12.55
C SER A 1016 -2.08 17.27 13.96
N ILE A 1017 -1.82 18.50 14.43
CA ILE A 1017 -1.34 18.77 15.80
C ILE A 1017 -2.38 18.35 16.85
N LYS A 1018 -3.67 18.64 16.64
CA LYS A 1018 -4.78 18.19 17.51
C LYS A 1018 -4.80 16.67 17.64
N SER A 1019 -4.76 15.95 16.52
CA SER A 1019 -4.80 14.48 16.52
C SER A 1019 -3.61 13.88 17.28
N LYS A 1020 -2.38 14.33 16.97
CA LYS A 1020 -1.15 13.82 17.60
C LYS A 1020 -1.07 14.13 19.09
N SER A 1021 -1.52 15.31 19.51
CA SER A 1021 -1.54 15.68 20.94
C SER A 1021 -2.56 14.86 21.75
N LEU A 1022 -3.77 14.63 21.21
CA LEU A 1022 -4.76 13.76 21.85
C LEU A 1022 -4.33 12.30 21.90
N GLU A 1023 -3.74 11.78 20.83
CA GLU A 1023 -3.21 10.41 20.79
C GLU A 1023 -2.08 10.23 21.82
N SER A 1024 -1.16 11.20 21.88
CA SER A 1024 -0.08 11.20 22.87
C SER A 1024 -0.63 11.22 24.30
N MET A 1025 -1.63 12.07 24.58
CA MET A 1025 -2.27 12.14 25.90
C MET A 1025 -2.94 10.81 26.29
N ARG A 1026 -3.60 10.15 25.33
CA ARG A 1026 -4.21 8.82 25.53
C ARG A 1026 -3.14 7.77 25.86
N ILE A 1027 -2.04 7.70 25.10
CA ILE A 1027 -0.98 6.72 25.33
C ILE A 1027 -0.26 6.98 26.67
N ILE A 1028 -0.02 8.25 27.04
CA ILE A 1028 0.53 8.61 28.35
C ILE A 1028 -0.37 8.07 29.48
N SER A 1029 -1.68 8.24 29.36
CA SER A 1029 -2.64 7.76 30.37
C SER A 1029 -2.66 6.22 30.46
N GLU A 1030 -2.60 5.54 29.32
CA GLU A 1030 -2.57 4.09 29.20
C GLU A 1030 -1.29 3.51 29.82
N LEU A 1031 -0.12 4.07 29.48
CA LEU A 1031 1.16 3.64 30.02
C LEU A 1031 1.27 3.90 31.52
N LYS A 1032 0.78 5.04 32.03
CA LYS A 1032 0.76 5.31 33.48
C LYS A 1032 -0.07 4.27 34.23
N ALA A 1033 -1.28 3.97 33.75
CA ALA A 1033 -2.14 2.94 34.35
C ALA A 1033 -1.53 1.53 34.25
N GLY A 1034 -0.90 1.22 33.11
CA GLY A 1034 -0.18 -0.03 32.88
C GLY A 1034 1.02 -0.20 33.81
N ILE A 1035 1.85 0.83 33.94
CA ILE A 1035 3.01 0.86 34.85
C ILE A 1035 2.54 0.63 36.29
N GLU A 1036 1.51 1.35 36.75
CA GLU A 1036 0.97 1.19 38.12
C GLU A 1036 0.46 -0.24 38.37
N LYS A 1037 -0.19 -0.86 37.37
CA LYS A 1037 -0.61 -2.26 37.43
C LYS A 1037 0.58 -3.22 37.47
N SER A 1038 1.61 -3.01 36.65
CA SER A 1038 2.83 -3.82 36.63
C SER A 1038 3.59 -3.72 37.96
N GLU A 1039 3.67 -2.53 38.55
CA GLU A 1039 4.30 -2.32 39.87
C GLU A 1039 3.53 -3.01 41.00
N ARG A 1040 2.19 -2.95 41.00
CA ARG A 1040 1.36 -3.74 41.93
C ARG A 1040 1.61 -5.25 41.79
N ASN A 1041 1.91 -5.69 40.58
CA ASN A 1041 2.25 -7.08 40.28
C ASN A 1041 3.74 -7.38 40.48
N GLY A 1042 4.55 -6.44 40.99
CA GLY A 1042 5.97 -6.61 41.29
C GLY A 1042 6.89 -6.75 40.07
N ILE A 1043 6.46 -6.30 38.89
CA ILE A 1043 7.21 -6.31 37.63
C ILE A 1043 7.85 -4.93 37.45
N SER A 1044 9.17 -4.87 37.27
CA SER A 1044 9.93 -3.61 37.19
C SER A 1044 10.02 -3.11 35.76
N VAL A 1045 9.29 -2.03 35.45
CA VAL A 1045 9.22 -1.41 34.10
C VAL A 1045 10.04 -0.12 34.02
N ILE A 1046 11.36 -0.22 34.14
CA ILE A 1046 12.23 0.94 34.37
C ILE A 1046 12.60 1.68 33.08
N GLU A 1047 12.83 0.97 31.99
CA GLU A 1047 13.15 1.56 30.68
C GLU A 1047 11.92 2.24 30.11
N THR A 1048 10.74 1.64 30.28
CA THR A 1048 9.45 2.27 29.92
C THR A 1048 9.26 3.62 30.60
N LYS A 1049 9.55 3.73 31.91
CA LYS A 1049 9.41 4.98 32.66
C LYS A 1049 10.35 6.07 32.17
N GLN A 1050 11.57 5.71 31.78
CA GLN A 1050 12.55 6.67 31.26
C GLN A 1050 12.10 7.25 29.91
N ILE A 1051 11.66 6.39 28.99
CA ILE A 1051 11.19 6.82 27.67
C ILE A 1051 9.88 7.62 27.81
N LEU A 1052 8.97 7.19 28.69
CA LEU A 1052 7.75 7.93 29.01
C LEU A 1052 8.06 9.34 29.54
N TYR A 1053 9.03 9.48 30.44
CA TYR A 1053 9.42 10.79 30.97
C TYR A 1053 10.02 11.71 29.89
N LEU A 1054 10.87 11.18 29.00
CA LEU A 1054 11.38 11.94 27.86
C LEU A 1054 10.25 12.37 26.92
N ALA A 1055 9.27 11.51 26.69
CA ALA A 1055 8.11 11.80 25.87
C ALA A 1055 7.20 12.85 26.51
N GLU A 1056 7.03 12.85 27.84
CA GLU A 1056 6.29 13.87 28.59
C GLU A 1056 6.98 15.24 28.56
N ILE A 1057 8.31 15.26 28.57
CA ILE A 1057 9.08 16.51 28.40
C ILE A 1057 8.87 17.05 26.98
N ALA A 1058 8.96 16.22 25.96
CA ALA A 1058 8.68 16.62 24.58
C ALA A 1058 7.23 17.13 24.41
N PHE A 1059 6.27 16.44 25.03
CA PHE A 1059 4.86 16.83 25.07
C PHE A 1059 4.68 18.21 25.72
N SER A 1060 5.32 18.44 26.87
CA SER A 1060 5.25 19.70 27.62
C SER A 1060 5.92 20.86 26.89
N ARG A 1061 6.86 20.57 25.98
CA ARG A 1061 7.51 21.56 25.11
C ARG A 1061 6.71 21.88 23.85
N GLY A 1062 5.61 21.16 23.59
CA GLY A 1062 4.76 21.33 22.41
C GLY A 1062 5.28 20.62 21.16
N ASP A 1063 6.26 19.73 21.29
CA ASP A 1063 6.79 18.88 20.22
C ASP A 1063 6.05 17.52 20.23
N PHE A 1064 4.86 17.52 19.63
CA PHE A 1064 3.96 16.37 19.66
C PHE A 1064 4.41 15.22 18.75
N ASP A 1065 5.18 15.52 17.71
CA ASP A 1065 5.74 14.53 16.81
C ASP A 1065 6.78 13.67 17.51
N LEU A 1066 7.78 14.32 18.13
CA LEU A 1066 8.79 13.63 18.91
C LEU A 1066 8.18 12.93 20.13
N SER A 1067 7.21 13.56 20.79
CA SER A 1067 6.50 12.95 21.92
C SER A 1067 5.79 11.66 21.51
N LEU A 1068 5.05 11.65 20.40
CA LEU A 1068 4.30 10.49 19.94
C LEU A 1068 5.25 9.34 19.52
N GLU A 1069 6.36 9.64 18.86
CA GLU A 1069 7.38 8.65 18.50
C GLU A 1069 7.95 7.96 19.74
N ARG A 1070 8.33 8.75 20.76
CA ARG A 1070 8.82 8.23 22.04
C ARG A 1070 7.75 7.48 22.83
N LEU A 1071 6.47 7.86 22.73
CA LEU A 1071 5.38 7.12 23.37
C LEU A 1071 5.13 5.76 22.71
N LYS A 1072 5.25 5.68 21.38
CA LYS A 1072 5.19 4.41 20.65
C LYS A 1072 6.37 3.50 21.02
N GLU A 1073 7.56 4.08 21.14
CA GLU A 1073 8.77 3.41 21.66
C GLU A 1073 8.53 2.90 23.10
N ALA A 1074 8.05 3.75 24.00
CA ALA A 1074 7.74 3.39 25.39
C ALA A 1074 6.68 2.28 25.49
N ARG A 1075 5.67 2.29 24.62
CA ARG A 1075 4.64 1.24 24.57
C ARG A 1075 5.18 -0.10 24.10
N LEU A 1076 6.08 -0.11 23.11
CA LEU A 1076 6.77 -1.32 22.68
C LEU A 1076 7.69 -1.85 23.78
N THR A 1077 8.47 -0.97 24.41
CA THR A 1077 9.35 -1.31 25.54
C THR A 1077 8.57 -1.85 26.73
N TYR A 1078 7.41 -1.26 27.06
CA TYR A 1078 6.52 -1.77 28.10
C TYR A 1078 6.01 -3.19 27.79
N ALA A 1079 5.61 -3.44 26.54
CA ALA A 1079 5.21 -4.77 26.13
C ALA A 1079 6.35 -5.79 26.25
N LEU A 1080 7.59 -5.38 25.98
CA LEU A 1080 8.78 -6.22 26.14
C LEU A 1080 9.16 -6.45 27.61
N GLU A 1081 9.12 -5.42 28.46
CA GLU A 1081 9.39 -5.53 29.91
C GLU A 1081 8.33 -6.37 30.64
N VAL A 1082 7.08 -6.40 30.15
CA VAL A 1082 5.99 -7.20 30.74
C VAL A 1082 5.91 -8.62 30.14
N LYS A 1083 6.34 -8.83 28.89
CA LYS A 1083 6.26 -10.14 28.21
C LYS A 1083 7.45 -11.02 28.57
N GLY A 1084 7.26 -11.88 29.56
CA GLY A 1084 8.22 -12.93 29.93
C GLY A 1084 8.70 -12.88 31.38
N GLU A 1085 8.31 -11.88 32.17
CA GLU A 1085 8.60 -11.84 33.60
C GLU A 1085 7.52 -12.58 34.40
N PHE A 1086 7.83 -13.83 34.77
CA PHE A 1086 7.01 -14.63 35.69
C PHE A 1086 7.33 -14.23 37.14
N ASN A 1087 6.43 -13.52 37.82
CA ASN A 1087 6.63 -13.16 39.23
C ASN A 1087 6.26 -14.33 40.17
N LEU A 1088 7.30 -15.00 40.68
CA LEU A 1088 7.19 -16.11 41.62
C LEU A 1088 6.51 -15.74 42.95
N ILE A 1089 6.63 -14.47 43.40
CA ILE A 1089 6.17 -14.02 44.72
C ILE A 1089 4.63 -13.96 44.79
N SER A 1090 3.97 -13.65 43.67
CA SER A 1090 2.49 -13.67 43.56
C SER A 1090 1.94 -15.10 43.53
N THR A 1091 2.63 -15.99 42.81
CA THR A 1091 2.23 -17.39 42.62
C THR A 1091 2.43 -18.24 43.90
N ILE A 1092 3.50 -17.97 44.67
CA ILE A 1092 3.79 -18.66 45.95
C ILE A 1092 2.72 -18.37 47.02
N LYS A 1093 2.08 -17.20 47.00
CA LYS A 1093 1.07 -16.84 48.00
C LYS A 1093 -0.22 -17.67 47.91
N ASN A 1094 -0.45 -18.33 46.77
CA ASN A 1094 -1.69 -19.04 46.48
C ASN A 1094 -1.58 -20.58 46.44
N ASN A 1095 -0.39 -21.20 46.55
CA ASN A 1095 -0.27 -22.67 46.67
C ASN A 1095 1.07 -23.12 47.27
N PRO A 1096 1.16 -23.46 48.58
CA PRO A 1096 2.43 -23.38 49.30
C PRO A 1096 3.32 -24.63 49.40
N VAL A 1097 2.95 -25.85 48.97
CA VAL A 1097 3.67 -27.05 49.48
C VAL A 1097 4.44 -27.91 48.46
N PRO A 1098 3.96 -28.26 47.24
CA PRO A 1098 4.74 -29.19 46.40
C PRO A 1098 5.72 -28.53 45.41
N THR A 1099 5.60 -27.23 45.15
CA THR A 1099 6.33 -26.54 44.06
C THR A 1099 7.61 -25.82 44.49
N ALA A 1100 7.84 -25.63 45.80
CA ALA A 1100 8.90 -24.76 46.28
C ALA A 1100 10.31 -25.39 46.23
N SER A 1101 10.45 -26.70 46.44
CA SER A 1101 11.76 -27.36 46.57
C SER A 1101 12.39 -27.76 45.24
N THR A 1102 11.59 -28.23 44.28
CA THR A 1102 12.03 -28.62 42.93
C THR A 1102 12.39 -27.41 42.07
N LEU A 1103 11.70 -26.28 42.25
CA LEU A 1103 11.96 -25.05 41.51
C LEU A 1103 13.25 -24.34 41.97
N LEU A 1104 13.57 -24.40 43.27
CA LEU A 1104 14.76 -23.77 43.85
C LEU A 1104 16.08 -24.38 43.34
N ALA A 1105 16.10 -25.70 43.12
CA ALA A 1105 17.26 -26.41 42.59
C ALA A 1105 17.47 -26.16 41.08
N ALA A 1106 16.37 -26.13 40.30
CA ALA A 1106 16.41 -25.87 38.86
C ALA A 1106 16.82 -24.42 38.54
N VAL A 1107 16.34 -23.46 39.33
CA VAL A 1107 16.69 -22.03 39.17
C VAL A 1107 18.16 -21.76 39.52
N PHE A 1108 18.73 -22.42 40.54
CA PHE A 1108 20.14 -22.21 40.89
C PHE A 1108 21.11 -22.76 39.83
N LEU A 1109 20.79 -23.91 39.23
CA LEU A 1109 21.60 -24.52 38.17
C LEU A 1109 21.46 -23.78 36.83
N SER A 1110 20.26 -23.30 36.49
CA SER A 1110 20.04 -22.50 35.27
C SER A 1110 20.65 -21.09 35.39
N LEU A 1111 20.55 -20.45 36.55
CA LEU A 1111 21.11 -19.11 36.77
C LEU A 1111 22.64 -19.13 36.82
N SER A 1112 23.25 -20.15 37.43
CA SER A 1112 24.72 -20.27 37.49
C SER A 1112 25.34 -20.57 36.13
N SER A 1113 24.73 -21.45 35.33
CA SER A 1113 25.16 -21.73 33.95
C SER A 1113 24.95 -20.53 33.02
N ALA A 1114 23.80 -19.83 33.12
CA ALA A 1114 23.54 -18.62 32.33
C ALA A 1114 24.52 -17.48 32.64
N ILE A 1115 24.85 -17.24 33.92
CA ILE A 1115 25.83 -16.20 34.31
C ILE A 1115 27.23 -16.55 33.79
N LEU A 1116 27.65 -17.81 33.85
CA LEU A 1116 28.96 -18.26 33.34
C LEU A 1116 29.07 -18.09 31.82
N ILE A 1117 28.03 -18.48 31.07
CA ILE A 1117 27.98 -18.32 29.61
C ILE A 1117 28.02 -16.83 29.24
N ARG A 1118 27.22 -15.98 29.91
CA ARG A 1118 27.18 -14.53 29.65
C ARG A 1118 28.52 -13.85 29.98
N LEU A 1119 29.20 -14.28 31.04
CA LEU A 1119 30.56 -13.81 31.39
C LEU A 1119 31.60 -14.23 30.34
N GLN A 1120 31.53 -15.46 29.81
CA GLN A 1120 32.41 -15.91 28.72
C GLN A 1120 32.17 -15.10 27.43
N LEU A 1121 30.90 -14.84 27.08
CA LEU A 1121 30.55 -14.04 25.91
C LEU A 1121 31.06 -12.60 26.02
N TYR A 1122 30.87 -11.94 27.17
CA TYR A 1122 31.40 -10.58 27.35
C TYR A 1122 32.93 -10.54 27.38
N LYS A 1123 33.60 -11.54 27.98
CA LYS A 1123 35.08 -11.64 27.91
C LYS A 1123 35.58 -11.82 26.47
N LYS A 1124 34.88 -12.62 25.65
CA LYS A 1124 35.19 -12.77 24.22
C LYS A 1124 34.98 -11.46 23.46
N LYS A 1125 33.86 -10.76 23.69
CA LYS A 1125 33.59 -9.45 23.08
C LYS A 1125 34.62 -8.40 23.50
N LEU A 1126 35.05 -8.39 24.76
CA LEU A 1126 36.09 -7.49 25.25
C LEU A 1126 37.42 -7.71 24.53
N ARG A 1127 37.82 -8.97 24.34
CA ARG A 1127 39.05 -9.31 23.61
C ARG A 1127 38.99 -8.85 22.15
N PHE A 1128 37.87 -9.08 21.46
CA PHE A 1128 37.66 -8.60 20.10
C PHE A 1128 37.76 -7.08 19.99
N LEU A 1129 37.11 -6.33 20.89
CA LEU A 1129 37.17 -4.87 20.89
C LEU A 1129 38.60 -4.34 21.18
N GLN A 1130 39.37 -5.03 22.02
CA GLN A 1130 40.78 -4.70 22.26
C GLN A 1130 41.67 -4.96 21.04
N GLU A 1131 41.42 -6.05 20.32
CA GLU A 1131 42.12 -6.38 19.06
C GLU A 1131 41.74 -5.40 17.95
N GLU A 1132 40.46 -5.02 17.84
CA GLU A 1132 39.95 -4.03 16.87
C GLU A 1132 40.53 -2.63 17.13
N GLU A 1133 40.58 -2.18 18.39
CA GLU A 1133 41.23 -0.91 18.74
C GLU A 1133 42.72 -0.88 18.37
N LYS A 1134 43.45 -1.98 18.63
CA LYS A 1134 44.86 -2.08 18.26
C LYS A 1134 45.04 -2.04 16.73
N LEU A 1135 44.18 -2.74 16.00
CA LEU A 1135 44.20 -2.76 14.54
C LEU A 1135 43.92 -1.37 13.95
N LEU A 1136 42.90 -0.67 14.46
CA LEU A 1136 42.56 0.69 14.00
C LEU A 1136 43.73 1.66 14.23
N LEU A 1137 44.40 1.59 15.38
CA LEU A 1137 45.60 2.40 15.64
C LEU A 1137 46.79 2.04 14.73
N GLU A 1138 46.94 0.79 14.34
CA GLU A 1138 47.95 0.36 13.36
C GLU A 1138 47.61 0.85 11.94
N LEU A 1139 46.35 0.78 11.53
CA LEU A 1139 45.87 1.26 10.23
C LEU A 1139 46.03 2.78 10.09
N MET A 1140 45.72 3.55 11.14
CA MET A 1140 45.95 5.01 11.15
C MET A 1140 47.43 5.36 10.93
N LYS A 1141 48.36 4.60 11.52
CA LYS A 1141 49.81 4.77 11.28
C LYS A 1141 50.21 4.44 9.84
N VAL A 1142 49.60 3.42 9.24
CA VAL A 1142 49.86 3.07 7.83
C VAL A 1142 49.40 4.19 6.90
N VAL A 1143 48.19 4.73 7.12
CA VAL A 1143 47.64 5.85 6.33
C VAL A 1143 48.51 7.11 6.46
N GLN A 1144 49.00 7.42 7.67
CA GLN A 1144 49.96 8.51 7.89
C GLN A 1144 51.27 8.32 7.10
N ARG A 1145 51.82 7.10 7.08
CA ARG A 1145 53.03 6.80 6.30
C ARG A 1145 52.80 6.87 4.79
N GLU A 1146 51.68 6.34 4.29
CA GLU A 1146 51.37 6.38 2.85
C GLU A 1146 51.18 7.81 2.33
N CYS A 1147 50.60 8.71 3.13
CA CYS A 1147 50.43 10.13 2.78
C CYS A 1147 51.73 10.94 2.97
N PHE A 1148 52.33 10.92 4.17
CA PHE A 1148 53.43 11.84 4.52
C PHE A 1148 54.84 11.32 4.23
N GLU A 1149 55.08 10.00 4.27
CA GLU A 1149 56.41 9.43 3.99
C GLU A 1149 56.55 8.94 2.55
N LYS A 1150 55.50 8.33 1.99
CA LYS A 1150 55.53 7.71 0.66
C LYS A 1150 54.87 8.55 -0.45
N SER A 1151 54.12 9.60 -0.10
CA SER A 1151 53.39 10.49 -1.02
C SER A 1151 52.47 9.75 -2.01
N ARG A 1152 51.86 8.65 -1.58
CA ARG A 1152 51.00 7.78 -2.40
C ARG A 1152 49.50 8.04 -2.23
N MET A 1153 49.13 8.92 -1.31
CA MET A 1153 47.74 9.28 -0.98
C MET A 1153 47.61 10.79 -0.95
N SER A 1154 46.52 11.34 -1.49
CA SER A 1154 46.25 12.78 -1.46
C SER A 1154 45.83 13.25 -0.05
N MET A 1155 45.97 14.55 0.23
CA MET A 1155 45.59 15.11 1.53
C MET A 1155 44.08 14.96 1.82
N GLU A 1156 43.26 14.97 0.77
CA GLU A 1156 41.80 14.80 0.87
C GLU A 1156 41.42 13.34 1.16
N GLU A 1157 42.03 12.37 0.47
CA GLU A 1157 41.87 10.94 0.77
C GLU A 1157 42.40 10.58 2.17
N TYR A 1158 43.48 11.23 2.59
CA TYR A 1158 44.03 11.09 3.94
C TYR A 1158 43.05 11.59 5.00
N ASP A 1159 42.48 12.78 4.83
CA ASP A 1159 41.53 13.36 5.79
C ASP A 1159 40.23 12.53 5.86
N GLU A 1160 39.74 12.03 4.73
CA GLU A 1160 38.56 11.15 4.70
C GLU A 1160 38.84 9.80 5.39
N ALA A 1161 39.93 9.13 5.03
CA ALA A 1161 40.31 7.85 5.65
C ALA A 1161 40.57 8.01 7.15
N MET A 1162 41.28 9.08 7.55
CA MET A 1162 41.57 9.36 8.96
C MET A 1162 40.29 9.66 9.74
N SER A 1163 39.37 10.44 9.20
CA SER A 1163 38.07 10.74 9.83
C SER A 1163 37.24 9.48 10.09
N GLN A 1164 37.21 8.55 9.12
CA GLN A 1164 36.50 7.26 9.25
C GLN A 1164 37.13 6.36 10.32
N TYR A 1165 38.46 6.23 10.34
CA TYR A 1165 39.16 5.45 11.37
C TYR A 1165 39.00 6.07 12.76
N GLU A 1166 39.06 7.39 12.89
CA GLU A 1166 38.83 8.09 14.16
C GLU A 1166 37.42 7.90 14.71
N LEU A 1167 36.40 7.94 13.84
CA LEU A 1167 35.00 7.70 14.22
C LEU A 1167 34.79 6.25 14.67
N LYS A 1168 35.37 5.30 13.93
CA LYS A 1168 35.29 3.87 14.28
C LYS A 1168 36.06 3.53 15.55
N LEU A 1169 37.21 4.15 15.78
CA LEU A 1169 38.00 4.03 17.01
C LEU A 1169 37.23 4.56 18.22
N SER A 1170 36.58 5.73 18.10
CA SER A 1170 35.72 6.32 19.14
C SER A 1170 34.62 5.34 19.58
N LYS A 1171 33.89 4.77 18.62
CA LYS A 1171 32.81 3.82 18.88
C LYS A 1171 33.32 2.51 19.51
N THR A 1172 34.45 2.00 19.03
CA THR A 1172 35.09 0.79 19.56
C THR A 1172 35.51 0.96 21.03
N ILE A 1173 36.08 2.12 21.37
CA ILE A 1173 36.48 2.46 22.74
C ILE A 1173 35.25 2.57 23.67
N GLU A 1174 34.18 3.20 23.20
CA GLU A 1174 32.91 3.31 23.94
C GLU A 1174 32.30 1.94 24.23
N GLU A 1175 32.20 1.07 23.21
CA GLU A 1175 31.70 -0.29 23.36
C GLU A 1175 32.58 -1.12 24.30
N ARG A 1176 33.91 -0.95 24.24
CA ARG A 1176 34.86 -1.63 25.13
C ARG A 1176 34.57 -1.28 26.58
N ILE A 1177 34.41 0.01 26.89
CA ILE A 1177 34.14 0.48 28.26
C ILE A 1177 32.80 -0.05 28.77
N ASN A 1178 31.76 -0.06 27.93
CA ASN A 1178 30.47 -0.62 28.28
C ASN A 1178 30.58 -2.12 28.62
N VAL A 1179 31.31 -2.89 27.79
CA VAL A 1179 31.53 -4.33 28.04
C VAL A 1179 32.38 -4.57 29.29
N GLU A 1180 33.43 -3.77 29.53
CA GLU A 1180 34.23 -3.83 30.77
C GLU A 1180 33.38 -3.54 32.02
N SER A 1181 32.50 -2.53 31.97
CA SER A 1181 31.56 -2.21 33.06
C SER A 1181 30.59 -3.37 33.31
N LYS A 1182 30.02 -3.95 32.25
CA LYS A 1182 29.16 -5.14 32.34
C LYS A 1182 29.87 -6.32 33.00
N ILE A 1183 31.13 -6.60 32.64
CA ILE A 1183 31.93 -7.66 33.27
C ILE A 1183 32.24 -7.35 34.75
N ALA A 1184 32.56 -6.11 35.08
CA ALA A 1184 32.88 -5.70 36.45
C ALA A 1184 31.68 -5.83 37.42
N ASN A 1185 30.46 -5.74 36.87
CA ASN A 1185 29.20 -5.74 37.63
C ASN A 1185 28.46 -7.09 37.62
N ILE A 1186 28.75 -8.00 36.68
CA ILE A 1186 28.02 -9.28 36.50
C ILE A 1186 28.08 -10.25 37.69
N LEU A 1187 29.10 -10.13 38.57
CA LEU A 1187 29.28 -10.99 39.75
C LEU A 1187 29.02 -10.27 41.09
N LYS A 1188 28.69 -8.96 41.06
CA LYS A 1188 28.48 -8.16 42.27
C LYS A 1188 27.01 -7.81 42.39
N VAL A 1189 26.30 -8.42 43.34
CA VAL A 1189 24.99 -7.91 43.78
C VAL A 1189 25.23 -6.60 44.54
N LYS A 1190 25.33 -5.50 43.80
CA LYS A 1190 25.45 -4.14 44.33
C LYS A 1190 24.46 -3.26 43.57
N GLY A 1191 23.76 -2.40 44.29
CA GLY A 1191 22.77 -1.50 43.71
C GLY A 1191 23.36 -0.58 42.63
N LYS A 1192 22.51 -0.20 41.66
CA LYS A 1192 22.82 0.60 40.46
C LYS A 1192 23.70 1.83 40.75
N LYS A 1193 23.44 2.54 41.86
CA LYS A 1193 24.22 3.69 42.35
C LYS A 1193 25.70 3.37 42.58
N LYS A 1194 26.00 2.23 43.22
CA LYS A 1194 27.37 1.83 43.57
C LYS A 1194 28.15 1.34 42.36
N ALA A 1195 27.47 0.77 41.37
CA ALA A 1195 28.06 0.41 40.07
C ALA A 1195 28.45 1.66 39.27
N LEU A 1196 27.55 2.64 39.18
CA LEU A 1196 27.79 3.93 38.51
C LEU A 1196 28.92 4.74 39.17
N HIS A 1197 29.03 4.75 40.49
CA HIS A 1197 30.17 5.38 41.19
C HIS A 1197 31.52 4.73 40.84
N MET A 1198 31.60 3.40 40.74
CA MET A 1198 32.84 2.72 40.34
C MET A 1198 33.19 2.98 38.87
N GLU A 1199 32.20 3.07 37.99
CA GLU A 1199 32.40 3.46 36.57
C GLU A 1199 32.91 4.90 36.47
N LYS A 1200 32.34 5.82 37.25
CA LYS A 1200 32.78 7.22 37.38
C LYS A 1200 34.25 7.32 37.81
N GLU A 1201 34.65 6.66 38.90
CA GLU A 1201 36.04 6.67 39.40
C GLU A 1201 37.03 6.12 38.36
N ARG A 1202 36.63 5.07 37.63
CA ARG A 1202 37.45 4.48 36.59
C ARG A 1202 37.58 5.39 35.37
N LEU A 1203 36.51 6.04 34.91
CA LEU A 1203 36.57 7.02 33.82
C LEU A 1203 37.48 8.20 34.17
N VAL A 1204 37.38 8.72 35.39
CA VAL A 1204 38.30 9.76 35.88
C VAL A 1204 39.76 9.28 35.88
N SER A 1205 40.03 8.02 36.23
CA SER A 1205 41.37 7.45 36.15
C SER A 1205 41.89 7.31 34.70
N LEU A 1206 41.01 6.97 33.75
CA LEU A 1206 41.34 6.86 32.32
C LEU A 1206 41.60 8.23 31.70
N ILE A 1207 40.80 9.24 32.06
CA ILE A 1207 41.02 10.65 31.67
C ILE A 1207 42.41 11.11 32.14
N LYS A 1208 42.76 10.86 33.42
CA LYS A 1208 44.09 11.20 33.96
C LYS A 1208 45.22 10.49 33.22
N LYS A 1209 45.04 9.21 32.87
CA LYS A 1209 46.03 8.43 32.13
C LYS A 1209 46.23 8.98 30.70
N VAL A 1210 45.15 9.31 30.00
CA VAL A 1210 45.21 9.91 28.65
C VAL A 1210 45.85 11.30 28.68
N GLN A 1211 45.55 12.10 29.71
CA GLN A 1211 46.22 13.39 29.94
C GLN A 1211 47.72 13.23 30.20
N ASP A 1212 48.13 12.24 31.01
CA ASP A 1212 49.54 11.94 31.28
C ASP A 1212 50.28 11.43 30.02
N ASP A 1213 49.64 10.53 29.26
CA ASP A 1213 50.21 9.99 28.02
C ASP A 1213 50.36 11.06 26.92
N TYR A 1214 49.52 12.10 26.91
CA TYR A 1214 49.63 13.25 26.01
C TYR A 1214 50.59 14.34 26.52
N LEU A 1215 50.31 14.92 27.69
CA LEU A 1215 51.00 16.10 28.21
C LEU A 1215 52.42 15.81 28.71
N ASN A 1216 52.65 14.64 29.32
CA ASN A 1216 53.94 14.32 29.93
C ASN A 1216 54.78 13.36 29.09
N LYS A 1217 54.15 12.36 28.44
CA LYS A 1217 54.87 11.31 27.70
C LYS A 1217 54.94 11.53 26.19
N GLY A 1218 54.14 12.45 25.63
CA GLY A 1218 54.10 12.73 24.18
C GLY A 1218 53.75 11.51 23.31
N ARG A 1219 53.01 10.53 23.84
CA ARG A 1219 52.69 9.25 23.17
C ARG A 1219 51.39 9.28 22.36
N LEU A 1220 50.64 10.38 22.44
CA LEU A 1220 49.33 10.55 21.81
C LEU A 1220 49.34 11.77 20.90
N GLU A 1221 48.70 11.67 19.74
CA GLU A 1221 48.47 12.79 18.84
C GLU A 1221 47.37 13.71 19.40
N THR A 1222 47.48 15.03 19.19
CA THR A 1222 46.54 16.04 19.71
C THR A 1222 45.08 15.75 19.34
N ARG A 1223 44.81 15.41 18.07
CA ARG A 1223 43.45 15.16 17.59
C ARG A 1223 42.82 13.90 18.21
N ILE A 1224 43.62 12.86 18.43
CA ILE A 1224 43.20 11.62 19.12
C ILE A 1224 42.93 11.90 20.60
N TYR A 1225 43.82 12.66 21.25
CA TYR A 1225 43.65 13.09 22.64
C TYR A 1225 42.34 13.87 22.84
N GLU A 1226 42.05 14.85 21.98
CA GLU A 1226 40.82 15.66 22.05
C GLU A 1226 39.56 14.79 21.90
N LYS A 1227 39.54 13.87 20.94
CA LYS A 1227 38.41 12.96 20.74
C LYS A 1227 38.22 12.00 21.92
N MET A 1228 39.29 11.41 22.46
CA MET A 1228 39.22 10.53 23.63
C MET A 1228 38.74 11.26 24.89
N ILE A 1229 39.26 12.46 25.14
CA ILE A 1229 38.83 13.28 26.28
C ILE A 1229 37.37 13.70 26.13
N ARG A 1230 36.95 14.10 24.92
CA ARG A 1230 35.56 14.47 24.64
C ARG A 1230 34.60 13.29 24.87
N SER A 1231 34.97 12.10 24.40
CA SER A 1231 34.18 10.87 24.61
C SER A 1231 34.09 10.50 26.10
N TYR A 1232 35.20 10.46 26.82
CA TYR A 1232 35.20 10.16 28.25
C TYR A 1232 34.46 11.20 29.09
N SER A 1233 34.56 12.48 28.72
CA SER A 1233 33.85 13.57 29.40
C SER A 1233 32.35 13.47 29.16
N MET A 1234 31.91 13.17 27.93
CA MET A 1234 30.49 12.99 27.63
C MET A 1234 29.89 11.83 28.44
N ARG A 1235 30.61 10.69 28.51
CA ARG A 1235 30.18 9.54 29.32
C ARG A 1235 30.21 9.83 30.83
N LEU A 1236 31.17 10.62 31.29
CA LEU A 1236 31.25 11.04 32.69
C LEU A 1236 30.05 11.92 33.06
N THR A 1237 29.68 12.88 32.20
CA THR A 1237 28.49 13.73 32.37
C THR A 1237 27.22 12.88 32.45
N GLU A 1238 27.05 11.91 31.56
CA GLU A 1238 25.89 11.00 31.56
C GLU A 1238 25.81 10.15 32.84
N ILE A 1239 26.94 9.70 33.37
CA ILE A 1239 26.99 8.96 34.65
C ILE A 1239 26.68 9.89 35.82
N GLU A 1240 27.15 11.14 35.80
CA GLU A 1240 26.84 12.14 36.83
C GLU A 1240 25.37 12.53 36.82
N GLU A 1241 24.76 12.69 35.64
CA GLU A 1241 23.31 12.88 35.49
C GLU A 1241 22.54 11.68 36.04
N ASN A 1242 22.95 10.46 35.72
CA ASN A 1242 22.31 9.26 36.25
C ASN A 1242 22.47 9.12 37.78
N LEU A 1243 23.61 9.51 38.34
CA LEU A 1243 23.83 9.52 39.79
C LEU A 1243 23.00 10.60 40.49
N THR A 1244 22.88 11.79 39.90
CA THR A 1244 22.03 12.85 40.44
C THR A 1244 20.55 12.49 40.36
N LEU A 1245 20.11 11.81 39.30
CA LEU A 1245 18.76 11.25 39.18
C LEU A 1245 18.48 10.20 40.25
N ILE A 1246 19.41 9.28 40.50
CA ILE A 1246 19.25 8.27 41.57
C ILE A 1246 19.27 8.91 42.96
N ASP A 1247 20.10 9.93 43.20
CA ASP A 1247 20.09 10.71 44.43
C ASP A 1247 18.76 11.47 44.60
N MET A 1248 18.20 12.00 43.52
CA MET A 1248 16.87 12.60 43.50
C MET A 1248 15.78 11.57 43.83
N GLU A 1249 15.81 10.37 43.25
CA GLU A 1249 14.89 9.26 43.56
C GLU A 1249 14.98 8.82 45.04
N GLU A 1250 16.18 8.71 45.62
CA GLU A 1250 16.38 8.39 47.04
C GLU A 1250 15.88 9.53 47.96
N THR A 1251 16.03 10.80 47.54
CA THR A 1251 15.49 11.94 48.30
C THR A 1251 13.96 12.03 48.23
N LEU A 1252 13.35 11.54 47.15
CA LEU A 1252 11.90 11.41 46.99
C LEU A 1252 11.34 10.24 47.82
N GLN A 1253 12.03 9.09 47.86
CA GLN A 1253 11.61 7.92 48.64
C GLN A 1253 11.80 8.07 50.16
N SER A 1254 12.81 8.83 50.63
CA SER A 1254 13.14 8.91 52.06
C SER A 1254 12.25 9.85 52.89
N GLY A 1255 11.21 10.47 52.32
CA GLY A 1255 10.22 11.27 53.06
C GLY A 1255 10.77 12.50 53.82
N LYS A 1256 12.07 12.84 53.66
CA LYS A 1256 12.70 13.98 54.36
C LYS A 1256 12.64 15.30 53.59
N PHE A 1257 12.18 15.29 52.33
CA PHE A 1257 11.97 16.50 51.55
C PHE A 1257 10.74 17.30 52.02
N ILE A 1258 9.67 16.60 52.43
CA ILE A 1258 8.45 17.21 52.97
C ILE A 1258 8.75 17.95 54.29
N HIS A 1259 9.63 17.42 55.14
CA HIS A 1259 9.99 18.06 56.41
C HIS A 1259 10.90 19.30 56.25
N LYS A 1260 11.74 19.33 55.21
CA LYS A 1260 12.64 20.47 54.93
C LYS A 1260 11.87 21.62 54.25
N ILE A 1261 10.91 21.31 53.38
CA ILE A 1261 10.00 22.28 52.76
C ILE A 1261 8.98 22.81 53.78
N LEU A 1262 8.40 21.97 54.65
CA LEU A 1262 7.51 22.44 55.72
C LEU A 1262 8.23 23.34 56.73
N ARG A 1263 9.53 23.11 56.99
CA ARG A 1263 10.34 23.98 57.87
C ARG A 1263 10.72 25.31 57.20
N GLN A 1264 10.95 25.33 55.89
CA GLN A 1264 11.21 26.57 55.15
C GLN A 1264 9.93 27.37 54.84
N LEU A 1265 8.78 26.72 54.66
CA LEU A 1265 7.48 27.39 54.52
C LEU A 1265 6.94 27.95 55.84
N ARG A 1266 7.38 27.44 57.00
CA ARG A 1266 7.04 28.01 58.33
C ARG A 1266 7.86 29.24 58.71
N LEU A 1267 8.95 29.54 57.99
CA LEU A 1267 9.82 30.71 58.23
C LEU A 1267 9.57 31.85 57.23
N LYS A 1268 8.58 31.70 56.34
CA LYS A 1268 8.11 32.73 55.40
C LYS A 1268 6.61 33.02 55.53
N LYS A 1269 6.05 32.77 56.72
CA LYS A 1269 4.74 33.29 57.11
C LYS A 1269 4.92 34.46 58.05
#